data_AF-A0A1C6W683-F1
#
_entry.id   AF-A0A1C6W683-F1
#
_cell.length_a   1.000
_cell.length_b   1.000
_cell.length_c   1.000
_cell.angle_alpha   90.00
_cell.angle_beta   90.00
_cell.angle_gamma   90.00
#
_symmetry.space_group_name_H-M   'P 1'
#
loop_
_entity.id
_entity.type
_entity.pdbx_description
1 polymer ?
#
loop_
_entity_poly.entity_id
_entity_poly.type
_entity_poly.pdbx_seq_one_letter_code
_entity_poly.pdbx_strand_id
1 'polypeptide(L)'
;MARRKDDRAKADLSAFDQAGARVFDNPLVTEVSDSYLEYAFSVIHSRALPDARDGLKPVHRRILWSMHEQGYRPDRGHVKSARIVGDCFVAGTLVSTPEGLRPIEDVDVGDLVLDGDGAAIPVAAAYRNPDSDLVRVTWSNGHTMVVTPGQRFRVVDEDLAVRWVEARDLTGQLTVAYGTRRGAAPASGGDPYDYVRGLVVAEGFAVDRSRDADGRVRLHMCDVEPLDVAHGWAIANGLNASRGKREASNPRHRDQHILTFARHEGLLEAGTPLSHAKRVPDDVLGNRSAWTPFLAGFFDGDGYVRKRSRELVFVSTSEVLVRQIYSMLADLGVHGHHWNSRRDGHRPLFGLSVTGRDAAVVAELLLPWVRIGYKSDDLRRVVELGYRYGGKQGNDRLPCRPVMQEFTSAHQGGGWFRDEDGNAFRASLSGPGSKVRYGKDRNGLPLPERSFPLWRAERDGWVRKLRRIGSPLAGRLEALAGRSFLRVVAVEAVTSATTYDIQVDSDEHAFAAEGYVVHNCMGKYHPHGDTAIYDAMVRLAQGFSLNAPLIDGHGNFGSPDDGPAASRYTEARMSREAMLLVGELGEDTVDVEPNYDGSLTQPTVLPAAFPNLLVNGASGIAVGMATNMIPHNLGEVVSAARWLINHPDATLDRLMEFVPGPDLPTGGLLLGLDEVRRAYETGRGVVRMRGKVEIGPLEGSRGRQAITVVELPYGVGAEKVIAAITNEVNKTKRLTGIADVKDLTDRENGTRLVVECKVGVNPQALLADLYRLTPLEQSFGVNNLVLVDGQPQTLGLKALLEVFLAHRYEVVTRRSSYRRRKREERLHLVDGLLIALLDIDKVVKLIRGSDDAQAAKDGLMRQFGLSDIQATYILDTPLRRLTKFDRIELEAEQEKLRKEIAELSTILDDPKVLKKVVSDELAAVVKQFGAPRRTTLVDGDLKEVLAASVPAGPLEVADDPCQVILSATGLVARTAAESEEASEGRRRHGRVKHDAVRAVAHSTARGRVLLVTSAGRAFKVDVLPLPVLPEQAGTVSLRGGMAAAELVPLEPGESVVGLAPLGPTAEGSPGLALGTRQGVVKICAPEWPVRSDEFEVIGLREGDEVVGATWLTDGAEALTFVTSEASLLRFSAGLVRPQGVKGGGMSGINLTAGARVVFFGAVRTDDPGHGEPMVVTSTDATVKVTPFEAYPAKGRATGGVRAHRFLKGETDVVVAWVGARPVGATATGEPVELPAADPRRDGSGFAVMLGPTVVGHQIERD
;
A
#
# COMPACT_ATOMS: atom_id res chain seq x y z
N MET A 1 -21.23 -27.60 30.71
CA MET A 1 -19.97 -27.08 30.16
C MET A 1 -18.83 -27.55 31.05
N ALA A 2 -17.80 -28.19 30.49
CA ALA A 2 -16.65 -28.66 31.27
C ALA A 2 -15.66 -27.50 31.45
N ARG A 3 -15.54 -26.98 32.68
CA ARG A 3 -14.52 -25.97 33.04
C ARG A 3 -13.23 -26.67 33.45
N ARG A 4 -12.08 -26.11 33.03
CA ARG A 4 -10.77 -26.40 33.63
C ARG A 4 -10.81 -26.00 35.11
N LYS A 5 -10.41 -26.90 36.01
CA LYS A 5 -10.31 -26.60 37.45
C LYS A 5 -8.95 -26.03 37.86
N ASP A 6 -7.91 -26.21 37.03
CA ASP A 6 -6.55 -25.74 37.29
C ASP A 6 -5.79 -25.47 35.99
N ASP A 7 -4.81 -24.57 36.06
CA ASP A 7 -3.95 -24.10 34.93
C ASP A 7 -3.12 -25.21 34.27
N ARG A 8 -3.00 -26.40 34.89
CA ARG A 8 -2.19 -27.52 34.38
C ARG A 8 -2.98 -28.74 33.88
N ALA A 9 -4.31 -28.76 33.98
CA ALA A 9 -5.10 -29.92 33.57
C ALA A 9 -5.66 -29.78 32.14
N LYS A 10 -5.50 -30.78 31.28
CA LYS A 10 -6.30 -30.90 30.05
C LYS A 10 -7.75 -31.19 30.43
N ALA A 11 -8.70 -30.55 29.74
CA ALA A 11 -10.12 -30.86 29.93
C ALA A 11 -10.36 -32.31 29.49
N ASP A 12 -10.78 -33.15 30.44
CA ASP A 12 -11.15 -34.54 30.17
C ASP A 12 -12.55 -34.57 29.57
N LEU A 13 -12.62 -34.72 28.24
CA LEU A 13 -13.87 -34.75 27.48
C LEU A 13 -14.69 -36.02 27.76
N SER A 14 -14.09 -37.07 28.35
CA SER A 14 -14.82 -38.29 28.72
C SER A 14 -15.81 -38.10 29.87
N ALA A 15 -15.75 -36.96 30.57
CA ALA A 15 -16.70 -36.58 31.61
C ALA A 15 -18.11 -36.26 31.07
N PHE A 16 -18.27 -36.03 29.75
CA PHE A 16 -19.59 -35.80 29.13
C PHE A 16 -20.38 -37.08 28.90
N ASP A 17 -19.72 -38.24 28.90
CA ASP A 17 -20.36 -39.55 28.62
C ASP A 17 -20.81 -40.29 29.89
N GLN A 18 -20.58 -39.72 31.08
CA GLN A 18 -21.03 -40.30 32.35
C GLN A 18 -22.38 -39.70 32.79
N ALA A 19 -23.36 -40.57 33.04
CA ALA A 19 -24.64 -40.19 33.64
C ALA A 19 -24.41 -39.65 35.07
N GLY A 20 -24.39 -38.33 35.21
CA GLY A 20 -24.15 -37.65 36.48
C GLY A 20 -23.69 -36.20 36.36
N ALA A 21 -24.13 -35.48 35.31
CA ALA A 21 -23.75 -34.09 35.09
C ALA A 21 -24.03 -33.24 36.35
N ARG A 22 -22.96 -32.76 36.99
CA ARG A 22 -23.05 -31.88 38.15
C ARG A 22 -23.50 -30.50 37.67
N VAL A 23 -24.73 -30.15 38.02
CA VAL A 23 -25.26 -28.79 37.88
C VAL A 23 -24.64 -27.95 39.00
N PHE A 24 -23.97 -26.86 38.64
CA PHE A 24 -23.47 -25.87 39.58
C PHE A 24 -24.32 -24.62 39.46
N ASP A 25 -24.75 -24.10 40.61
CA ASP A 25 -25.41 -22.80 40.68
C ASP A 25 -24.33 -21.72 40.49
N ASN A 26 -24.32 -21.06 39.33
CA ASN A 26 -23.39 -19.95 39.05
C ASN A 26 -24.22 -18.65 38.90
N PRO A 27 -23.95 -17.60 39.69
CA PRO A 27 -24.61 -16.32 39.50
C PRO A 27 -24.42 -15.82 38.06
N LEU A 28 -25.50 -15.33 37.44
CA LEU A 28 -25.47 -14.79 36.08
C LEU A 28 -24.37 -13.74 35.88
N VAL A 29 -24.13 -12.90 36.91
CA VAL A 29 -23.07 -11.88 36.89
C VAL A 29 -21.68 -12.51 36.73
N THR A 30 -21.41 -13.62 37.44
CA THR A 30 -20.14 -14.35 37.34
C THR A 30 -20.01 -15.01 35.98
N GLU A 31 -21.06 -15.66 35.48
CA GLU A 31 -21.03 -16.32 34.16
C GLU A 31 -20.84 -15.31 33.02
N VAL A 32 -21.52 -14.16 33.07
CA VAL A 32 -21.37 -13.08 32.10
C VAL A 32 -19.99 -12.45 32.21
N SER A 33 -19.46 -12.23 33.42
CA SER A 33 -18.10 -11.70 33.62
C SER A 33 -17.03 -12.65 33.09
N ASP A 34 -17.11 -13.94 33.44
CA ASP A 34 -16.16 -14.96 33.00
C ASP A 34 -16.20 -15.13 31.47
N SER A 35 -17.40 -15.26 30.88
CA SER A 35 -17.57 -15.38 29.43
C SER A 35 -17.10 -14.12 28.70
N TYR A 36 -17.35 -12.94 29.26
CA TYR A 36 -16.85 -11.68 28.72
C TYR A 36 -15.33 -11.58 28.81
N LEU A 37 -14.71 -12.03 29.91
CA LEU A 37 -13.27 -12.05 30.09
C LEU A 37 -12.60 -13.07 29.15
N GLU A 38 -13.16 -14.27 28.97
CA GLU A 38 -12.67 -15.26 28.01
C GLU A 38 -12.80 -14.76 26.56
N TYR A 39 -13.94 -14.15 26.22
CA TYR A 39 -14.13 -13.50 24.92
C TYR A 39 -13.14 -12.35 24.71
N ALA A 40 -13.01 -11.45 25.69
CA ALA A 40 -12.07 -10.33 25.64
C ALA A 40 -10.62 -10.83 25.50
N PHE A 41 -10.23 -11.86 26.25
CA PHE A 41 -8.90 -12.47 26.18
C PHE A 41 -8.66 -13.11 24.80
N SER A 42 -9.65 -13.82 24.25
CA SER A 42 -9.53 -14.39 22.90
C SER A 42 -9.40 -13.29 21.84
N VAL A 43 -10.14 -12.18 21.95
CA VAL A 43 -10.05 -11.03 21.03
C VAL A 43 -8.71 -10.31 21.17
N ILE A 44 -8.21 -10.13 22.39
CA ILE A 44 -6.90 -9.51 22.66
C ILE A 44 -5.77 -10.33 22.04
N HIS A 45 -5.76 -11.65 22.28
CA HIS A 45 -4.72 -12.55 21.79
C HIS A 45 -4.80 -12.79 20.27
N SER A 46 -6.01 -12.82 19.70
CA SER A 46 -6.20 -13.12 18.27
C SER A 46 -6.14 -11.91 17.34
N ARG A 47 -6.33 -10.67 17.83
CA ARG A 47 -6.53 -9.52 16.93
C ARG A 47 -5.75 -8.23 17.25
N ALA A 48 -5.52 -7.91 18.53
CA ALA A 48 -5.31 -6.50 18.88
C ALA A 48 -3.87 -6.10 19.26
N LEU A 49 -3.17 -6.91 20.06
CA LEU A 49 -1.85 -6.54 20.60
C LEU A 49 -0.70 -7.22 19.82
N PRO A 50 0.44 -6.53 19.60
CA PRO A 50 1.65 -7.15 19.06
C PRO A 50 2.34 -8.03 20.11
N ASP A 51 3.05 -9.06 19.66
CA ASP A 51 3.95 -9.83 20.53
C ASP A 51 5.29 -9.09 20.68
N ALA A 52 5.82 -9.03 21.90
CA ALA A 52 7.05 -8.30 22.21
C ALA A 52 8.29 -8.87 21.49
N ARG A 53 8.26 -10.15 21.10
CA ARG A 53 9.38 -10.86 20.47
C ARG A 53 9.60 -10.44 19.01
N ASP A 54 8.54 -10.41 18.21
CA ASP A 54 8.61 -10.07 16.77
C ASP A 54 7.99 -8.71 16.42
N GLY A 55 7.25 -8.11 17.35
CA GLY A 55 6.57 -6.83 17.17
C GLY A 55 5.35 -6.86 16.27
N LEU A 56 4.86 -8.03 15.89
CA LEU A 56 3.77 -8.19 14.94
C LEU A 56 2.49 -8.65 15.62
N LYS A 57 1.37 -8.12 15.11
CA LYS A 57 0.05 -8.66 15.38
C LYS A 57 -0.13 -9.99 14.63
N PRO A 58 -1.03 -10.88 15.10
CA PRO A 58 -1.30 -12.16 14.43
C PRO A 58 -1.60 -12.02 12.92
N VAL A 59 -2.41 -11.01 12.54
CA VAL A 59 -2.73 -10.72 11.13
C VAL A 59 -1.49 -10.40 10.29
N HIS A 60 -0.54 -9.62 10.82
CA HIS A 60 0.70 -9.27 10.11
C HIS A 60 1.61 -10.49 9.94
N ARG A 61 1.77 -11.32 10.99
CA ARG A 61 2.60 -12.54 10.92
C ARG A 61 2.07 -13.49 9.85
N ARG A 62 0.76 -13.72 9.85
CA ARG A 62 0.12 -14.63 8.89
C ARG A 62 0.20 -14.10 7.45
N ILE A 63 0.15 -12.78 7.22
CA ILE A 63 0.38 -12.19 5.88
C ILE A 63 1.80 -12.52 5.41
N LEU A 64 2.81 -12.22 6.23
CA LEU A 64 4.21 -12.50 5.89
C LEU A 64 4.49 -14.00 5.72
N TRP A 65 3.88 -14.84 6.56
CA TRP A 65 3.96 -16.29 6.46
C TRP A 65 3.35 -16.80 5.14
N SER A 66 2.14 -16.36 4.82
CA SER A 66 1.46 -16.71 3.57
C SER A 66 2.28 -16.29 2.35
N MET A 67 2.84 -15.07 2.35
CA MET A 67 3.69 -14.58 1.26
C MET A 67 5.02 -15.36 1.18
N HIS A 68 5.58 -15.78 2.31
CA HIS A 68 6.80 -16.60 2.35
C HIS A 68 6.57 -18.00 1.77
N GLU A 69 5.50 -18.68 2.16
CA GLU A 69 5.14 -20.00 1.63
C GLU A 69 4.83 -19.96 0.13
N GLN A 70 4.16 -18.91 -0.34
CA GLN A 70 3.85 -18.71 -1.76
C GLN A 70 5.06 -18.24 -2.58
N GLY A 71 6.17 -17.90 -1.93
CA GLY A 71 7.41 -17.51 -2.61
C GLY A 71 7.41 -16.07 -3.15
N TYR A 72 6.57 -15.16 -2.64
CA TYR A 72 6.52 -13.74 -3.02
C TYR A 72 7.67 -12.94 -2.40
N ARG A 73 8.89 -13.36 -2.73
CA ARG A 73 10.15 -12.81 -2.22
C ARG A 73 10.57 -11.52 -2.95
N PRO A 74 11.50 -10.73 -2.39
CA PRO A 74 11.93 -9.45 -2.99
C PRO A 74 12.63 -9.60 -4.35
N ASP A 75 13.15 -10.79 -4.67
CA ASP A 75 13.80 -11.13 -5.94
C ASP A 75 12.80 -11.51 -7.04
N ARG A 76 11.50 -11.60 -6.73
CA ARG A 76 10.42 -11.92 -7.67
C ARG A 76 9.65 -10.67 -8.10
N GLY A 77 8.91 -10.78 -9.20
CA GLY A 77 7.98 -9.73 -9.65
C GLY A 77 6.85 -9.49 -8.65
N HIS A 78 6.26 -8.30 -8.70
CA HIS A 78 5.08 -7.99 -7.88
C HIS A 78 3.90 -8.87 -8.31
N VAL A 79 3.07 -9.27 -7.35
CA VAL A 79 1.83 -10.00 -7.60
C VAL A 79 0.63 -9.16 -7.21
N LYS A 80 -0.52 -9.34 -7.86
CA LYS A 80 -1.73 -8.61 -7.50
C LYS A 80 -2.05 -8.80 -6.01
N SER A 81 -2.32 -7.71 -5.31
CA SER A 81 -2.67 -7.73 -3.89
C SER A 81 -3.84 -8.68 -3.61
N ALA A 82 -4.81 -8.78 -4.52
CA ALA A 82 -5.91 -9.74 -4.44
C ALA A 82 -5.47 -11.23 -4.38
N ARG A 83 -4.38 -11.64 -5.06
CA ARG A 83 -3.87 -13.02 -4.98
C ARG A 83 -3.29 -13.38 -3.62
N ILE A 84 -2.82 -12.38 -2.88
CA ILE A 84 -2.35 -12.57 -1.49
C ILE A 84 -3.56 -12.78 -0.57
N VAL A 85 -4.77 -12.39 -1.01
CA VAL A 85 -6.01 -12.37 -0.22
C VAL A 85 -6.93 -13.58 -0.46
N GLY A 86 -6.82 -14.34 -1.56
CA GLY A 86 -7.50 -15.65 -1.75
C GLY A 86 -7.75 -16.06 -3.22
N ASP A 87 -8.12 -17.33 -3.45
CA ASP A 87 -8.52 -17.93 -4.75
C ASP A 87 -10.09 -18.00 -4.83
N CYS A 88 -10.75 -18.26 -5.98
CA CYS A 88 -12.23 -18.12 -6.17
C CYS A 88 -12.89 -18.98 -7.32
N PHE A 89 -14.24 -18.97 -7.45
CA PHE A 89 -15.07 -19.55 -8.55
C PHE A 89 -15.50 -18.52 -9.62
N VAL A 90 -16.10 -18.89 -10.76
CA VAL A 90 -16.66 -17.94 -11.76
C VAL A 90 -18.18 -17.77 -11.67
N ALA A 91 -18.72 -16.69 -12.22
CA ALA A 91 -20.16 -16.50 -12.39
C ALA A 91 -20.84 -17.69 -13.09
N GLY A 92 -22.04 -18.04 -12.64
CA GLY A 92 -22.84 -19.17 -13.12
C GLY A 92 -22.44 -20.52 -12.53
N THR A 93 -21.46 -20.56 -11.61
CA THR A 93 -21.16 -21.79 -10.85
C THR A 93 -22.33 -22.07 -9.90
N LEU A 94 -22.92 -23.25 -9.99
CA LEU A 94 -24.14 -23.58 -9.23
C LEU A 94 -23.79 -24.14 -7.84
N VAL A 95 -24.15 -23.40 -6.80
CA VAL A 95 -24.04 -23.78 -5.40
C VAL A 95 -25.31 -24.50 -4.95
N SER A 96 -25.13 -25.53 -4.12
CA SER A 96 -26.25 -26.28 -3.57
C SER A 96 -26.86 -25.63 -2.34
N THR A 97 -28.17 -25.41 -2.32
CA THR A 97 -28.95 -24.88 -1.17
C THR A 97 -30.01 -25.88 -0.71
N PRO A 98 -30.67 -25.73 0.44
CA PRO A 98 -31.79 -26.60 0.85
C PRO A 98 -32.96 -26.63 -0.16
N GLU A 99 -33.22 -25.51 -0.83
CA GLU A 99 -34.32 -25.34 -1.78
C GLU A 99 -33.96 -25.83 -3.18
N GLY A 100 -32.73 -25.60 -3.65
CA GLY A 100 -32.33 -25.86 -5.03
C GLY A 100 -30.89 -25.50 -5.34
N LEU A 101 -30.61 -25.26 -6.62
CA LEU A 101 -29.31 -24.77 -7.08
C LEU A 101 -29.41 -23.27 -7.33
N ARG A 102 -28.44 -22.51 -6.83
CA ARG A 102 -28.33 -21.07 -7.07
C ARG A 102 -26.96 -20.74 -7.68
N PRO A 103 -26.89 -19.83 -8.66
CA PRO A 103 -25.60 -19.27 -9.09
C PRO A 103 -24.87 -18.64 -7.91
N ILE A 104 -23.55 -18.84 -7.82
CA ILE A 104 -22.74 -18.36 -6.70
C ILE A 104 -22.81 -16.83 -6.53
N GLU A 105 -22.97 -16.09 -7.63
CA GLU A 105 -23.14 -14.64 -7.63
C GLU A 105 -24.43 -14.15 -6.99
N ASP A 106 -25.43 -15.03 -6.88
CA ASP A 106 -26.73 -14.74 -6.32
C ASP A 106 -26.83 -15.21 -4.85
N VAL A 107 -25.78 -15.77 -4.26
CA VAL A 107 -25.78 -16.25 -2.86
C VAL A 107 -25.38 -15.11 -1.92
N ASP A 108 -26.26 -14.78 -0.97
CA ASP A 108 -26.07 -13.68 -0.01
C ASP A 108 -25.73 -14.16 1.40
N VAL A 109 -25.22 -13.25 2.23
CA VAL A 109 -24.95 -13.52 3.64
C VAL A 109 -26.24 -13.85 4.39
N GLY A 110 -26.22 -14.96 5.12
CA GLY A 110 -27.39 -15.50 5.82
C GLY A 110 -28.17 -16.54 5.03
N ASP A 111 -27.91 -16.70 3.72
CA ASP A 111 -28.46 -17.81 2.94
C ASP A 111 -27.93 -19.15 3.45
N LEU A 112 -28.70 -20.22 3.25
CA LEU A 112 -28.28 -21.58 3.59
C LEU A 112 -27.71 -22.27 2.35
N VAL A 113 -26.54 -22.87 2.47
CA VAL A 113 -25.95 -23.76 1.47
C VAL A 113 -25.78 -25.16 2.06
N LEU A 114 -25.52 -26.16 1.23
CA LEU A 114 -25.31 -27.53 1.69
C LEU A 114 -23.83 -27.88 1.78
N ASP A 115 -23.47 -28.52 2.88
CA ASP A 115 -22.15 -29.12 3.08
C ASP A 115 -21.98 -30.41 2.25
N GLY A 116 -20.82 -31.06 2.40
CA GLY A 116 -20.56 -32.34 1.74
C GLY A 116 -21.57 -33.42 2.12
N ASP A 117 -22.04 -33.51 3.35
CA ASP A 117 -23.00 -34.53 3.80
C ASP A 117 -24.47 -34.19 3.45
N GLY A 118 -24.71 -32.99 2.93
CA GLY A 118 -26.04 -32.49 2.59
C GLY A 118 -26.74 -31.77 3.74
N ALA A 119 -26.03 -31.43 4.81
CA ALA A 119 -26.54 -30.61 5.91
C ALA A 119 -26.57 -29.12 5.51
N ALA A 120 -27.60 -28.41 5.95
CA ALA A 120 -27.75 -26.98 5.71
C ALA A 120 -26.85 -26.17 6.65
N ILE A 121 -26.00 -25.32 6.08
CA ILE A 121 -25.05 -24.46 6.78
C ILE A 121 -25.21 -23.01 6.31
N PRO A 122 -25.17 -22.02 7.21
CA PRO A 122 -25.35 -20.62 6.83
C PRO A 122 -24.10 -20.04 6.18
N VAL A 123 -24.32 -19.16 5.20
CA VAL A 123 -23.30 -18.34 4.57
C VAL A 123 -22.96 -17.18 5.49
N ALA A 124 -21.74 -17.19 6.02
CA ALA A 124 -21.22 -16.14 6.89
C ALA A 124 -20.76 -14.90 6.11
N ALA A 125 -20.32 -15.07 4.86
CA ALA A 125 -19.91 -13.97 3.99
C ALA A 125 -19.98 -14.37 2.50
N ALA A 126 -20.19 -13.38 1.61
CA ALA A 126 -20.20 -13.56 0.16
C ALA A 126 -19.30 -12.50 -0.51
N TYR A 127 -18.57 -12.89 -1.56
CA TYR A 127 -17.52 -12.09 -2.18
C TYR A 127 -17.67 -12.07 -3.70
N ARG A 128 -17.48 -10.89 -4.29
CA ARG A 128 -17.35 -10.69 -5.74
C ARG A 128 -15.94 -10.17 -6.05
N ASN A 129 -15.16 -11.01 -6.71
CA ASN A 129 -13.74 -10.86 -6.97
C ASN A 129 -13.45 -10.50 -8.45
N PRO A 130 -12.34 -9.80 -8.74
CA PRO A 130 -12.01 -9.37 -10.11
C PRO A 130 -11.62 -10.54 -11.03
N ASP A 131 -11.36 -10.21 -12.30
CA ASP A 131 -10.92 -11.18 -13.30
C ASP A 131 -9.63 -11.90 -12.86
N SER A 132 -9.69 -13.22 -12.78
CA SER A 132 -8.58 -14.06 -12.28
C SER A 132 -8.12 -15.05 -13.35
N ASP A 133 -6.90 -15.60 -13.20
CA ASP A 133 -6.46 -16.73 -14.02
C ASP A 133 -7.36 -17.92 -13.72
N LEU A 134 -7.80 -18.63 -14.76
CA LEU A 134 -8.77 -19.71 -14.63
C LEU A 134 -8.23 -20.99 -15.25
N VAL A 135 -8.64 -22.12 -14.67
CA VAL A 135 -8.45 -23.46 -15.20
C VAL A 135 -9.81 -24.13 -15.40
N ARG A 136 -9.94 -24.89 -16.49
CA ARG A 136 -11.03 -25.82 -16.72
C ARG A 136 -10.63 -27.19 -16.23
N VAL A 137 -11.29 -27.65 -15.18
CA VAL A 137 -11.19 -29.03 -14.69
C VAL A 137 -12.15 -29.90 -15.49
N THR A 138 -11.65 -31.01 -16.05
CA THR A 138 -12.45 -31.97 -16.82
C THR A 138 -12.44 -33.33 -16.13
N TRP A 139 -13.62 -33.89 -15.86
CA TRP A 139 -13.79 -35.21 -15.24
C TRP A 139 -13.95 -36.32 -16.28
N SER A 140 -13.76 -37.56 -15.86
CA SER A 140 -13.84 -38.77 -16.69
C SER A 140 -15.21 -39.02 -17.31
N ASN A 141 -16.26 -38.37 -16.80
CA ASN A 141 -17.61 -38.40 -17.37
C ASN A 141 -17.85 -37.27 -18.39
N GLY A 142 -16.84 -36.48 -18.72
CA GLY A 142 -16.91 -35.35 -19.66
C GLY A 142 -17.53 -34.07 -19.07
N HIS A 143 -17.87 -34.03 -17.79
CA HIS A 143 -18.26 -32.78 -17.13
C HIS A 143 -17.05 -31.85 -16.99
N THR A 144 -17.29 -30.54 -17.04
CA THR A 144 -16.26 -29.53 -16.90
C THR A 144 -16.70 -28.41 -15.98
N MET A 145 -15.79 -27.92 -15.14
CA MET A 145 -16.00 -26.77 -14.27
C MET A 145 -14.83 -25.80 -14.42
N VAL A 146 -15.11 -24.49 -14.38
CA VAL A 146 -14.09 -23.45 -14.51
C VAL A 146 -13.88 -22.81 -13.13
N VAL A 147 -12.63 -22.81 -12.67
CA VAL A 147 -12.25 -22.35 -11.33
C VAL A 147 -10.88 -21.68 -11.37
N THR A 148 -10.49 -20.96 -10.31
CA THR A 148 -9.10 -20.53 -10.16
C THR A 148 -8.16 -21.72 -9.88
N PRO A 149 -6.86 -21.63 -10.26
CA PRO A 149 -5.88 -22.71 -10.03
C PRO A 149 -5.76 -23.21 -8.59
N GLY A 150 -6.02 -22.36 -7.60
CA GLY A 150 -5.92 -22.70 -6.17
C GLY A 150 -7.20 -23.22 -5.54
N GLN A 151 -8.34 -23.23 -6.26
CA GLN A 151 -9.60 -23.77 -5.75
C GLN A 151 -9.40 -25.23 -5.30
N ARG A 152 -9.81 -25.55 -4.07
CA ARG A 152 -9.63 -26.88 -3.49
C ARG A 152 -10.85 -27.76 -3.66
N PHE A 153 -10.57 -29.03 -3.96
CA PHE A 153 -11.56 -30.10 -4.07
C PHE A 153 -11.21 -31.22 -3.10
N ARG A 154 -12.23 -31.85 -2.52
CA ARG A 154 -12.05 -33.01 -1.66
C ARG A 154 -11.72 -34.20 -2.55
N VAL A 155 -10.62 -34.91 -2.28
CA VAL A 155 -10.18 -36.07 -3.06
C VAL A 155 -9.95 -37.28 -2.16
N VAL A 156 -10.01 -38.48 -2.75
CA VAL A 156 -9.69 -39.75 -2.09
C VAL A 156 -8.41 -40.34 -2.67
N ASP A 157 -7.47 -40.67 -1.79
CA ASP A 157 -6.20 -41.31 -2.14
C ASP A 157 -6.35 -42.84 -2.25
N GLU A 158 -5.29 -43.53 -2.68
CA GLU A 158 -5.30 -44.99 -2.84
C GLU A 158 -5.60 -45.75 -1.54
N ASP A 159 -5.20 -45.19 -0.39
CA ASP A 159 -5.40 -45.74 0.97
C ASP A 159 -6.74 -45.36 1.61
N LEU A 160 -7.67 -44.84 0.79
CA LEU A 160 -8.99 -44.34 1.20
C LEU A 160 -8.95 -43.13 2.14
N ALA A 161 -7.79 -42.48 2.33
CA ALA A 161 -7.73 -41.22 3.05
C ALA A 161 -8.34 -40.09 2.21
N VAL A 162 -8.98 -39.14 2.89
CA VAL A 162 -9.58 -37.96 2.26
C VAL A 162 -8.71 -36.76 2.55
N ARG A 163 -8.42 -35.95 1.52
CA ARG A 163 -7.67 -34.70 1.65
C ARG A 163 -8.15 -33.64 0.67
N TRP A 164 -7.68 -32.41 0.85
CA TRP A 164 -7.91 -31.31 -0.08
C TRP A 164 -6.78 -31.21 -1.10
N VAL A 165 -7.11 -31.02 -2.38
CA VAL A 165 -6.15 -30.79 -3.46
C VAL A 165 -6.58 -29.59 -4.29
N GLU A 166 -5.63 -28.73 -4.64
CA GLU A 166 -5.83 -27.52 -5.45
C GLU A 166 -6.07 -27.88 -6.92
N ALA A 167 -6.89 -27.08 -7.62
CA ALA A 167 -7.38 -27.38 -8.96
C ALA A 167 -6.26 -27.67 -9.96
N ARG A 168 -5.14 -26.94 -9.89
CA ARG A 168 -3.97 -27.15 -10.75
C ARG A 168 -3.32 -28.53 -10.62
N ASP A 169 -3.45 -29.17 -9.46
CA ASP A 169 -2.80 -30.44 -9.11
C ASP A 169 -3.80 -31.63 -9.14
N LEU A 170 -5.03 -31.41 -9.63
CA LEU A 170 -6.07 -32.43 -9.63
C LEU A 170 -5.91 -33.52 -10.70
N THR A 171 -5.07 -33.32 -11.73
CA THR A 171 -4.96 -34.29 -12.83
C THR A 171 -4.64 -35.69 -12.30
N GLY A 172 -5.52 -36.66 -12.60
CA GLY A 172 -5.40 -38.04 -12.16
C GLY A 172 -6.07 -38.37 -10.81
N GLN A 173 -6.45 -37.37 -10.00
CA GLN A 173 -7.06 -37.54 -8.68
C GLN A 173 -8.54 -37.98 -8.77
N LEU A 174 -9.05 -38.61 -7.71
CA LEU A 174 -10.47 -38.98 -7.54
C LEU A 174 -11.17 -37.99 -6.61
N THR A 175 -11.98 -37.08 -7.16
CA THR A 175 -12.73 -36.10 -6.37
C THR A 175 -13.97 -36.70 -5.74
N VAL A 176 -14.32 -36.26 -4.53
CA VAL A 176 -15.54 -36.62 -3.80
C VAL A 176 -16.70 -35.77 -4.30
N ALA A 177 -17.80 -36.43 -4.62
CA ALA A 177 -19.06 -35.84 -5.03
C ALA A 177 -20.22 -36.46 -4.22
N TYR A 178 -21.40 -35.86 -4.33
CA TYR A 178 -22.60 -36.43 -3.71
C TYR A 178 -22.92 -37.81 -4.28
N GLY A 179 -23.38 -38.71 -3.42
CA GLY A 179 -23.78 -40.05 -3.81
C GLY A 179 -25.15 -40.44 -3.26
N THR A 180 -25.33 -41.74 -3.05
CA THR A 180 -26.64 -42.34 -2.76
C THR A 180 -27.29 -41.89 -1.45
N ARG A 181 -26.56 -41.27 -0.51
CA ARG A 181 -27.13 -40.70 0.73
C ARG A 181 -28.01 -39.48 0.49
N ARG A 182 -27.82 -38.80 -0.65
CA ARG A 182 -28.59 -37.61 -1.01
C ARG A 182 -29.98 -37.90 -1.53
N GLY A 183 -30.22 -39.15 -1.96
CA GLY A 183 -31.41 -39.61 -2.67
C GLY A 183 -32.69 -39.78 -1.84
N ALA A 184 -33.02 -38.84 -0.95
CA ALA A 184 -34.40 -38.69 -0.53
C ALA A 184 -35.14 -38.04 -1.69
N ALA A 185 -35.88 -38.84 -2.48
CA ALA A 185 -36.65 -38.35 -3.61
C ALA A 185 -37.49 -37.13 -3.19
N PRO A 186 -37.49 -36.02 -3.95
CA PRO A 186 -38.42 -34.93 -3.70
C PRO A 186 -39.84 -35.52 -3.69
N ALA A 187 -40.66 -35.08 -2.73
CA ALA A 187 -42.00 -35.61 -2.51
C ALA A 187 -42.77 -35.70 -3.84
N SER A 188 -43.66 -36.69 -3.97
CA SER A 188 -44.50 -36.91 -5.15
C SER A 188 -45.48 -35.77 -5.48
N GLY A 189 -45.41 -34.64 -4.76
CA GLY A 189 -46.09 -33.40 -5.08
C GLY A 189 -45.21 -32.51 -5.95
N GLY A 190 -45.67 -32.25 -7.16
CA GLY A 190 -45.12 -31.23 -8.07
C GLY A 190 -46.26 -30.59 -8.84
N ASP A 191 -46.02 -29.44 -9.46
CA ASP A 191 -47.01 -28.76 -10.28
C ASP A 191 -46.92 -29.28 -11.73
N PRO A 192 -48.03 -29.70 -12.37
CA PRO A 192 -48.07 -29.92 -13.82
C PRO A 192 -47.48 -28.76 -14.63
N TYR A 193 -47.49 -27.54 -14.12
CA TYR A 193 -46.84 -26.39 -14.71
C TYR A 193 -45.35 -26.62 -14.99
N ASP A 194 -44.60 -27.22 -14.07
CA ASP A 194 -43.16 -27.48 -14.24
C ASP A 194 -42.89 -28.50 -15.34
N TYR A 195 -43.78 -29.50 -15.45
CA TYR A 195 -43.77 -30.43 -16.58
C TYR A 195 -44.02 -29.70 -17.91
N VAL A 196 -44.98 -28.77 -17.95
CA VAL A 196 -45.23 -27.94 -19.15
C VAL A 196 -44.02 -27.08 -19.48
N ARG A 197 -43.33 -26.52 -18.48
CA ARG A 197 -42.10 -25.74 -18.69
C ARG A 197 -40.97 -26.59 -19.25
N GLY A 198 -40.77 -27.81 -18.73
CA GLY A 198 -39.81 -28.77 -19.31
C GLY A 198 -40.12 -29.10 -20.77
N LEU A 199 -41.40 -29.27 -21.09
CA LEU A 199 -41.87 -29.52 -22.46
C LEU A 199 -41.61 -28.31 -23.39
N VAL A 200 -41.81 -27.08 -22.90
CA VAL A 200 -41.51 -25.84 -23.63
C VAL A 200 -40.01 -25.66 -23.82
N VAL A 201 -39.20 -25.98 -22.82
CA VAL A 201 -37.73 -25.97 -22.97
C VAL A 201 -37.28 -26.99 -24.01
N ALA A 202 -37.91 -28.14 -24.13
CA ALA A 202 -37.60 -29.08 -25.22
C ALA A 202 -38.13 -28.57 -26.58
N GLU A 203 -39.44 -28.56 -26.76
CA GLU A 203 -40.12 -28.46 -28.07
C GLU A 203 -40.76 -27.08 -28.33
N GLY A 204 -40.70 -26.18 -27.35
CA GLY A 204 -41.36 -24.88 -27.40
C GLY A 204 -40.52 -23.75 -28.01
N PHE A 205 -41.22 -22.77 -28.58
CA PHE A 205 -40.66 -21.50 -29.03
C PHE A 205 -41.69 -20.36 -28.97
N ALA A 206 -41.21 -19.13 -28.75
CA ALA A 206 -42.02 -17.91 -28.87
C ALA A 206 -42.38 -17.63 -30.35
N VAL A 207 -43.65 -17.28 -30.63
CA VAL A 207 -44.17 -17.08 -31.99
C VAL A 207 -43.59 -15.83 -32.65
N ASP A 208 -43.37 -14.77 -31.87
CA ASP A 208 -42.57 -13.60 -32.24
C ASP A 208 -41.46 -13.43 -31.21
N ARG A 209 -40.22 -13.27 -31.67
CA ARG A 209 -39.02 -13.21 -30.83
C ARG A 209 -38.66 -11.78 -30.41
N SER A 210 -39.27 -10.78 -31.02
CA SER A 210 -39.26 -9.43 -30.46
C SER A 210 -40.23 -9.42 -29.26
N ARG A 211 -39.76 -9.00 -28.08
CA ARG A 211 -40.55 -9.04 -26.83
C ARG A 211 -41.88 -8.26 -26.91
N ASP A 212 -42.09 -7.48 -27.97
CA ASP A 212 -43.10 -6.42 -28.03
C ASP A 212 -44.31 -6.69 -28.94
N ALA A 213 -44.43 -7.82 -29.65
CA ALA A 213 -45.46 -7.94 -30.70
C ALA A 213 -46.57 -9.01 -30.51
N ASP A 214 -46.33 -10.17 -29.90
CA ASP A 214 -47.36 -11.25 -29.84
C ASP A 214 -47.43 -12.01 -28.51
N GLY A 215 -46.30 -12.20 -27.81
CA GLY A 215 -46.26 -12.81 -26.47
C GLY A 215 -46.72 -14.27 -26.39
N ARG A 216 -47.10 -14.91 -27.50
CA ARG A 216 -47.58 -16.31 -27.54
C ARG A 216 -46.42 -17.31 -27.59
N VAL A 217 -46.62 -18.47 -26.97
CA VAL A 217 -45.68 -19.60 -26.98
C VAL A 217 -46.31 -20.77 -27.70
N ARG A 218 -45.54 -21.47 -28.52
CA ARG A 218 -46.04 -22.60 -29.32
C ARG A 218 -45.20 -23.84 -29.08
N LEU A 219 -45.88 -24.99 -28.90
CA LEU A 219 -45.31 -26.33 -28.84
C LEU A 219 -45.65 -27.09 -30.12
N HIS A 220 -44.66 -27.77 -30.70
CA HIS A 220 -44.85 -28.67 -31.84
C HIS A 220 -44.42 -30.08 -31.42
N MET A 221 -45.33 -31.05 -31.46
CA MET A 221 -45.01 -32.45 -31.11
C MET A 221 -45.77 -33.43 -31.98
N CYS A 222 -45.20 -34.62 -32.20
CA CYS A 222 -45.91 -35.69 -32.92
C CYS A 222 -46.82 -36.52 -31.99
N ASP A 223 -46.49 -36.57 -30.70
CA ASP A 223 -47.23 -37.33 -29.69
C ASP A 223 -48.18 -36.36 -28.96
N VAL A 224 -49.45 -36.76 -28.76
CA VAL A 224 -50.53 -35.87 -28.32
C VAL A 224 -50.70 -35.82 -26.80
N GLU A 225 -50.26 -36.87 -26.11
CA GLU A 225 -50.44 -37.06 -24.68
C GLU A 225 -49.77 -35.96 -23.84
N PRO A 226 -48.53 -35.51 -24.14
CA PRO A 226 -47.94 -34.34 -23.47
C PRO A 226 -48.69 -33.03 -23.72
N LEU A 227 -49.22 -32.85 -24.94
CA LEU A 227 -50.00 -31.66 -25.31
C LEU A 227 -51.36 -31.63 -24.59
N ASP A 228 -51.94 -32.80 -24.30
CA ASP A 228 -53.15 -32.93 -23.50
C ASP A 228 -52.96 -32.44 -22.07
N VAL A 229 -51.85 -32.81 -21.44
CA VAL A 229 -51.49 -32.29 -20.11
C VAL A 229 -51.28 -30.78 -20.15
N ALA A 230 -50.52 -30.29 -21.14
CA ALA A 230 -50.23 -28.87 -21.23
C ALA A 230 -51.47 -28.01 -21.53
N HIS A 231 -52.39 -28.52 -22.35
CA HIS A 231 -53.67 -27.88 -22.62
C HIS A 231 -54.59 -27.92 -21.39
N GLY A 232 -54.65 -29.06 -20.69
CA GLY A 232 -55.43 -29.20 -19.46
C GLY A 232 -54.97 -28.25 -18.36
N TRP A 233 -53.65 -28.11 -18.18
CA TRP A 233 -53.06 -27.13 -17.28
C TRP A 233 -53.45 -25.68 -17.68
N ALA A 234 -53.38 -25.34 -18.96
CA ALA A 234 -53.74 -24.00 -19.45
C ALA A 234 -55.22 -23.68 -19.14
N ILE A 235 -56.14 -24.62 -19.41
CA ILE A 235 -57.57 -24.46 -19.10
C ILE A 235 -57.78 -24.29 -17.58
N ALA A 236 -57.15 -25.14 -16.77
CA ALA A 236 -57.30 -25.11 -15.31
C ALA A 236 -56.84 -23.77 -14.70
N ASN A 237 -55.91 -23.08 -15.36
CA ASN A 237 -55.36 -21.79 -14.92
C ASN A 237 -55.93 -20.59 -15.71
N GLY A 238 -57.01 -20.77 -16.47
CA GLY A 238 -57.66 -19.69 -17.22
C GLY A 238 -56.82 -19.11 -18.38
N LEU A 239 -55.78 -19.83 -18.83
CA LEU A 239 -54.94 -19.43 -19.95
C LEU A 239 -55.53 -19.93 -21.27
N ASN A 240 -55.87 -19.00 -22.17
CA ASN A 240 -56.36 -19.34 -23.51
C ASN A 240 -55.28 -20.11 -24.29
N ALA A 241 -55.62 -21.29 -24.81
CA ALA A 241 -54.73 -22.08 -25.66
C ALA A 241 -55.49 -22.67 -26.84
N SER A 242 -54.90 -22.63 -28.04
CA SER A 242 -55.49 -23.18 -29.26
C SER A 242 -54.69 -24.37 -29.79
N ARG A 243 -55.41 -25.34 -30.36
CA ARG A 243 -54.82 -26.53 -30.99
C ARG A 243 -54.85 -26.42 -32.50
N GLY A 244 -53.81 -26.93 -33.13
CA GLY A 244 -53.70 -27.09 -34.58
C GLY A 244 -53.00 -28.40 -34.93
N LYS A 245 -53.00 -28.72 -36.21
CA LYS A 245 -52.29 -29.86 -36.77
C LYS A 245 -51.60 -29.42 -38.06
N ARG A 246 -50.36 -29.83 -38.24
CA ARG A 246 -49.58 -29.67 -39.47
C ARG A 246 -49.30 -31.05 -40.04
N GLU A 247 -49.90 -31.34 -41.19
CA GLU A 247 -49.71 -32.60 -41.87
C GLU A 247 -48.32 -32.67 -42.50
N ALA A 248 -47.70 -33.84 -42.39
CA ALA A 248 -46.38 -34.07 -42.95
C ALA A 248 -46.44 -34.11 -44.48
N SER A 249 -45.62 -33.31 -45.16
CA SER A 249 -45.50 -33.34 -46.62
C SER A 249 -44.79 -34.60 -47.14
N ASN A 250 -44.03 -35.29 -46.29
CA ASN A 250 -43.36 -36.55 -46.59
C ASN A 250 -44.09 -37.71 -45.90
N PRO A 251 -44.55 -38.75 -46.62
CA PRO A 251 -45.25 -39.90 -46.04
C PRO A 251 -44.44 -40.68 -44.98
N ARG A 252 -43.11 -40.49 -44.93
CA ARG A 252 -42.24 -41.11 -43.91
C ARG A 252 -42.18 -40.34 -42.59
N HIS A 253 -42.73 -39.12 -42.53
CA HIS A 253 -42.75 -38.29 -41.32
C HIS A 253 -44.13 -38.36 -40.67
N ARG A 254 -44.18 -38.26 -39.34
CA ARG A 254 -45.44 -38.17 -38.59
C ARG A 254 -45.97 -36.75 -38.64
N ASP A 255 -47.30 -36.60 -38.59
CA ASP A 255 -47.94 -35.30 -38.44
C ASP A 255 -47.48 -34.60 -37.15
N GLN A 256 -47.47 -33.27 -37.15
CA GLN A 256 -47.15 -32.46 -35.98
C GLN A 256 -48.41 -31.81 -35.42
N HIS A 257 -48.71 -32.07 -34.16
CA HIS A 257 -49.71 -31.38 -33.38
C HIS A 257 -49.12 -30.10 -32.80
N ILE A 258 -49.90 -29.03 -32.86
CA ILE A 258 -49.49 -27.69 -32.45
C ILE A 258 -50.38 -27.24 -31.30
N LEU A 259 -49.77 -26.80 -30.20
CA LEU A 259 -50.46 -26.11 -29.11
C LEU A 259 -49.90 -24.70 -29.00
N THR A 260 -50.76 -23.68 -29.11
CA THR A 260 -50.36 -22.27 -28.97
C THR A 260 -51.01 -21.69 -27.72
N PHE A 261 -50.19 -21.26 -26.76
CA PHE A 261 -50.63 -20.56 -25.56
C PHE A 261 -50.76 -19.06 -25.84
N ALA A 262 -51.75 -18.43 -25.20
CA ALA A 262 -51.76 -16.99 -24.98
C ALA A 262 -50.56 -16.56 -24.13
N ARG A 263 -50.35 -15.25 -24.01
CA ARG A 263 -49.20 -14.69 -23.29
C ARG A 263 -49.16 -15.16 -21.83
N HIS A 264 -48.05 -15.81 -21.48
CA HIS A 264 -47.74 -16.24 -20.12
C HIS A 264 -46.24 -16.06 -19.88
N GLU A 265 -45.87 -15.24 -18.90
CA GLU A 265 -44.48 -14.80 -18.71
C GLU A 265 -43.51 -15.98 -18.48
N GLY A 266 -43.85 -16.94 -17.62
CA GLY A 266 -42.95 -18.09 -17.38
C GLY A 266 -42.86 -19.11 -18.52
N LEU A 267 -43.86 -19.16 -19.43
CA LEU A 267 -43.74 -19.96 -20.65
C LEU A 267 -42.92 -19.21 -21.70
N LEU A 268 -43.06 -17.87 -21.75
CA LEU A 268 -42.25 -17.01 -22.60
C LEU A 268 -40.79 -17.08 -22.21
N GLU A 269 -40.46 -17.05 -20.93
CA GLU A 269 -39.10 -17.20 -20.43
C GLU A 269 -38.47 -18.51 -20.92
N ALA A 270 -39.19 -19.63 -20.81
CA ALA A 270 -38.73 -20.94 -21.29
C ALA A 270 -38.63 -21.03 -22.83
N GLY A 271 -39.56 -20.39 -23.56
CA GLY A 271 -39.69 -20.52 -25.03
C GLY A 271 -39.00 -19.43 -25.86
N THR A 272 -38.59 -18.32 -25.26
CA THR A 272 -37.93 -17.20 -25.98
C THR A 272 -36.50 -17.53 -26.42
N PRO A 273 -35.64 -18.16 -25.59
CA PRO A 273 -34.28 -18.45 -25.98
C PRO A 273 -34.19 -19.33 -27.23
N LEU A 274 -33.22 -19.05 -28.09
CA LEU A 274 -32.89 -19.91 -29.23
C LEU A 274 -32.41 -21.28 -28.73
N SER A 275 -32.54 -22.33 -29.53
CA SER A 275 -32.26 -23.72 -29.13
C SER A 275 -30.87 -23.95 -28.50
N HIS A 276 -29.86 -23.16 -28.86
CA HIS A 276 -28.48 -23.22 -28.34
C HIS A 276 -28.23 -22.37 -27.09
N ALA A 277 -29.17 -21.50 -26.74
CA ALA A 277 -29.13 -20.58 -25.61
C ALA A 277 -30.20 -20.91 -24.55
N LYS A 278 -30.98 -21.99 -24.76
CA LYS A 278 -31.95 -22.50 -23.78
C LYS A 278 -31.22 -22.85 -22.48
N ARG A 279 -31.90 -22.63 -21.36
CA ARG A 279 -31.44 -22.94 -20.00
C ARG A 279 -32.62 -23.44 -19.17
N VAL A 280 -32.34 -24.06 -18.03
CA VAL A 280 -33.38 -24.34 -17.02
C VAL A 280 -33.87 -22.98 -16.49
N PRO A 281 -35.19 -22.74 -16.41
CA PRO A 281 -35.72 -21.52 -15.79
C PRO A 281 -35.20 -21.35 -14.37
N ASP A 282 -34.90 -20.12 -13.97
CA ASP A 282 -34.11 -19.85 -12.77
C ASP A 282 -34.90 -20.25 -11.49
N ASP A 283 -36.22 -20.09 -11.49
CA ASP A 283 -37.11 -20.52 -10.40
C ASP A 283 -37.32 -22.05 -10.33
N VAL A 284 -37.18 -22.76 -11.45
CA VAL A 284 -37.14 -24.23 -11.47
C VAL A 284 -35.80 -24.71 -10.91
N LEU A 285 -34.70 -24.08 -11.32
CA LEU A 285 -33.36 -24.43 -10.87
C LEU A 285 -33.22 -24.25 -9.35
N GLY A 286 -33.78 -23.16 -8.81
CA GLY A 286 -33.83 -22.86 -7.37
C GLY A 286 -34.86 -23.66 -6.56
N ASN A 287 -35.67 -24.54 -7.17
CA ASN A 287 -36.70 -25.31 -6.48
C ASN A 287 -36.65 -26.82 -6.83
N ARG A 288 -36.11 -27.63 -5.92
CA ARG A 288 -35.99 -29.10 -6.03
C ARG A 288 -37.31 -29.80 -6.30
N SER A 289 -38.43 -29.29 -5.79
CA SER A 289 -39.74 -29.92 -6.02
C SER A 289 -40.18 -29.81 -7.48
N ALA A 290 -39.69 -28.80 -8.21
CA ALA A 290 -39.96 -28.58 -9.63
C ALA A 290 -39.09 -29.47 -10.55
N TRP A 291 -37.98 -30.04 -10.05
CA TRP A 291 -37.01 -30.74 -10.89
C TRP A 291 -37.57 -32.00 -11.55
N THR A 292 -38.23 -32.86 -10.79
CA THR A 292 -38.80 -34.11 -11.31
C THR A 292 -39.83 -33.88 -12.42
N PRO A 293 -40.89 -33.06 -12.22
CA PRO A 293 -41.85 -32.77 -13.29
C PRO A 293 -41.18 -32.09 -14.49
N PHE A 294 -40.27 -31.13 -14.26
CA PHE A 294 -39.52 -30.46 -15.33
C PHE A 294 -38.69 -31.42 -16.18
N LEU A 295 -37.88 -32.28 -15.54
CA LEU A 295 -37.05 -33.27 -16.21
C LEU A 295 -37.90 -34.28 -16.99
N ALA A 296 -39.10 -34.64 -16.49
CA ALA A 296 -40.03 -35.51 -17.21
C ALA A 296 -40.63 -34.84 -18.46
N GLY A 297 -41.03 -33.57 -18.36
CA GLY A 297 -41.50 -32.79 -19.51
C GLY A 297 -40.41 -32.63 -20.57
N PHE A 298 -39.19 -32.33 -20.14
CA PHE A 298 -38.03 -32.26 -21.01
C PHE A 298 -37.71 -33.64 -21.64
N PHE A 299 -37.84 -34.72 -20.87
CA PHE A 299 -37.64 -36.09 -21.36
C PHE A 299 -38.70 -36.50 -22.40
N ASP A 300 -39.95 -36.07 -22.23
CA ASP A 300 -41.02 -36.34 -23.21
C ASP A 300 -40.85 -35.56 -24.51
N GLY A 301 -40.23 -34.39 -24.49
CA GLY A 301 -39.75 -33.72 -25.71
C GLY A 301 -38.47 -34.37 -26.24
N ASP A 302 -37.32 -33.94 -25.71
CA ASP A 302 -35.99 -34.21 -26.26
C ASP A 302 -35.31 -35.46 -25.66
N GLY A 303 -35.88 -36.12 -24.65
CA GLY A 303 -35.30 -37.32 -24.03
C GLY A 303 -35.68 -38.64 -24.71
N TYR A 304 -34.85 -39.67 -24.52
CA TYR A 304 -35.18 -41.04 -24.93
C TYR A 304 -34.39 -42.10 -24.16
N VAL A 305 -34.88 -43.34 -24.19
CA VAL A 305 -34.13 -44.51 -23.73
C VAL A 305 -33.42 -45.16 -24.91
N ARG A 306 -32.10 -45.30 -24.81
CA ARG A 306 -31.30 -45.99 -25.84
C ARG A 306 -31.50 -47.50 -25.71
N LYS A 307 -32.37 -48.09 -26.55
CA LYS A 307 -32.79 -49.51 -26.46
C LYS A 307 -31.68 -50.55 -26.31
N ARG A 308 -30.53 -50.38 -26.99
CA ARG A 308 -29.42 -51.37 -26.97
C ARG A 308 -28.65 -51.39 -25.66
N SER A 309 -28.29 -50.22 -25.14
CA SER A 309 -27.48 -50.07 -23.91
C SER A 309 -28.31 -49.71 -22.68
N ARG A 310 -29.61 -49.45 -22.88
CA ARG A 310 -30.60 -49.16 -21.85
C ARG A 310 -30.23 -47.96 -21.00
N GLU A 311 -29.74 -46.94 -21.67
CA GLU A 311 -29.28 -45.68 -21.09
C GLU A 311 -30.39 -44.63 -21.22
N LEU A 312 -30.63 -43.87 -20.17
CA LEU A 312 -31.47 -42.67 -20.25
C LEU A 312 -30.64 -41.56 -20.88
N VAL A 313 -31.18 -40.92 -21.90
CA VAL A 313 -30.47 -39.88 -22.66
C VAL A 313 -31.29 -38.61 -22.67
N PHE A 314 -30.68 -37.53 -22.21
CA PHE A 314 -31.12 -36.16 -22.42
C PHE A 314 -30.26 -35.53 -23.51
N VAL A 315 -30.85 -34.84 -24.49
CA VAL A 315 -30.08 -34.15 -25.52
C VAL A 315 -30.56 -32.73 -25.72
N SER A 316 -29.65 -31.83 -26.10
CA SER A 316 -30.00 -30.48 -26.52
C SER A 316 -28.91 -29.90 -27.42
N THR A 317 -29.24 -28.85 -28.17
CA THR A 317 -28.22 -28.01 -28.83
C THR A 317 -27.62 -26.95 -27.90
N SER A 318 -28.15 -26.80 -26.68
CA SER A 318 -27.60 -25.92 -25.64
C SER A 318 -26.70 -26.71 -24.69
N GLU A 319 -25.43 -26.33 -24.64
CA GLU A 319 -24.45 -26.89 -23.70
C GLU A 319 -24.78 -26.51 -22.26
N VAL A 320 -25.22 -25.27 -22.03
CA VAL A 320 -25.60 -24.74 -20.71
C VAL A 320 -26.77 -25.53 -20.14
N LEU A 321 -27.80 -25.80 -20.94
CA LEU A 321 -28.96 -26.60 -20.50
C LEU A 321 -28.54 -28.00 -20.07
N VAL A 322 -27.70 -28.67 -20.86
CA VAL A 322 -27.22 -30.02 -20.53
C VAL A 322 -26.36 -30.01 -19.26
N ARG A 323 -25.50 -28.99 -19.07
CA ARG A 323 -24.71 -28.81 -17.83
C ARG A 323 -25.60 -28.55 -16.61
N GLN A 324 -26.64 -27.74 -16.74
CA GLN A 324 -27.58 -27.48 -15.64
C GLN A 324 -28.40 -28.73 -15.29
N ILE A 325 -28.89 -29.47 -16.29
CA ILE A 325 -29.56 -30.77 -16.08
C ILE A 325 -28.60 -31.76 -15.38
N TYR A 326 -27.33 -31.80 -15.80
CA TYR A 326 -26.33 -32.60 -15.09
C TYR A 326 -26.17 -32.14 -13.65
N SER A 327 -26.08 -30.84 -13.40
CA SER A 327 -25.90 -30.29 -12.05
C SER A 327 -27.09 -30.65 -11.15
N MET A 328 -28.33 -30.56 -11.65
CA MET A 328 -29.53 -31.02 -10.93
C MET A 328 -29.45 -32.51 -10.61
N LEU A 329 -29.03 -33.35 -11.55
CA LEU A 329 -28.89 -34.78 -11.34
C LEU A 329 -27.74 -35.11 -10.37
N ALA A 330 -26.59 -34.44 -10.51
CA ALA A 330 -25.44 -34.59 -9.63
C ALA A 330 -25.78 -34.14 -8.20
N ASP A 331 -26.64 -33.12 -8.07
CA ASP A 331 -27.21 -32.69 -6.81
C ASP A 331 -28.11 -33.77 -6.17
N LEU A 332 -28.78 -34.60 -6.98
CA LEU A 332 -29.51 -35.78 -6.50
C LEU A 332 -28.62 -37.03 -6.30
N GLY A 333 -27.29 -36.88 -6.42
CA GLY A 333 -26.32 -37.98 -6.33
C GLY A 333 -26.25 -38.87 -7.58
N VAL A 334 -26.75 -38.38 -8.73
CA VAL A 334 -26.75 -39.08 -10.02
C VAL A 334 -25.75 -38.43 -10.98
N HIS A 335 -24.71 -39.18 -11.36
CA HIS A 335 -23.69 -38.66 -12.28
C HIS A 335 -23.82 -39.29 -13.69
N GLY A 336 -24.29 -38.49 -14.65
CA GLY A 336 -24.33 -38.88 -16.07
C GLY A 336 -23.01 -38.64 -16.82
N HIS A 337 -22.91 -39.20 -18.02
CA HIS A 337 -21.80 -39.04 -18.95
C HIS A 337 -22.17 -38.05 -20.07
N HIS A 338 -21.39 -36.98 -20.19
CA HIS A 338 -21.52 -35.99 -21.26
C HIS A 338 -20.90 -36.51 -22.55
N TRP A 339 -21.57 -36.29 -23.67
CA TRP A 339 -21.02 -36.53 -25.00
C TRP A 339 -21.48 -35.42 -25.92
N ASN A 340 -20.69 -35.15 -26.95
CA ASN A 340 -21.10 -34.29 -28.04
C ASN A 340 -21.00 -35.05 -29.36
N SER A 341 -21.86 -34.69 -30.32
CA SER A 341 -21.79 -35.20 -31.68
C SER A 341 -21.87 -34.02 -32.64
N ARG A 342 -20.87 -33.91 -33.52
CA ARG A 342 -20.87 -32.96 -34.63
C ARG A 342 -21.13 -33.74 -35.93
N ARG A 343 -22.09 -33.27 -36.72
CA ARG A 343 -22.31 -33.71 -38.11
C ARG A 343 -22.11 -32.51 -39.01
N ASP A 344 -21.45 -32.70 -40.15
CA ASP A 344 -21.18 -31.62 -41.09
C ASP A 344 -22.46 -30.92 -41.53
N GLY A 345 -22.46 -29.59 -41.46
CA GLY A 345 -23.60 -28.74 -41.78
C GLY A 345 -24.68 -28.65 -40.69
N HIS A 346 -24.51 -29.25 -39.51
CA HIS A 346 -25.46 -29.17 -38.39
C HIS A 346 -24.79 -28.64 -37.12
N ARG A 347 -25.59 -28.02 -36.24
CA ARG A 347 -25.11 -27.56 -34.92
C ARG A 347 -24.69 -28.76 -34.06
N PRO A 348 -23.69 -28.59 -33.16
CA PRO A 348 -23.31 -29.65 -32.22
C PRO A 348 -24.51 -30.05 -31.36
N LEU A 349 -24.72 -31.36 -31.24
CA LEU A 349 -25.69 -31.93 -30.31
C LEU A 349 -24.94 -32.36 -29.06
N PHE A 350 -25.35 -31.82 -27.91
CA PHE A 350 -24.84 -32.20 -26.60
C PHE A 350 -25.81 -33.20 -25.97
N GLY A 351 -25.27 -34.22 -25.34
CA GLY A 351 -26.08 -35.23 -24.69
C GLY A 351 -25.52 -35.66 -23.35
N LEU A 352 -26.43 -35.99 -22.45
CA LEU A 352 -26.16 -36.53 -21.13
C LEU A 352 -26.77 -37.93 -21.05
N SER A 353 -25.92 -38.93 -20.85
CA SER A 353 -26.33 -40.33 -20.74
C SER A 353 -26.16 -40.84 -19.32
N VAL A 354 -27.26 -41.28 -18.72
CA VAL A 354 -27.31 -41.94 -17.41
C VAL A 354 -27.45 -43.44 -17.63
N THR A 355 -26.65 -44.25 -16.93
CA THR A 355 -26.60 -45.70 -17.14
C THR A 355 -26.66 -46.45 -15.80
N GLY A 356 -26.82 -47.78 -15.81
CA GLY A 356 -26.66 -48.61 -14.62
C GLY A 356 -27.68 -48.31 -13.51
N ARG A 357 -27.20 -48.24 -12.27
CA ARG A 357 -28.04 -47.98 -11.08
C ARG A 357 -28.70 -46.61 -11.15
N ASP A 358 -27.93 -45.59 -11.50
CA ASP A 358 -28.42 -44.22 -11.56
C ASP A 358 -29.53 -44.06 -12.60
N ALA A 359 -29.45 -44.81 -13.70
CA ALA A 359 -30.49 -44.82 -14.73
C ALA A 359 -31.82 -45.37 -14.19
N ALA A 360 -31.77 -46.38 -13.32
CA ALA A 360 -32.97 -46.90 -12.66
C ALA A 360 -33.55 -45.87 -11.67
N VAL A 361 -32.70 -45.20 -10.88
CA VAL A 361 -33.12 -44.13 -9.96
C VAL A 361 -33.81 -43.00 -10.72
N VAL A 362 -33.19 -42.50 -11.80
CA VAL A 362 -33.82 -41.47 -12.64
C VAL A 362 -35.09 -41.99 -13.31
N ALA A 363 -35.11 -43.23 -13.80
CA ALA A 363 -36.31 -43.80 -14.42
C ALA A 363 -37.48 -43.89 -13.43
N GLU A 364 -37.24 -44.28 -12.17
CA GLU A 364 -38.25 -44.28 -11.10
C GLU A 364 -38.78 -42.86 -10.82
N LEU A 365 -37.91 -41.86 -10.82
CA LEU A 365 -38.30 -40.45 -10.62
C LEU A 365 -39.19 -39.93 -11.77
N LEU A 366 -38.86 -40.27 -13.02
CA LEU A 366 -39.58 -39.77 -14.19
C LEU A 366 -40.92 -40.50 -14.45
N LEU A 367 -41.02 -41.77 -14.04
CA LEU A 367 -42.16 -42.65 -14.36
C LEU A 367 -43.56 -42.08 -14.05
N PRO A 368 -43.78 -41.40 -12.91
CA PRO A 368 -45.10 -40.85 -12.57
C PRO A 368 -45.57 -39.71 -13.50
N TRP A 369 -44.61 -39.05 -14.16
CA TRP A 369 -44.83 -37.81 -14.91
C TRP A 369 -44.82 -38.00 -16.41
N VAL A 370 -43.98 -38.90 -16.94
CA VAL A 370 -43.87 -39.20 -18.37
C VAL A 370 -45.20 -39.71 -18.94
N ARG A 371 -45.66 -39.09 -20.02
CA ARG A 371 -46.97 -39.29 -20.64
C ARG A 371 -46.91 -40.08 -21.95
N ILE A 372 -45.78 -40.10 -22.63
CA ILE A 372 -45.63 -40.84 -23.90
C ILE A 372 -45.51 -42.34 -23.60
N GLY A 373 -46.52 -43.12 -24.01
CA GLY A 373 -46.64 -44.54 -23.62
C GLY A 373 -45.41 -45.40 -23.90
N TYR A 374 -44.79 -45.29 -25.08
CA TYR A 374 -43.59 -46.07 -25.40
C TYR A 374 -42.37 -45.65 -24.57
N LYS A 375 -42.27 -44.37 -24.17
CA LYS A 375 -41.21 -43.87 -23.28
C LYS A 375 -41.44 -44.38 -21.86
N SER A 376 -42.68 -44.35 -21.36
CA SER A 376 -43.02 -44.94 -20.05
C SER A 376 -42.69 -46.44 -20.00
N ASP A 377 -43.00 -47.21 -21.06
CA ASP A 377 -42.66 -48.64 -21.14
C ASP A 377 -41.14 -48.89 -21.21
N ASP A 378 -40.40 -48.04 -21.92
CA ASP A 378 -38.93 -48.09 -21.91
C ASP A 378 -38.37 -47.80 -20.51
N LEU A 379 -38.91 -46.83 -19.78
CA LEU A 379 -38.51 -46.51 -18.40
C LEU A 379 -38.83 -47.67 -17.43
N ARG A 380 -40.03 -48.27 -17.48
CA ARG A 380 -40.38 -49.46 -16.68
C ARG A 380 -39.37 -50.59 -16.88
N ARG A 381 -38.95 -50.83 -18.13
CA ARG A 381 -37.93 -51.84 -18.44
C ARG A 381 -36.58 -51.51 -17.82
N VAL A 382 -36.17 -50.24 -17.78
CA VAL A 382 -34.93 -49.81 -17.10
C VAL A 382 -35.03 -50.07 -15.59
N VAL A 383 -36.17 -49.77 -14.96
CA VAL A 383 -36.44 -50.05 -13.54
C VAL A 383 -36.41 -51.56 -13.24
N GLU A 384 -37.11 -52.38 -14.04
CA GLU A 384 -37.20 -53.84 -13.86
C GLU A 384 -35.85 -54.55 -13.97
N LEU A 385 -34.97 -54.08 -14.85
CA LEU A 385 -33.61 -54.61 -14.95
C LEU A 385 -32.79 -54.32 -13.70
N GLY A 386 -33.10 -53.20 -13.05
CA GLY A 386 -32.45 -52.69 -11.87
C GLY A 386 -30.93 -52.78 -11.94
N TYR A 387 -30.33 -53.29 -10.88
CA TYR A 387 -28.89 -53.34 -10.64
C TYR A 387 -28.11 -54.40 -11.45
N ARG A 388 -28.76 -55.16 -12.35
CA ARG A 388 -28.14 -56.32 -13.01
C ARG A 388 -27.27 -55.97 -14.22
N TYR A 389 -27.19 -54.70 -14.62
CA TYR A 389 -26.44 -54.24 -15.80
C TYR A 389 -25.17 -53.46 -15.42
N GLY A 390 -24.00 -53.95 -15.85
CA GLY A 390 -22.70 -53.28 -15.69
C GLY A 390 -22.44 -52.26 -16.80
N GLY A 391 -23.19 -51.16 -16.80
CA GLY A 391 -23.04 -50.06 -17.77
C GLY A 391 -21.69 -49.32 -17.67
N LYS A 392 -21.52 -48.26 -18.48
CA LYS A 392 -20.28 -47.48 -18.63
C LYS A 392 -19.81 -46.71 -17.39
N GLN A 393 -20.49 -46.80 -16.25
CA GLN A 393 -20.21 -45.94 -15.10
C GLN A 393 -19.04 -46.43 -14.24
N GLY A 394 -18.12 -45.49 -13.98
CA GLY A 394 -16.99 -45.59 -13.06
C GLY A 394 -17.12 -44.72 -11.81
N ASN A 395 -18.28 -44.10 -11.60
CA ASN A 395 -18.46 -42.93 -10.74
C ASN A 395 -18.53 -43.23 -9.24
N ASP A 396 -18.53 -44.50 -8.83
CA ASP A 396 -18.46 -44.94 -7.41
C ASP A 396 -17.28 -45.89 -7.18
N ARG A 397 -16.32 -45.93 -8.12
CA ARG A 397 -15.26 -46.92 -8.09
C ARG A 397 -14.06 -46.39 -7.33
N LEU A 398 -13.78 -46.99 -6.19
CA LEU A 398 -12.58 -46.71 -5.43
C LEU A 398 -11.43 -47.65 -5.85
N PRO A 399 -10.17 -47.20 -5.72
CA PRO A 399 -9.02 -48.10 -5.72
C PRO A 399 -9.17 -49.06 -4.53
N CYS A 400 -9.05 -50.37 -4.78
CA CYS A 400 -9.25 -51.39 -3.75
C CYS A 400 -7.96 -52.08 -3.34
N ARG A 401 -6.81 -51.60 -3.82
CA ARG A 401 -5.53 -52.29 -3.63
C ARG A 401 -5.20 -52.45 -2.13
N PRO A 402 -5.30 -51.42 -1.27
CA PRO A 402 -5.01 -51.59 0.16
C PRO A 402 -6.05 -52.46 0.88
N VAL A 403 -7.33 -52.29 0.55
CA VAL A 403 -8.43 -53.14 1.11
C VAL A 403 -8.23 -54.61 0.75
N MET A 404 -7.84 -54.91 -0.49
CA MET A 404 -7.58 -56.27 -0.92
C MET A 404 -6.31 -56.86 -0.29
N GLN A 405 -5.28 -56.04 -0.03
CA GLN A 405 -4.08 -56.46 0.68
C GLN A 405 -4.39 -56.86 2.13
N GLU A 406 -5.23 -56.10 2.83
CA GLU A 406 -5.70 -56.43 4.20
C GLU A 406 -6.46 -57.75 4.23
N PHE A 407 -7.43 -57.92 3.34
CA PHE A 407 -8.16 -59.19 3.23
C PHE A 407 -7.26 -60.35 2.82
N THR A 408 -6.26 -60.13 1.96
CA THR A 408 -5.32 -61.17 1.55
C THR A 408 -4.41 -61.58 2.70
N SER A 409 -3.92 -60.61 3.48
CA SER A 409 -3.03 -60.84 4.63
C SER A 409 -3.72 -61.60 5.76
N ALA A 410 -5.00 -61.31 6.01
CA ALA A 410 -5.80 -62.00 7.02
C ALA A 410 -6.34 -63.38 6.59
N HIS A 411 -6.19 -63.77 5.30
CA HIS A 411 -6.82 -64.97 4.75
C HIS A 411 -5.99 -66.24 4.92
N GLN A 412 -6.62 -67.34 5.35
CA GLN A 412 -5.99 -68.63 5.67
C GLN A 412 -6.28 -69.76 4.66
N GLY A 413 -7.07 -69.52 3.61
CA GLY A 413 -7.48 -70.55 2.64
C GLY A 413 -8.97 -70.91 2.74
N GLY A 414 -9.62 -71.24 1.62
CA GLY A 414 -11.01 -71.75 1.61
C GLY A 414 -12.11 -70.80 2.13
N GLY A 415 -11.83 -69.50 2.23
CA GLY A 415 -12.72 -68.47 2.76
C GLY A 415 -12.65 -68.27 4.27
N TRP A 416 -11.58 -68.76 4.91
CA TRP A 416 -11.26 -68.54 6.32
C TRP A 416 -10.36 -67.32 6.50
N PHE A 417 -10.64 -66.53 7.52
CA PHE A 417 -9.90 -65.34 7.91
C PHE A 417 -9.55 -65.40 9.40
N ARG A 418 -8.48 -64.71 9.81
CA ARG A 418 -8.12 -64.53 11.22
C ARG A 418 -8.66 -63.17 11.72
N ASP A 419 -9.34 -63.16 12.86
CA ASP A 419 -9.72 -61.90 13.53
C ASP A 419 -8.58 -61.33 14.39
N GLU A 420 -8.79 -60.15 14.96
CA GLU A 420 -7.82 -59.43 15.80
C GLU A 420 -7.37 -60.25 17.02
N ASP A 421 -8.27 -61.08 17.57
CA ASP A 421 -8.01 -61.98 18.69
C ASP A 421 -7.34 -63.30 18.27
N GLY A 422 -7.06 -63.49 16.98
CA GLY A 422 -6.43 -64.69 16.44
C GLY A 422 -7.37 -65.85 16.12
N ASN A 423 -8.68 -65.70 16.34
CA ASN A 423 -9.68 -66.71 16.08
C ASN A 423 -10.00 -66.81 14.59
N ALA A 424 -10.23 -68.04 14.11
CA ALA A 424 -10.60 -68.29 12.73
C ALA A 424 -12.11 -68.06 12.53
N PHE A 425 -12.48 -67.28 11.51
CA PHE A 425 -13.87 -67.14 11.10
C PHE A 425 -14.02 -67.26 9.59
N ARG A 426 -15.20 -67.71 9.16
CA ARG A 426 -15.50 -67.88 7.74
C ARG A 426 -16.29 -66.70 7.22
N ALA A 427 -15.80 -66.05 6.17
CA ALA A 427 -16.49 -64.95 5.51
C ALA A 427 -16.31 -65.03 3.99
N SER A 428 -17.35 -64.69 3.24
CA SER A 428 -17.26 -64.51 1.78
C SER A 428 -17.09 -63.02 1.48
N LEU A 429 -16.28 -62.62 0.50
CA LEU A 429 -16.18 -61.22 0.05
C LEU A 429 -17.34 -60.80 -0.88
N SER A 430 -18.16 -61.74 -1.36
CA SER A 430 -19.43 -61.48 -2.06
C SER A 430 -20.62 -61.91 -1.18
N GLY A 431 -21.74 -61.18 -1.24
CA GLY A 431 -22.89 -61.25 -0.31
C GLY A 431 -23.47 -62.63 0.10
N PRO A 432 -24.44 -62.64 1.03
CA PRO A 432 -24.93 -63.85 1.68
C PRO A 432 -25.52 -64.83 0.67
N GLY A 433 -25.04 -66.08 0.67
CA GLY A 433 -25.55 -67.17 -0.18
C GLY A 433 -24.84 -67.37 -1.53
N SER A 434 -23.86 -66.54 -1.91
CA SER A 434 -23.08 -66.75 -3.14
C SER A 434 -21.94 -67.77 -2.96
N LYS A 435 -21.95 -68.87 -3.73
CA LYS A 435 -20.95 -69.96 -3.73
C LYS A 435 -19.62 -69.57 -4.44
N VAL A 436 -19.17 -68.32 -4.38
CA VAL A 436 -17.80 -68.00 -4.83
C VAL A 436 -16.85 -68.36 -3.69
N ARG A 437 -16.46 -69.63 -3.64
CA ARG A 437 -15.41 -70.10 -2.75
C ARG A 437 -14.08 -69.53 -3.25
N TYR A 438 -13.22 -69.10 -2.33
CA TYR A 438 -11.78 -69.10 -2.58
C TYR A 438 -11.44 -70.44 -3.24
N GLY A 439 -10.97 -70.42 -4.49
CA GLY A 439 -10.49 -71.64 -5.14
C GLY A 439 -9.43 -72.25 -4.24
N LYS A 440 -9.50 -73.56 -4.03
CA LYS A 440 -8.57 -74.33 -3.18
C LYS A 440 -7.10 -74.22 -3.64
N ASP A 441 -6.89 -73.62 -4.83
CA ASP A 441 -5.66 -73.69 -5.62
C ASP A 441 -4.96 -72.32 -5.80
N ARG A 442 -5.36 -71.26 -5.09
CA ARG A 442 -4.62 -69.98 -5.11
C ARG A 442 -3.50 -70.00 -4.06
N ASN A 443 -2.37 -70.60 -4.41
CA ASN A 443 -1.10 -70.57 -3.66
C ASN A 443 -0.56 -69.13 -3.50
N GLY A 444 -1.13 -68.33 -2.58
CA GLY A 444 -0.58 -67.00 -2.26
C GLY A 444 -0.71 -65.94 -3.36
N LEU A 445 -1.49 -66.18 -4.43
CA LEU A 445 -1.73 -65.17 -5.47
C LEU A 445 -2.70 -64.09 -4.97
N PRO A 446 -2.31 -62.80 -5.00
CA PRO A 446 -3.16 -61.70 -4.52
C PRO A 446 -4.47 -61.60 -5.30
N LEU A 447 -5.51 -61.07 -4.65
CA LEU A 447 -6.76 -60.74 -5.33
C LEU A 447 -6.46 -59.78 -6.49
N PRO A 448 -7.01 -60.00 -7.70
CA PRO A 448 -6.70 -59.15 -8.84
C PRO A 448 -7.05 -57.71 -8.51
N GLU A 449 -6.08 -56.82 -8.70
CA GLU A 449 -6.21 -55.38 -8.52
C GLU A 449 -7.33 -54.88 -9.45
N ARG A 450 -8.52 -54.66 -8.88
CA ARG A 450 -9.68 -54.17 -9.60
C ARG A 450 -10.28 -53.06 -8.77
N SER A 451 -10.58 -51.93 -9.40
CA SER A 451 -11.45 -50.93 -8.80
C SER A 451 -12.81 -51.54 -8.51
N PHE A 452 -13.47 -51.15 -7.44
CA PHE A 452 -14.74 -51.75 -7.02
C PHE A 452 -15.78 -50.67 -6.71
N PRO A 453 -17.06 -50.88 -7.05
CA PRO A 453 -18.12 -49.95 -6.68
C PRO A 453 -18.34 -49.95 -5.15
N LEU A 454 -18.30 -48.77 -4.51
CA LEU A 454 -18.41 -48.64 -3.06
C LEU A 454 -19.74 -49.20 -2.51
N TRP A 455 -20.86 -48.95 -3.19
CA TRP A 455 -22.17 -49.51 -2.80
C TRP A 455 -22.18 -51.04 -2.72
N ARG A 456 -21.34 -51.71 -3.50
CA ARG A 456 -21.22 -53.17 -3.46
C ARG A 456 -20.44 -53.61 -2.24
N ALA A 457 -19.49 -52.79 -1.77
CA ALA A 457 -18.72 -53.07 -0.55
C ALA A 457 -19.61 -52.91 0.68
N GLU A 458 -20.49 -51.91 0.67
CA GLU A 458 -21.55 -51.71 1.67
C GLU A 458 -22.49 -52.93 1.70
N ARG A 459 -23.08 -53.30 0.55
CA ARG A 459 -24.01 -54.42 0.44
C ARG A 459 -23.37 -55.75 0.84
N ASP A 460 -22.14 -55.99 0.40
CA ASP A 460 -21.43 -57.22 0.72
C ASP A 460 -20.86 -57.17 2.16
N GLY A 461 -21.01 -56.06 2.90
CA GLY A 461 -20.69 -55.95 4.33
C GLY A 461 -19.19 -55.86 4.63
N TRP A 462 -18.41 -55.20 3.78
CA TRP A 462 -16.94 -55.14 3.88
C TRP A 462 -16.46 -54.40 5.13
N VAL A 463 -17.10 -53.29 5.51
CA VAL A 463 -16.76 -52.54 6.74
C VAL A 463 -16.78 -53.45 7.97
N ARG A 464 -17.86 -54.25 8.13
CA ARG A 464 -17.98 -55.21 9.25
C ARG A 464 -16.87 -56.25 9.25
N LYS A 465 -16.44 -56.71 8.06
CA LYS A 465 -15.36 -57.71 7.93
C LYS A 465 -14.00 -57.09 8.22
N LEU A 466 -13.73 -55.87 7.74
CA LEU A 466 -12.50 -55.13 8.01
C LEU A 466 -12.34 -54.83 9.51
N ARG A 467 -13.42 -54.42 10.19
CA ARG A 467 -13.42 -54.26 11.66
C ARG A 467 -13.05 -55.55 12.36
N ARG A 468 -13.61 -56.68 11.91
CA ARG A 468 -13.36 -57.98 12.54
C ARG A 468 -11.91 -58.44 12.41
N ILE A 469 -11.19 -58.03 11.36
CA ILE A 469 -9.76 -58.34 11.19
C ILE A 469 -8.84 -57.24 11.76
N GLY A 470 -9.37 -56.27 12.52
CA GLY A 470 -8.59 -55.18 13.12
C GLY A 470 -8.06 -54.12 12.13
N SER A 471 -8.60 -54.04 10.91
CA SER A 471 -8.06 -53.13 9.89
C SER A 471 -8.54 -51.68 10.10
N PRO A 472 -7.62 -50.68 10.13
CA PRO A 472 -7.97 -49.26 10.25
C PRO A 472 -8.73 -48.73 9.02
N LEU A 473 -8.67 -49.43 7.88
CA LEU A 473 -9.42 -49.06 6.67
C LEU A 473 -10.94 -49.18 6.84
N ALA A 474 -11.42 -49.87 7.88
CA ALA A 474 -12.85 -49.99 8.12
C ALA A 474 -13.53 -48.64 8.38
N GLY A 475 -12.91 -47.79 9.20
CA GLY A 475 -13.43 -46.45 9.50
C GLY A 475 -13.36 -45.53 8.28
N ARG A 476 -12.26 -45.59 7.52
CA ARG A 476 -12.09 -44.81 6.28
C ARG A 476 -13.12 -45.18 5.22
N LEU A 477 -13.37 -46.47 5.01
CA LEU A 477 -14.38 -46.95 4.06
C LEU A 477 -15.81 -46.57 4.49
N GLU A 478 -16.09 -46.53 5.80
CA GLU A 478 -17.40 -46.10 6.32
C GLU A 478 -17.63 -44.58 6.17
N ALA A 479 -16.59 -43.75 6.34
CA ALA A 479 -16.67 -42.32 6.12
C ALA A 479 -16.99 -41.98 4.65
N LEU A 480 -16.51 -42.80 3.71
CA LEU A 480 -16.78 -42.66 2.28
C LEU A 480 -18.17 -43.18 1.86
N ALA A 481 -18.86 -43.92 2.71
CA ALA A 481 -20.11 -44.59 2.36
C ALA A 481 -21.18 -43.60 1.86
N GLY A 482 -21.88 -43.98 0.79
CA GLY A 482 -22.88 -43.13 0.14
C GLY A 482 -22.36 -41.89 -0.60
N ARG A 483 -21.05 -41.80 -0.87
CA ARG A 483 -20.43 -40.78 -1.73
C ARG A 483 -20.11 -41.32 -3.13
N SER A 484 -19.96 -40.40 -4.08
CA SER A 484 -19.50 -40.70 -5.45
C SER A 484 -18.08 -40.20 -5.66
N PHE A 485 -17.35 -40.83 -6.59
CA PHE A 485 -15.96 -40.52 -6.94
C PHE A 485 -15.77 -40.41 -8.45
N LEU A 486 -15.31 -39.26 -8.91
CA LEU A 486 -15.01 -39.01 -10.32
C LEU A 486 -13.54 -38.68 -10.51
N ARG A 487 -12.92 -39.28 -11.53
CA ARG A 487 -11.51 -39.03 -11.82
C ARG A 487 -11.37 -37.77 -12.65
N VAL A 488 -10.45 -36.88 -12.30
CA VAL A 488 -10.07 -35.74 -13.13
C VAL A 488 -9.10 -36.20 -14.22
N VAL A 489 -9.44 -35.91 -15.49
CA VAL A 489 -8.66 -36.36 -16.66
C VAL A 489 -7.83 -35.25 -17.29
N ALA A 490 -8.22 -33.98 -17.10
CA ALA A 490 -7.46 -32.83 -17.60
C ALA A 490 -7.74 -31.57 -16.75
N VAL A 491 -6.73 -30.72 -16.65
CA VAL A 491 -6.82 -29.36 -16.10
C VAL A 491 -6.14 -28.42 -17.10
N GLU A 492 -6.90 -27.51 -17.69
CA GLU A 492 -6.43 -26.67 -18.81
C GLU A 492 -6.63 -25.19 -18.52
N ALA A 493 -5.65 -24.34 -18.84
CA ALA A 493 -5.81 -22.89 -18.67
C ALA A 493 -6.91 -22.32 -19.60
N VAL A 494 -7.69 -21.36 -19.10
CA VAL A 494 -8.73 -20.66 -19.86
C VAL A 494 -8.64 -19.14 -19.66
N THR A 495 -9.37 -18.38 -20.49
CA THR A 495 -9.43 -16.93 -20.41
C THR A 495 -9.93 -16.46 -19.05
N SER A 496 -9.31 -15.42 -18.50
CA SER A 496 -9.69 -14.82 -17.23
C SER A 496 -11.12 -14.27 -17.25
N ALA A 497 -11.81 -14.36 -16.11
CA ALA A 497 -13.15 -13.80 -15.92
C ALA A 497 -13.40 -13.48 -14.45
N THR A 498 -14.41 -12.65 -14.18
CA THR A 498 -14.82 -12.20 -12.84
C THR A 498 -15.18 -13.40 -11.98
N THR A 499 -14.74 -13.37 -10.73
CA THR A 499 -14.84 -14.51 -9.81
C THR A 499 -15.69 -14.19 -8.58
N TYR A 500 -16.14 -15.23 -7.87
CA TYR A 500 -17.04 -15.17 -6.73
C TYR A 500 -16.59 -16.21 -5.70
N ASP A 501 -16.80 -15.93 -4.42
CA ASP A 501 -16.53 -16.89 -3.34
C ASP A 501 -17.54 -16.68 -2.20
N ILE A 502 -17.74 -17.71 -1.37
CA ILE A 502 -18.60 -17.66 -0.19
C ILE A 502 -17.89 -18.32 1.00
N GLN A 503 -18.11 -17.78 2.19
CA GLN A 503 -17.67 -18.36 3.45
C GLN A 503 -18.87 -18.98 4.16
N VAL A 504 -18.73 -20.23 4.60
CA VAL A 504 -19.77 -20.98 5.30
C VAL A 504 -19.38 -21.27 6.75
N ASP A 505 -20.38 -21.25 7.64
CA ASP A 505 -20.21 -21.50 9.07
C ASP A 505 -20.23 -23.01 9.37
N SER A 506 -19.13 -23.69 9.03
CA SER A 506 -18.91 -25.11 9.32
C SER A 506 -17.46 -25.37 9.68
N ASP A 507 -17.20 -26.39 10.52
CA ASP A 507 -15.85 -26.73 10.99
C ASP A 507 -14.87 -27.03 9.85
N GLU A 508 -15.36 -27.59 8.73
CA GLU A 508 -14.55 -27.89 7.54
C GLU A 508 -14.55 -26.76 6.49
N HIS A 509 -15.33 -25.69 6.68
CA HIS A 509 -15.59 -24.64 5.68
C HIS A 509 -15.89 -25.15 4.27
N ALA A 510 -16.53 -26.31 4.19
CA ALA A 510 -16.81 -27.03 2.97
C ALA A 510 -18.28 -26.90 2.58
N PHE A 511 -18.52 -26.70 1.30
CA PHE A 511 -19.85 -26.70 0.70
C PHE A 511 -19.81 -27.43 -0.63
N ALA A 512 -20.97 -27.57 -1.28
CA ALA A 512 -21.02 -28.22 -2.57
C ALA A 512 -21.36 -27.29 -3.73
N ALA A 513 -20.59 -27.43 -4.79
CA ALA A 513 -20.75 -26.74 -6.06
C ALA A 513 -20.80 -27.76 -7.20
N GLU A 514 -21.85 -27.67 -8.04
CA GLU A 514 -22.11 -28.57 -9.19
C GLU A 514 -22.03 -30.07 -8.86
N GLY A 515 -22.36 -30.42 -7.62
CA GLY A 515 -22.36 -31.79 -7.11
C GLY A 515 -21.04 -32.26 -6.49
N TYR A 516 -20.01 -31.43 -6.48
CA TYR A 516 -18.68 -31.73 -5.92
C TYR A 516 -18.46 -31.03 -4.58
N VAL A 517 -17.72 -31.69 -3.69
CA VAL A 517 -17.36 -31.11 -2.38
C VAL A 517 -16.13 -30.22 -2.54
N VAL A 518 -16.30 -28.93 -2.28
CA VAL A 518 -15.31 -27.86 -2.45
C VAL A 518 -15.09 -27.12 -1.14
N HIS A 519 -13.91 -26.53 -0.99
CA HIS A 519 -13.57 -25.70 0.18
C HIS A 519 -13.80 -24.23 -0.14
N ASN A 520 -14.10 -23.41 0.88
CA ASN A 520 -14.01 -21.96 0.74
C ASN A 520 -12.59 -21.52 0.36
N CYS A 521 -12.48 -20.40 -0.32
CA CYS A 521 -11.30 -20.12 -1.13
C CYS A 521 -10.47 -18.95 -0.55
N MET A 522 -11.04 -18.26 0.43
CA MET A 522 -10.32 -17.38 1.36
C MET A 522 -9.82 -18.12 2.62
N GLY A 523 -8.56 -17.87 2.99
CA GLY A 523 -8.10 -18.11 4.37
C GLY A 523 -7.25 -19.35 4.60
N LYS A 524 -6.07 -19.50 3.95
CA LYS A 524 -5.08 -20.49 4.45
C LYS A 524 -4.74 -20.27 5.94
N TYR A 525 -4.68 -19.00 6.36
CA TYR A 525 -4.26 -18.60 7.71
C TYR A 525 -5.21 -17.62 8.41
N HIS A 526 -6.15 -17.00 7.69
CA HIS A 526 -6.98 -15.91 8.21
C HIS A 526 -8.48 -16.24 8.20
N PRO A 527 -9.14 -16.28 9.36
CA PRO A 527 -10.59 -16.46 9.46
C PRO A 527 -11.34 -15.11 9.36
N HIS A 528 -10.80 -14.13 8.64
CA HIS A 528 -11.30 -12.74 8.60
C HIS A 528 -11.46 -12.25 7.15
N GLY A 529 -12.35 -11.29 6.95
CA GLY A 529 -12.64 -10.73 5.62
C GLY A 529 -11.43 -10.06 4.95
N ASP A 530 -11.46 -10.07 3.62
CA ASP A 530 -10.47 -9.51 2.69
C ASP A 530 -10.02 -8.09 3.03
N THR A 531 -10.95 -7.22 3.43
CA THR A 531 -10.73 -5.80 3.69
C THR A 531 -9.78 -5.61 4.88
N ALA A 532 -9.97 -6.37 5.97
CA ALA A 532 -9.10 -6.28 7.14
C ALA A 532 -7.67 -6.78 6.85
N ILE A 533 -7.55 -7.80 5.99
CA ILE A 533 -6.25 -8.32 5.54
C ILE A 533 -5.58 -7.30 4.63
N TYR A 534 -6.33 -6.71 3.69
CA TYR A 534 -5.84 -5.72 2.75
C TYR A 534 -5.38 -4.44 3.46
N ASP A 535 -6.17 -3.90 4.38
CA ASP A 535 -5.81 -2.69 5.14
C ASP A 535 -4.54 -2.91 5.98
N ALA A 536 -4.42 -4.09 6.60
CA ALA A 536 -3.21 -4.48 7.31
C ALA A 536 -2.00 -4.58 6.37
N MET A 537 -2.19 -5.19 5.19
CA MET A 537 -1.16 -5.30 4.17
C MET A 537 -0.73 -3.93 3.63
N VAL A 538 -1.68 -3.04 3.35
CA VAL A 538 -1.42 -1.67 2.91
C VAL A 538 -0.59 -0.93 3.93
N ARG A 539 -0.96 -1.01 5.21
CA ARG A 539 -0.20 -0.35 6.28
C ARG A 539 1.24 -0.85 6.37
N LEU A 540 1.48 -2.14 6.08
CA LEU A 540 2.82 -2.73 6.02
C LEU A 540 3.66 -2.23 4.83
N ALA A 541 3.03 -1.62 3.81
CA ALA A 541 3.69 -1.07 2.63
C ALA A 541 3.94 0.46 2.71
N GLN A 542 3.26 1.17 3.59
CA GLN A 542 3.31 2.64 3.67
C GLN A 542 4.57 3.15 4.36
N GLY A 543 5.51 3.73 3.59
CA GLY A 543 6.75 4.33 4.09
C GLY A 543 6.59 5.59 4.94
N PHE A 544 5.42 6.24 4.92
CA PHE A 544 5.08 7.34 5.83
C PHE A 544 4.47 6.85 7.16
N SER A 545 4.11 5.57 7.24
CA SER A 545 3.58 4.93 8.46
C SER A 545 4.66 4.16 9.23
N LEU A 546 5.63 3.57 8.53
CA LEU A 546 6.66 2.67 9.06
C LEU A 546 8.07 3.12 8.67
N ASN A 547 9.04 2.98 9.57
CA ASN A 547 10.45 3.26 9.28
C ASN A 547 11.09 2.20 8.37
N ALA A 548 10.66 0.94 8.51
CA ALA A 548 11.08 -0.21 7.72
C ALA A 548 9.82 -0.93 7.17
N PRO A 549 9.28 -0.50 6.01
CA PRO A 549 8.13 -1.16 5.38
C PRO A 549 8.41 -2.65 5.18
N LEU A 550 7.44 -3.49 5.53
CA LEU A 550 7.57 -4.94 5.42
C LEU A 550 7.05 -5.45 4.06
N ILE A 551 6.28 -4.65 3.35
CA ILE A 551 5.75 -4.98 2.03
C ILE A 551 6.23 -3.94 1.03
N ASP A 552 6.69 -4.42 -0.12
CA ASP A 552 7.02 -3.59 -1.28
C ASP A 552 5.78 -3.54 -2.18
N GLY A 553 5.13 -2.38 -2.18
CA GLY A 553 3.87 -2.13 -2.86
C GLY A 553 4.06 -1.33 -4.16
N HIS A 554 3.46 -1.81 -5.25
CA HIS A 554 3.36 -1.12 -6.52
C HIS A 554 1.90 -0.71 -6.79
N GLY A 555 1.67 0.59 -6.89
CA GLY A 555 0.37 1.20 -7.16
C GLY A 555 0.05 2.27 -6.11
N ASN A 556 -1.21 2.70 -6.05
CA ASN A 556 -1.64 3.64 -5.02
C ASN A 556 -1.93 2.89 -3.70
N PHE A 557 -0.95 2.88 -2.78
CA PHE A 557 -1.08 2.35 -1.41
C PHE A 557 -1.55 3.41 -0.40
N GLY A 558 -2.15 4.49 -0.89
CA GLY A 558 -2.64 5.61 -0.10
C GLY A 558 -1.56 6.67 0.14
N SER A 559 -2.00 7.80 0.67
CA SER A 559 -1.17 8.89 1.15
C SER A 559 -1.55 9.17 2.62
N PRO A 560 -0.89 10.12 3.31
CA PRO A 560 -1.34 10.56 4.63
C PRO A 560 -2.79 11.09 4.66
N ASP A 561 -3.31 11.54 3.51
CA ASP A 561 -4.65 12.13 3.36
C ASP A 561 -5.66 11.15 2.73
N ASP A 562 -5.24 10.37 1.73
CA ASP A 562 -6.11 9.48 0.95
C ASP A 562 -5.92 7.99 1.26
N GLY A 563 -7.02 7.25 1.22
CA GLY A 563 -7.01 5.79 1.33
C GLY A 563 -6.32 5.10 0.13
N PRO A 564 -5.90 3.83 0.30
CA PRO A 564 -5.33 3.05 -0.79
C PRO A 564 -6.34 2.80 -1.91
N ALA A 565 -5.85 2.57 -3.12
CA ALA A 565 -6.67 1.98 -4.18
C ALA A 565 -7.09 0.56 -3.78
N ALA A 566 -8.16 0.05 -4.37
CA ALA A 566 -8.61 -1.31 -4.10
C ALA A 566 -7.54 -2.37 -4.47
N SER A 567 -7.56 -3.52 -3.79
CA SER A 567 -6.61 -4.64 -3.95
C SER A 567 -6.45 -5.19 -5.38
N ARG A 568 -7.36 -4.83 -6.29
CA ARG A 568 -7.31 -5.16 -7.73
C ARG A 568 -6.32 -4.29 -8.53
N TYR A 569 -6.03 -3.07 -8.08
CA TYR A 569 -5.15 -2.13 -8.77
C TYR A 569 -3.74 -2.14 -8.19
N THR A 570 -3.59 -2.55 -6.94
CA THR A 570 -2.29 -2.63 -6.27
C THR A 570 -1.65 -4.00 -6.47
N GLU A 571 -0.34 -3.99 -6.54
CA GLU A 571 0.49 -5.19 -6.55
C GLU A 571 1.46 -5.13 -5.37
N ALA A 572 1.81 -6.27 -4.80
CA ALA A 572 2.66 -6.35 -3.63
C ALA A 572 3.62 -7.54 -3.71
N ARG A 573 4.74 -7.42 -3.01
CA ARG A 573 5.67 -8.52 -2.69
C ARG A 573 6.31 -8.23 -1.33
N MET A 574 7.02 -9.19 -0.75
CA MET A 574 7.77 -8.91 0.47
C MET A 574 8.89 -7.92 0.19
N SER A 575 9.10 -6.99 1.12
CA SER A 575 10.27 -6.11 1.14
C SER A 575 11.55 -6.88 1.52
N ARG A 576 12.72 -6.26 1.32
CA ARG A 576 14.00 -6.85 1.77
C ARG A 576 14.08 -6.90 3.29
N GLU A 577 13.44 -5.97 3.97
CA GLU A 577 13.33 -5.83 5.42
C GLU A 577 12.49 -6.96 6.01
N ALA A 578 11.38 -7.35 5.35
CA ALA A 578 10.57 -8.50 5.77
C ALA A 578 11.35 -9.81 5.76
N MET A 579 12.34 -9.98 4.89
CA MET A 579 13.20 -11.16 4.88
C MET A 579 14.02 -11.32 6.17
N LEU A 580 14.27 -10.24 6.90
CA LEU A 580 14.89 -10.31 8.24
C LEU A 580 13.94 -10.95 9.27
N LEU A 581 12.63 -10.91 9.05
CA LEU A 581 11.65 -11.51 9.93
C LEU A 581 11.40 -12.98 9.58
N VAL A 582 11.30 -13.32 8.30
CA VAL A 582 10.89 -14.67 7.85
C VAL A 582 12.04 -15.56 7.36
N GLY A 583 13.23 -15.01 7.13
CA GLY A 583 14.32 -15.71 6.42
C GLY A 583 14.82 -16.99 7.08
N GLU A 584 14.62 -17.14 8.39
CA GLU A 584 15.13 -18.26 9.19
C GLU A 584 14.07 -19.35 9.45
N LEU A 585 12.82 -19.18 8.98
CA LEU A 585 11.71 -20.09 9.31
C LEU A 585 11.91 -21.56 8.86
N GLY A 586 12.76 -21.81 7.87
CA GLY A 586 13.07 -23.17 7.40
C GLY A 586 14.02 -23.98 8.29
N GLU A 587 14.52 -23.40 9.38
CA GLU A 587 15.57 -23.97 10.23
C GLU A 587 15.09 -24.29 11.66
N ASP A 588 13.79 -24.59 11.84
CA ASP A 588 13.21 -25.05 13.13
C ASP A 588 13.42 -24.02 14.26
N THR A 589 13.34 -22.74 13.92
CA THR A 589 13.72 -21.61 14.79
C THR A 589 12.64 -21.14 15.74
N VAL A 590 11.38 -21.47 15.47
CA VAL A 590 10.21 -20.99 16.22
C VAL A 590 9.17 -22.10 16.30
N ASP A 591 8.32 -22.05 17.31
CA ASP A 591 7.23 -23.01 17.46
C ASP A 591 6.13 -22.77 16.42
N VAL A 592 5.60 -23.86 15.89
CA VAL A 592 4.44 -23.85 14.98
C VAL A 592 3.21 -24.39 15.70
N GLU A 593 2.08 -23.76 15.47
CA GLU A 593 0.76 -24.20 15.93
C GLU A 593 -0.13 -24.52 14.72
N PRO A 594 -1.17 -25.36 14.86
CA PRO A 594 -2.18 -25.49 13.83
C PRO A 594 -2.82 -24.12 13.51
N ASN A 595 -3.15 -23.89 12.24
CA ASN A 595 -3.96 -22.73 11.86
C ASN A 595 -5.40 -22.87 12.43
N TYR A 596 -6.26 -21.88 12.15
CA TYR A 596 -7.58 -21.81 12.80
C TYR A 596 -8.51 -23.00 12.50
N ASP A 597 -8.33 -23.71 11.37
CA ASP A 597 -9.10 -24.89 10.97
C ASP A 597 -8.33 -26.22 11.15
N GLY A 598 -7.09 -26.16 11.64
CA GLY A 598 -6.22 -27.31 11.86
C GLY A 598 -5.70 -28.01 10.59
N SER A 599 -5.96 -27.46 9.40
CA SER A 599 -5.52 -28.04 8.12
C SER A 599 -4.06 -27.72 7.75
N LEU A 600 -3.53 -26.60 8.27
CA LEU A 600 -2.16 -26.12 8.05
C LEU A 600 -1.50 -25.79 9.38
N THR A 601 -0.22 -25.41 9.34
CA THR A 601 0.52 -24.94 10.50
C THR A 601 1.01 -23.51 10.27
N GLN A 602 1.04 -22.71 11.34
CA GLN A 602 1.49 -21.33 11.33
C GLN A 602 2.50 -21.10 12.47
N PRO A 603 3.48 -20.21 12.30
CA PRO A 603 4.39 -19.86 13.39
C PRO A 603 3.67 -19.06 14.48
N THR A 604 3.96 -19.38 15.74
CA THR A 604 3.45 -18.59 16.88
C THR A 604 4.08 -17.20 16.90
N VAL A 605 5.37 -17.09 16.58
CA VAL A 605 6.12 -15.84 16.42
C VAL A 605 7.12 -15.96 15.26
N LEU A 606 7.59 -14.84 14.71
CA LEU A 606 8.64 -14.84 13.70
C LEU A 606 10.06 -14.81 14.32
N PRO A 607 11.08 -15.39 13.65
CA PRO A 607 12.48 -15.36 14.09
C PRO A 607 13.02 -13.96 14.37
N ALA A 608 12.56 -12.97 13.59
CA ALA A 608 12.82 -11.54 13.77
C ALA A 608 14.29 -11.17 14.01
N ALA A 609 15.11 -11.06 12.97
CA ALA A 609 16.54 -10.71 13.08
C ALA A 609 16.84 -9.26 13.51
N PHE A 610 15.82 -8.42 13.69
CA PHE A 610 15.94 -7.05 14.18
C PHE A 610 14.74 -6.69 15.08
N PRO A 611 14.88 -5.69 15.98
CA PRO A 611 13.84 -5.32 16.95
C PRO A 611 12.70 -4.53 16.31
N ASN A 612 11.91 -5.19 15.47
CA ASN A 612 10.85 -4.61 14.64
C ASN A 612 9.82 -3.82 15.46
N LEU A 613 9.45 -4.28 16.66
CA LEU A 613 8.50 -3.59 17.53
C LEU A 613 8.90 -2.14 17.84
N LEU A 614 10.18 -1.92 18.17
CA LEU A 614 10.72 -0.60 18.49
C LEU A 614 10.94 0.24 17.23
N VAL A 615 11.45 -0.39 16.17
CA VAL A 615 11.78 0.29 14.91
C VAL A 615 10.54 0.81 14.20
N ASN A 616 9.53 -0.04 14.05
CA ASN A 616 8.31 0.29 13.29
C ASN A 616 7.16 0.80 14.18
N GLY A 617 7.23 0.57 15.50
CA GLY A 617 6.12 0.82 16.38
C GLY A 617 4.93 -0.10 16.10
N ALA A 618 3.84 0.12 16.83
CA ALA A 618 2.61 -0.64 16.71
C ALA A 618 1.45 0.15 17.31
N SER A 619 0.30 0.15 16.66
CA SER A 619 -0.92 0.72 17.22
C SER A 619 -2.04 -0.31 17.17
N GLY A 620 -2.82 -0.47 18.24
CA GLY A 620 -3.94 -1.41 18.29
C GLY A 620 -4.91 -1.09 19.41
N ILE A 621 -6.20 -1.32 19.17
CA ILE A 621 -7.26 -1.17 20.15
C ILE A 621 -7.86 -2.55 20.37
N ALA A 622 -7.93 -2.97 21.63
CA ALA A 622 -8.52 -4.22 22.08
C ALA A 622 -9.71 -3.93 23.01
N VAL A 623 -10.36 -4.99 23.51
CA VAL A 623 -11.44 -4.87 24.50
C VAL A 623 -10.85 -4.35 25.82
N GLY A 624 -11.09 -3.08 26.15
CA GLY A 624 -10.64 -2.44 27.39
C GLY A 624 -9.15 -2.09 27.45
N MET A 625 -8.39 -2.29 26.36
CA MET A 625 -6.95 -2.04 26.30
C MET A 625 -6.56 -1.40 24.97
N ALA A 626 -5.46 -0.64 24.97
CA ALA A 626 -4.90 -0.08 23.75
C ALA A 626 -3.38 -0.11 23.80
N THR A 627 -2.76 -0.17 22.64
CA THR A 627 -1.32 -0.02 22.45
C THR A 627 -1.08 1.05 21.40
N ASN A 628 -0.12 1.93 21.67
CA ASN A 628 0.27 3.00 20.75
C ASN A 628 1.76 3.29 20.94
N MET A 629 2.57 2.60 20.16
CA MET A 629 4.03 2.65 20.23
C MET A 629 4.56 3.49 19.08
N ILE A 630 5.49 4.37 19.41
CA ILE A 630 6.11 5.30 18.46
C ILE A 630 7.33 4.66 17.77
N PRO A 631 7.57 4.90 16.47
CA PRO A 631 8.71 4.36 15.74
C PRO A 631 10.08 4.92 16.19
N HIS A 632 11.14 4.15 15.96
CA HIS A 632 12.53 4.51 16.30
C HIS A 632 13.50 4.18 15.17
N ASN A 633 14.69 4.75 15.23
CA ASN A 633 15.73 4.51 14.24
C ASN A 633 16.33 3.10 14.42
N LEU A 634 16.45 2.34 13.33
CA LEU A 634 17.01 0.98 13.33
C LEU A 634 18.44 0.93 13.87
N GLY A 635 19.30 1.86 13.44
CA GLY A 635 20.71 1.89 13.84
C GLY A 635 20.90 2.17 15.33
N GLU A 636 20.08 3.06 15.88
CA GLU A 636 20.11 3.47 17.29
C GLU A 636 19.63 2.35 18.20
N VAL A 637 18.47 1.75 17.89
CA VAL A 637 17.90 0.65 18.68
C VAL A 637 18.84 -0.56 18.68
N VAL A 638 19.44 -0.89 17.53
CA VAL A 638 20.42 -1.97 17.44
C VAL A 638 21.69 -1.64 18.22
N SER A 639 22.15 -0.40 18.21
CA SER A 639 23.32 0.02 19.00
C SER A 639 23.08 -0.14 20.50
N ALA A 640 21.89 0.26 20.99
CA ALA A 640 21.47 0.02 22.36
C ALA A 640 21.37 -1.48 22.69
N ALA A 641 20.76 -2.28 21.80
CA ALA A 641 20.69 -3.73 21.97
C ALA A 641 22.08 -4.36 22.11
N ARG A 642 23.02 -4.03 21.21
CA ARG A 642 24.40 -4.53 21.24
C ARG A 642 25.15 -4.08 22.50
N TRP A 643 24.89 -2.87 23.00
CA TRP A 643 25.45 -2.44 24.27
C TRP A 643 24.95 -3.30 25.44
N LEU A 644 23.64 -3.57 25.47
CA LEU A 644 22.99 -4.38 26.50
C LEU A 644 23.45 -5.84 26.50
N ILE A 645 23.83 -6.40 25.34
CA ILE A 645 24.45 -7.74 25.24
C ILE A 645 25.71 -7.85 26.11
N ASN A 646 26.55 -6.81 26.09
CA ASN A 646 27.83 -6.76 26.81
C ASN A 646 27.67 -6.20 28.24
N HIS A 647 26.63 -5.40 28.50
CA HIS A 647 26.37 -4.73 29.78
C HIS A 647 24.90 -4.91 30.20
N PRO A 648 24.51 -6.08 30.72
CA PRO A 648 23.10 -6.37 31.07
C PRO A 648 22.53 -5.42 32.14
N ASP A 649 23.38 -4.91 33.03
CA ASP A 649 22.99 -3.99 34.10
C ASP A 649 22.95 -2.52 33.67
N ALA A 650 22.99 -2.23 32.36
CA ALA A 650 22.94 -0.88 31.84
C ALA A 650 21.71 -0.12 32.38
N THR A 651 21.93 1.14 32.79
CA THR A 651 20.87 2.06 33.23
C THR A 651 20.11 2.60 32.02
N LEU A 652 18.88 3.09 32.25
CA LEU A 652 18.09 3.71 31.19
C LEU A 652 18.82 4.90 30.56
N ASP A 653 19.41 5.78 31.38
CA ASP A 653 20.13 6.97 30.90
C ASP A 653 21.27 6.57 29.95
N ARG A 654 21.96 5.46 30.22
CA ARG A 654 23.01 4.94 29.34
C ARG A 654 22.46 4.41 28.01
N LEU A 655 21.28 3.79 28.02
CA LEU A 655 20.62 3.35 26.78
C LEU A 655 20.11 4.54 25.97
N MET A 656 19.70 5.63 26.62
CA MET A 656 19.27 6.86 25.97
C MET A 656 20.40 7.61 25.27
N GLU A 657 21.66 7.41 25.66
CA GLU A 657 22.80 7.92 24.87
C GLU A 657 22.84 7.30 23.46
N PHE A 658 22.34 6.08 23.28
CA PHE A 658 22.23 5.41 21.98
C PHE A 658 20.88 5.67 21.30
N VAL A 659 19.79 5.69 22.08
CA VAL A 659 18.42 5.96 21.62
C VAL A 659 17.93 7.24 22.30
N PRO A 660 18.32 8.43 21.80
CA PRO A 660 17.99 9.70 22.45
C PRO A 660 16.50 10.02 22.37
N GLY A 661 15.78 9.42 21.41
CA GLY A 661 14.34 9.54 21.30
C GLY A 661 13.75 8.78 20.11
N PRO A 662 12.44 8.93 19.87
CA PRO A 662 11.77 8.43 18.68
C PRO A 662 12.36 9.00 17.38
N ASP A 663 12.17 8.27 16.28
CA ASP A 663 12.51 8.71 14.92
C ASP A 663 11.31 8.43 14.03
N LEU A 664 10.69 9.49 13.53
CA LEU A 664 9.41 9.41 12.83
C LEU A 664 9.63 9.29 11.32
N PRO A 665 8.85 8.47 10.62
CA PRO A 665 9.02 8.29 9.18
C PRO A 665 8.78 9.58 8.40
N THR A 666 7.95 10.50 8.92
CA THR A 666 7.64 11.82 8.33
C THR A 666 8.61 12.93 8.76
N GLY A 667 9.61 12.64 9.60
CA GLY A 667 10.55 13.63 10.11
C GLY A 667 9.95 14.52 11.22
N GLY A 668 10.10 15.82 11.09
CA GLY A 668 9.60 16.84 12.00
C GLY A 668 10.50 17.11 13.21
N LEU A 669 9.95 17.89 14.13
CA LEU A 669 10.58 18.29 15.38
C LEU A 669 9.90 17.59 16.55
N LEU A 670 10.69 17.01 17.46
CA LEU A 670 10.19 16.43 18.70
C LEU A 670 10.60 17.33 19.88
N LEU A 671 9.60 17.71 20.68
CA LEU A 671 9.75 18.67 21.77
C LEU A 671 9.63 17.97 23.13
N GLY A 672 10.51 18.31 24.08
CA GLY A 672 10.43 17.87 25.47
C GLY A 672 10.97 16.45 25.70
N LEU A 673 12.30 16.32 25.78
CA LEU A 673 12.99 15.04 25.99
C LEU A 673 12.69 14.39 27.37
N ASP A 674 12.28 15.17 28.37
CA ASP A 674 11.95 14.65 29.71
C ASP A 674 10.76 13.67 29.67
N GLU A 675 9.74 13.95 28.86
CA GLU A 675 8.58 13.05 28.70
C GLU A 675 8.96 11.79 27.90
N VAL A 676 9.96 11.87 27.02
CA VAL A 676 10.52 10.70 26.33
C VAL A 676 11.18 9.76 27.33
N ARG A 677 11.99 10.30 28.26
CA ARG A 677 12.60 9.51 29.34
C ARG A 677 11.55 8.78 30.16
N ARG A 678 10.48 9.48 30.56
CA ARG A 678 9.37 8.89 31.31
C ARG A 678 8.66 7.77 30.53
N ALA A 679 8.46 7.97 29.23
CA ALA A 679 7.90 6.95 28.35
C ALA A 679 8.81 5.70 28.26
N TYR A 680 10.13 5.88 28.21
CA TYR A 680 11.07 4.77 28.19
C TYR A 680 11.24 4.06 29.53
N GLU A 681 11.01 4.75 30.65
CA GLU A 681 11.05 4.15 31.98
C GLU A 681 9.79 3.33 32.27
N THR A 682 8.61 3.90 31.99
CA THR A 682 7.32 3.33 32.42
C THR A 682 6.54 2.63 31.31
N GLY A 683 6.92 2.82 30.05
CA GLY A 683 6.14 2.41 28.88
C GLY A 683 4.95 3.31 28.56
N ARG A 684 4.74 4.40 29.32
CA ARG A 684 3.67 5.39 29.10
C ARG A 684 4.21 6.82 29.17
N GLY A 685 3.78 7.66 28.23
CA GLY A 685 4.14 9.08 28.22
C GLY A 685 3.42 9.83 27.12
N VAL A 686 3.65 11.14 27.06
CA VAL A 686 3.08 11.98 26.00
C VAL A 686 4.22 12.77 25.37
N VAL A 687 4.44 12.58 24.08
CA VAL A 687 5.46 13.33 23.32
C VAL A 687 4.76 14.34 22.41
N ARG A 688 5.36 15.53 22.22
CA ARG A 688 4.85 16.52 21.28
C ARG A 688 5.67 16.52 20.00
N MET A 689 4.96 16.55 18.88
CA MET A 689 5.53 16.56 17.53
C MET A 689 5.08 17.83 16.83
N ARG A 690 6.03 18.51 16.19
CA ARG A 690 5.82 19.79 15.51
C ARG A 690 6.33 19.71 14.06
N GLY A 691 5.56 20.27 13.14
CA GLY A 691 5.95 20.38 11.73
C GLY A 691 7.10 21.37 11.54
N LYS A 692 8.02 21.04 10.62
CA LYS A 692 9.14 21.91 10.27
C LYS A 692 8.69 22.90 9.20
N VAL A 693 9.07 24.17 9.38
CA VAL A 693 8.66 25.26 8.50
C VAL A 693 9.84 26.15 8.12
N GLU A 694 9.72 26.78 6.97
CA GLU A 694 10.64 27.79 6.45
C GLU A 694 9.85 29.08 6.17
N ILE A 695 10.39 30.22 6.59
CA ILE A 695 9.77 31.54 6.38
C ILE A 695 10.60 32.30 5.36
N GLY A 696 9.94 32.84 4.34
CA GLY A 696 10.61 33.59 3.29
C GLY A 696 9.68 34.53 2.50
N PRO A 697 10.23 35.36 1.61
CA PRO A 697 9.43 36.13 0.66
C PRO A 697 8.71 35.20 -0.32
N LEU A 698 7.47 35.53 -0.69
CA LEU A 698 6.69 34.78 -1.67
C LEU A 698 7.12 35.20 -3.09
N GLU A 699 7.73 34.27 -3.84
CA GLU A 699 8.21 34.50 -5.21
C GLU A 699 7.10 35.03 -6.14
N GLY A 700 7.40 36.09 -6.90
CA GLY A 700 6.45 36.72 -7.82
C GLY A 700 5.41 37.64 -7.17
N SER A 701 5.50 37.88 -5.85
CA SER A 701 4.60 38.80 -5.15
C SER A 701 5.32 40.03 -4.59
N ARG A 702 4.66 41.20 -4.67
CA ARG A 702 5.19 42.47 -4.15
C ARG A 702 5.11 42.48 -2.61
N GLY A 703 6.19 42.10 -1.94
CA GLY A 703 6.38 42.31 -0.49
C GLY A 703 5.57 41.41 0.44
N ARG A 704 5.02 40.28 -0.02
CA ARG A 704 4.34 39.29 0.85
C ARG A 704 5.33 38.23 1.32
N GLN A 705 5.15 37.78 2.56
CA GLN A 705 5.89 36.64 3.12
C GLN A 705 5.03 35.38 3.11
N ALA A 706 5.67 34.22 3.13
CA ALA A 706 5.02 32.93 3.20
C ALA A 706 5.67 32.05 4.29
N ILE A 707 4.84 31.23 4.92
CA ILE A 707 5.26 30.15 5.82
C ILE A 707 5.11 28.85 5.03
N THR A 708 6.24 28.22 4.68
CA THR A 708 6.27 26.97 3.92
C THR A 708 6.52 25.82 4.89
N VAL A 709 5.55 24.92 5.04
CA VAL A 709 5.72 23.68 5.80
C VAL A 709 6.43 22.66 4.92
N VAL A 710 7.59 22.19 5.38
CA VAL A 710 8.44 21.23 4.67
C VAL A 710 8.36 19.81 5.23
N GLU A 711 7.96 19.66 6.49
CA GLU A 711 7.74 18.34 7.12
C GLU A 711 6.51 18.42 8.04
N LEU A 712 5.61 17.44 7.94
CA LEU A 712 4.39 17.36 8.74
C LEU A 712 4.54 16.44 9.96
N PRO A 713 3.80 16.68 11.05
CA PRO A 713 3.74 15.76 12.19
C PRO A 713 3.28 14.35 11.79
N TYR A 714 3.78 13.34 12.50
CA TYR A 714 3.47 11.94 12.23
C TYR A 714 1.95 11.65 12.30
N GLY A 715 1.39 11.08 11.24
CA GLY A 715 -0.05 10.77 11.13
C GLY A 715 -0.95 11.94 10.73
N VAL A 716 -0.38 13.08 10.35
CA VAL A 716 -1.11 14.25 9.83
C VAL A 716 -0.77 14.47 8.36
N GLY A 717 -1.79 14.56 7.51
CA GLY A 717 -1.65 14.95 6.12
C GLY A 717 -1.97 16.43 5.88
N ALA A 718 -1.64 16.92 4.69
CA ALA A 718 -1.72 18.34 4.35
C ALA A 718 -3.17 18.83 4.34
N GLU A 719 -4.10 18.02 3.84
CA GLU A 719 -5.52 18.39 3.76
C GLU A 719 -6.13 18.63 5.14
N LYS A 720 -5.78 17.81 6.13
CA LYS A 720 -6.24 18.01 7.52
C LYS A 720 -5.78 19.35 8.08
N VAL A 721 -4.55 19.77 7.77
CA VAL A 721 -4.03 21.07 8.20
C VAL A 721 -4.75 22.19 7.48
N ILE A 722 -4.95 22.10 6.16
CA ILE A 722 -5.70 23.10 5.37
C ILE A 722 -7.13 23.23 5.86
N ALA A 723 -7.81 22.12 6.14
CA ALA A 723 -9.17 22.11 6.67
C ALA A 723 -9.24 22.78 8.05
N ALA A 724 -8.28 22.51 8.93
CA ALA A 724 -8.18 23.16 10.24
C ALA A 724 -7.93 24.67 10.11
N ILE A 725 -6.98 25.09 9.25
CA ILE A 725 -6.71 26.51 8.98
C ILE A 725 -7.97 27.20 8.44
N THR A 726 -8.62 26.61 7.44
CA THR A 726 -9.84 27.14 6.82
C THR A 726 -10.96 27.30 7.84
N ASN A 727 -11.12 26.32 8.74
CA ASN A 727 -12.11 26.37 9.80
C ASN A 727 -11.82 27.52 10.80
N GLU A 728 -10.55 27.66 11.20
CA GLU A 728 -10.13 28.69 12.16
C GLU A 728 -10.14 30.11 11.56
N VAL A 729 -9.95 30.25 10.25
CA VAL A 729 -10.04 31.54 9.53
C VAL A 729 -11.49 31.93 9.27
N ASN A 730 -12.32 31.00 8.77
CA ASN A 730 -13.67 31.34 8.28
C ASN A 730 -14.77 31.21 9.35
N LYS A 731 -14.71 30.17 10.20
CA LYS A 731 -15.80 29.89 11.16
C LYS A 731 -15.52 30.51 12.53
N THR A 732 -14.38 30.19 13.14
CA THR A 732 -14.07 30.68 14.50
C THR A 732 -13.44 32.08 14.49
N LYS A 733 -12.80 32.47 13.38
CA LYS A 733 -12.06 33.73 13.19
C LYS A 733 -10.96 33.97 14.23
N ARG A 734 -10.37 32.89 14.75
CA ARG A 734 -9.26 32.96 15.73
C ARG A 734 -7.90 33.10 15.05
N LEU A 735 -7.78 32.66 13.80
CA LEU A 735 -6.60 32.85 12.94
C LEU A 735 -6.86 34.01 11.97
N THR A 736 -6.05 35.07 12.07
CA THR A 736 -6.10 36.26 11.21
C THR A 736 -4.74 36.48 10.55
N GLY A 737 -4.71 37.19 9.41
CA GLY A 737 -3.46 37.49 8.71
C GLY A 737 -3.02 36.49 7.62
N ILE A 738 -3.79 35.42 7.39
CA ILE A 738 -3.61 34.51 6.24
C ILE A 738 -4.38 35.05 5.05
N ALA A 739 -3.75 35.08 3.88
CA ALA A 739 -4.37 35.46 2.63
C ALA A 739 -4.77 34.26 1.78
N ASP A 740 -3.93 33.23 1.71
CA ASP A 740 -4.23 31.98 0.99
C ASP A 740 -3.42 30.81 1.55
N VAL A 741 -3.85 29.57 1.28
CA VAL A 741 -3.12 28.34 1.62
C VAL A 741 -3.11 27.41 0.41
N LYS A 742 -1.93 26.99 -0.04
CA LYS A 742 -1.74 26.14 -1.22
C LYS A 742 -0.93 24.90 -0.88
N ASP A 743 -1.45 23.74 -1.25
CA ASP A 743 -0.66 22.50 -1.24
C ASP A 743 0.11 22.36 -2.55
N LEU A 744 1.43 22.46 -2.46
CA LEU A 744 2.37 22.22 -3.57
C LEU A 744 3.18 20.95 -3.30
N THR A 745 2.67 20.04 -2.47
CA THR A 745 3.29 18.75 -2.19
C THR A 745 3.31 17.91 -3.45
N ASP A 746 4.50 17.42 -3.82
CA ASP A 746 4.67 16.53 -4.95
C ASP A 746 5.67 15.40 -4.62
N ARG A 747 5.83 14.46 -5.54
CA ARG A 747 6.70 13.28 -5.34
C ARG A 747 8.19 13.60 -5.46
N GLU A 748 8.56 14.67 -6.16
CA GLU A 748 9.96 15.03 -6.47
C GLU A 748 10.56 15.99 -5.42
N ASN A 749 9.76 16.97 -4.97
CA ASN A 749 10.09 18.04 -4.05
C ASN A 749 9.58 17.77 -2.61
N GLY A 750 8.79 16.72 -2.40
CA GLY A 750 8.29 16.33 -1.09
C GLY A 750 7.14 17.21 -0.58
N THR A 751 6.94 17.23 0.74
CA THR A 751 5.89 18.02 1.38
C THR A 751 6.18 19.51 1.25
N ARG A 752 5.22 20.27 0.69
CA ARG A 752 5.35 21.71 0.52
C ARG A 752 3.99 22.40 0.62
N LEU A 753 3.59 22.69 1.86
CA LEU A 753 2.34 23.43 2.14
C LEU A 753 2.67 24.91 2.36
N VAL A 754 2.23 25.78 1.45
CA VAL A 754 2.53 27.22 1.48
C VAL A 754 1.36 27.99 2.07
N VAL A 755 1.58 28.62 3.22
CA VAL A 755 0.63 29.55 3.85
C VAL A 755 1.07 30.97 3.52
N GLU A 756 0.30 31.66 2.67
CA GLU A 756 0.62 33.03 2.27
C GLU A 756 0.11 34.05 3.30
N CYS A 757 1.00 34.91 3.79
CA CYS A 757 0.64 35.97 4.72
C CYS A 757 0.03 37.19 4.00
N LYS A 758 -0.83 37.94 4.69
CA LYS A 758 -1.24 39.30 4.27
C LYS A 758 -0.08 40.27 4.44
N VAL A 759 -0.07 41.34 3.64
CA VAL A 759 0.95 42.40 3.73
C VAL A 759 0.92 43.02 5.13
N GLY A 760 2.09 43.16 5.77
CA GLY A 760 2.24 43.75 7.12
C GLY A 760 2.00 42.80 8.30
N VAL A 761 1.76 41.51 8.04
CA VAL A 761 1.64 40.48 9.08
C VAL A 761 3.00 39.91 9.42
N ASN A 762 3.31 39.80 10.70
CA ASN A 762 4.51 39.11 11.18
C ASN A 762 4.34 37.58 11.02
N PRO A 763 5.11 36.91 10.14
CA PRO A 763 4.97 35.47 9.91
C PRO A 763 5.34 34.64 11.15
N GLN A 764 6.22 35.13 12.02
CA GLN A 764 6.62 34.43 13.25
C GLN A 764 5.49 34.38 14.27
N ALA A 765 4.74 35.48 14.41
CA ALA A 765 3.56 35.54 15.27
C ALA A 765 2.42 34.66 14.73
N LEU A 766 2.19 34.71 13.42
CA LEU A 766 1.21 33.85 12.75
C LEU A 766 1.56 32.36 12.88
N LEU A 767 2.85 32.00 12.76
CA LEU A 767 3.33 30.64 12.94
C LEU A 767 3.04 30.11 14.36
N ALA A 768 3.23 30.92 15.39
CA ALA A 768 2.92 30.53 16.77
C ALA A 768 1.42 30.21 16.94
N ASP A 769 0.54 31.01 16.33
CA ASP A 769 -0.89 30.73 16.32
C ASP A 769 -1.24 29.49 15.49
N LEU A 770 -0.56 29.25 14.36
CA LEU A 770 -0.72 28.03 13.57
C LEU A 770 -0.38 26.78 14.39
N TYR A 771 0.74 26.76 15.13
CA TYR A 771 1.08 25.63 15.99
C TYR A 771 0.06 25.42 17.11
N ARG A 772 -0.46 26.48 17.71
CA ARG A 772 -1.42 26.37 18.82
C ARG A 772 -2.82 25.93 18.40
N LEU A 773 -3.25 26.31 17.19
CA LEU A 773 -4.64 26.16 16.75
C LEU A 773 -4.85 25.08 15.69
N THR A 774 -3.78 24.52 15.12
CA THR A 774 -3.87 23.54 14.03
C THR A 774 -3.10 22.27 14.37
N PRO A 775 -3.36 21.14 13.66
CA PRO A 775 -2.61 19.89 13.82
C PRO A 775 -1.13 19.97 13.41
N LEU A 776 -0.62 21.16 13.05
CA LEU A 776 0.79 21.39 12.76
C LEU A 776 1.69 21.19 13.99
N GLU A 777 1.11 21.27 15.19
CA GLU A 777 1.67 20.70 16.41
C GLU A 777 0.62 19.79 17.06
N GLN A 778 1.02 18.58 17.47
CA GLN A 778 0.13 17.65 18.16
C GLN A 778 0.88 16.77 19.17
N SER A 779 0.13 16.27 20.15
CA SER A 779 0.60 15.31 21.14
C SER A 779 0.33 13.87 20.71
N PHE A 780 1.32 13.00 20.89
CA PHE A 780 1.20 11.56 20.73
C PHE A 780 1.29 10.86 22.09
N GLY A 781 0.22 10.17 22.47
CA GLY A 781 0.20 9.36 23.70
C GLY A 781 0.89 8.02 23.47
N VAL A 782 2.08 7.84 24.05
CA VAL A 782 2.83 6.58 24.06
C VAL A 782 2.22 5.63 25.08
N ASN A 783 1.90 4.42 24.66
CA ASN A 783 1.46 3.33 25.51
C ASN A 783 1.95 1.99 24.98
N ASN A 784 3.06 1.51 25.53
CA ASN A 784 3.77 0.31 25.12
C ASN A 784 3.17 -0.95 25.77
N LEU A 785 1.90 -1.23 25.47
CA LEU A 785 1.22 -2.44 25.91
C LEU A 785 1.40 -3.54 24.87
N VAL A 786 2.04 -4.65 25.25
CA VAL A 786 2.42 -5.73 24.34
C VAL A 786 2.21 -7.10 24.99
N LEU A 787 2.17 -8.17 24.20
CA LEU A 787 2.10 -9.53 24.71
C LEU A 787 3.52 -10.07 24.99
N VAL A 788 3.75 -10.55 26.20
CA VAL A 788 4.93 -11.34 26.58
C VAL A 788 4.42 -12.70 27.03
N ASP A 789 4.80 -13.76 26.32
CA ASP A 789 4.34 -15.14 26.58
C ASP A 789 2.80 -15.26 26.71
N GLY A 790 2.08 -14.54 25.86
CA GLY A 790 0.61 -14.52 25.81
C GLY A 790 -0.05 -13.59 26.85
N GLN A 791 0.71 -12.91 27.71
CA GLN A 791 0.16 -11.99 28.72
C GLN A 791 0.41 -10.51 28.36
N PRO A 792 -0.61 -9.63 28.46
CA PRO A 792 -0.45 -8.21 28.19
C PRO A 792 0.34 -7.51 29.30
N GLN A 793 1.47 -6.89 28.94
CA GLN A 793 2.35 -6.15 29.86
C GLN A 793 2.70 -4.78 29.28
N THR A 794 2.77 -3.75 30.14
CA THR A 794 3.27 -2.42 29.76
C THR A 794 4.77 -2.36 30.06
N LEU A 795 5.58 -2.16 29.03
CA LEU A 795 7.04 -2.26 29.14
C LEU A 795 7.76 -0.97 28.72
N GLY A 796 8.82 -0.64 29.45
CA GLY A 796 9.80 0.40 29.09
C GLY A 796 10.83 -0.09 28.05
N LEU A 797 11.71 0.81 27.60
CA LEU A 797 12.70 0.55 26.54
C LEU A 797 13.64 -0.60 26.87
N LYS A 798 14.19 -0.62 28.10
CA LYS A 798 15.12 -1.67 28.55
C LYS A 798 14.46 -3.05 28.51
N ALA A 799 13.28 -3.18 29.11
CA ALA A 799 12.55 -4.44 29.16
C ALA A 799 12.17 -4.96 27.76
N LEU A 800 11.77 -4.06 26.84
CA LEU A 800 11.50 -4.42 25.45
C LEU A 800 12.75 -4.99 24.74
N LEU A 801 13.92 -4.37 24.95
CA LEU A 801 15.19 -4.86 24.40
C LEU A 801 15.59 -6.21 25.00
N GLU A 802 15.37 -6.42 26.30
CA GLU A 802 15.66 -7.69 26.98
C GLU A 802 14.81 -8.84 26.43
N VAL A 803 13.51 -8.62 26.24
CA VAL A 803 12.62 -9.63 25.64
C VAL A 803 13.04 -9.97 24.20
N PHE A 804 13.38 -8.96 23.40
CA PHE A 804 13.89 -9.17 22.05
C PHE A 804 15.21 -9.96 22.03
N LEU A 805 16.17 -9.60 22.88
CA LEU A 805 17.47 -10.28 22.96
C LEU A 805 17.30 -11.73 23.43
N ALA A 806 16.45 -11.98 24.43
CA ALA A 806 16.14 -13.34 24.89
C ALA A 806 15.59 -14.21 23.74
N HIS A 807 14.63 -13.68 22.98
CA HIS A 807 14.09 -14.34 21.79
C HIS A 807 15.17 -14.61 20.74
N ARG A 808 16.04 -13.63 20.44
CA ARG A 808 17.15 -13.83 19.49
C ARG A 808 18.14 -14.89 19.95
N TYR A 809 18.46 -14.96 21.24
CA TYR A 809 19.35 -16.01 21.75
C TYR A 809 18.73 -17.40 21.56
N GLU A 810 17.42 -17.55 21.84
CA GLU A 810 16.71 -18.80 21.60
C GLU A 810 16.70 -19.17 20.11
N VAL A 811 16.32 -18.24 19.23
CA VAL A 811 16.28 -18.45 17.78
C VAL A 811 17.65 -18.88 17.25
N VAL A 812 18.73 -18.18 17.62
CA VAL A 812 20.08 -18.52 17.17
C VAL A 812 20.55 -19.86 17.73
N THR A 813 20.15 -20.22 18.95
CA THR A 813 20.43 -21.53 19.55
C THR A 813 19.72 -22.66 18.80
N ARG A 814 18.41 -22.51 18.54
CA ARG A 814 17.61 -23.47 17.77
C ARG A 814 18.14 -23.62 16.35
N ARG A 815 18.42 -22.51 15.67
CA ARG A 815 19.02 -22.46 14.33
C ARG A 815 20.36 -23.19 14.27
N SER A 816 21.25 -22.91 15.23
CA SER A 816 22.58 -23.53 15.28
C SER A 816 22.49 -25.02 15.60
N SER A 817 21.53 -25.42 16.45
CA SER A 817 21.23 -26.83 16.75
C SER A 817 20.69 -27.57 15.52
N TYR A 818 19.76 -26.96 14.78
CA TYR A 818 19.23 -27.50 13.52
C TYR A 818 20.34 -27.69 12.49
N ARG A 819 21.15 -26.64 12.27
CA ARG A 819 22.29 -26.70 11.35
C ARG A 819 23.30 -27.76 11.79
N ARG A 820 23.63 -27.85 13.08
CA ARG A 820 24.55 -28.88 13.60
C ARG A 820 24.00 -30.27 13.33
N ARG A 821 22.74 -30.54 13.70
CA ARG A 821 22.04 -31.82 13.45
C ARG A 821 22.06 -32.21 11.97
N LYS A 822 21.76 -31.27 11.06
CA LYS A 822 21.80 -31.53 9.60
C LYS A 822 23.22 -31.83 9.10
N ARG A 823 24.24 -31.20 9.67
CA ARG A 823 25.65 -31.42 9.31
C ARG A 823 26.13 -32.76 9.86
N GLU A 824 25.74 -33.13 11.07
CA GLU A 824 25.98 -34.45 11.69
C GLU A 824 25.31 -35.57 10.89
N GLU A 825 24.04 -35.41 10.50
CA GLU A 825 23.32 -36.35 9.63
C GLU A 825 24.07 -36.54 8.30
N ARG A 826 24.54 -35.45 7.69
CA ARG A 826 25.31 -35.51 6.43
C ARG A 826 26.69 -36.14 6.62
N LEU A 827 27.40 -35.78 7.69
CA LEU A 827 28.71 -36.35 8.03
C LEU A 827 28.58 -37.86 8.25
N HIS A 828 27.53 -38.30 8.95
CA HIS A 828 27.24 -39.71 9.17
C HIS A 828 27.09 -40.47 7.84
N LEU A 829 26.41 -39.89 6.85
CA LEU A 829 26.30 -40.51 5.51
C LEU A 829 27.65 -40.54 4.78
N VAL A 830 28.43 -39.46 4.83
CA VAL A 830 29.75 -39.36 4.19
C VAL A 830 30.73 -40.35 4.81
N ASP A 831 30.73 -40.50 6.14
CA ASP A 831 31.54 -41.48 6.86
C ASP A 831 31.21 -42.91 6.39
N GLY A 832 29.92 -43.23 6.24
CA GLY A 832 29.47 -44.52 5.72
C GLY A 832 29.95 -44.77 4.29
N LEU A 833 29.88 -43.77 3.41
CA LEU A 833 30.38 -43.86 2.03
C LEU A 833 31.90 -44.07 1.98
N LEU A 834 32.67 -43.35 2.82
CA LEU A 834 34.12 -43.51 2.87
C LEU A 834 34.54 -44.89 3.38
N ILE A 835 33.82 -45.45 4.37
CA ILE A 835 34.00 -46.83 4.83
C ILE A 835 33.72 -47.81 3.69
N ALA A 836 32.65 -47.60 2.91
CA ALA A 836 32.31 -48.46 1.78
C ALA A 836 33.33 -48.35 0.62
N LEU A 837 33.85 -47.14 0.36
CA LEU A 837 34.85 -46.89 -0.69
C LEU A 837 36.23 -47.46 -0.36
N LEU A 838 36.58 -47.60 0.93
CA LEU A 838 37.84 -48.19 1.37
C LEU A 838 37.98 -49.66 0.92
N ASP A 839 36.87 -50.41 0.88
CA ASP A 839 36.83 -51.84 0.58
C ASP A 839 35.69 -52.17 -0.43
N ILE A 840 35.62 -51.40 -1.53
CA ILE A 840 34.53 -51.44 -2.51
C ILE A 840 34.27 -52.84 -3.09
N ASP A 841 35.31 -53.62 -3.33
CA ASP A 841 35.19 -54.96 -3.91
C ASP A 841 34.44 -55.92 -2.97
N LYS A 842 34.64 -55.78 -1.66
CA LYS A 842 33.92 -56.58 -0.66
C LYS A 842 32.47 -56.16 -0.57
N VAL A 843 32.20 -54.85 -0.60
CA VAL A 843 30.84 -54.28 -0.61
C VAL A 843 30.07 -54.79 -1.83
N VAL A 844 30.64 -54.68 -3.04
CA VAL A 844 30.01 -55.15 -4.27
C VAL A 844 29.80 -56.66 -4.26
N LYS A 845 30.78 -57.43 -3.76
CA LYS A 845 30.65 -58.88 -3.64
C LYS A 845 29.54 -59.30 -2.68
N LEU A 846 29.41 -58.60 -1.54
CA LEU A 846 28.32 -58.82 -0.60
C LEU A 846 26.97 -58.50 -1.25
N ILE A 847 26.83 -57.33 -1.88
CA ILE A 847 25.57 -56.94 -2.54
C ILE A 847 25.18 -57.92 -3.66
N ARG A 848 26.13 -58.36 -4.50
CA ARG A 848 25.86 -59.35 -5.56
C ARG A 848 25.59 -60.75 -5.03
N GLY A 849 26.05 -61.07 -3.82
CA GLY A 849 25.88 -62.37 -3.19
C GLY A 849 24.63 -62.49 -2.32
N SER A 850 23.93 -61.38 -2.07
CA SER A 850 22.68 -61.35 -1.30
C SER A 850 21.46 -61.64 -2.17
N ASP A 851 20.48 -62.36 -1.62
CA ASP A 851 19.26 -62.76 -2.34
C ASP A 851 18.30 -61.59 -2.59
N ASP A 852 18.31 -60.57 -1.72
CA ASP A 852 17.48 -59.37 -1.84
C ASP A 852 18.15 -58.13 -1.19
N ALA A 853 17.52 -56.96 -1.35
CA ALA A 853 18.01 -55.69 -0.83
C ALA A 853 18.07 -55.66 0.71
N GLN A 854 17.17 -56.36 1.40
CA GLN A 854 17.17 -56.41 2.87
C GLN A 854 18.34 -57.26 3.37
N ALA A 855 18.62 -58.39 2.75
CA ALA A 855 19.79 -59.23 3.04
C ALA A 855 21.11 -58.51 2.73
N ALA A 856 21.17 -57.72 1.65
CA ALA A 856 22.32 -56.86 1.36
C ALA A 856 22.51 -55.77 2.43
N LYS A 857 21.42 -55.10 2.84
CA LYS A 857 21.43 -54.08 3.89
C LYS A 857 21.91 -54.65 5.24
N ASP A 858 21.32 -55.75 5.68
CA ASP A 858 21.71 -56.45 6.92
C ASP A 858 23.18 -56.91 6.88
N GLY A 859 23.64 -57.37 5.71
CA GLY A 859 25.03 -57.76 5.48
C GLY A 859 26.00 -56.57 5.59
N LEU A 860 25.66 -55.44 4.98
CA LEU A 860 26.43 -54.19 5.08
C LEU A 860 26.54 -53.71 6.52
N MET A 861 25.43 -53.75 7.27
CA MET A 861 25.41 -53.37 8.69
C MET A 861 26.29 -54.28 9.54
N ARG A 862 26.16 -55.61 9.39
CA ARG A 862 26.94 -56.57 10.20
C ARG A 862 28.42 -56.57 9.88
N GLN A 863 28.79 -56.49 8.61
CA GLN A 863 30.17 -56.73 8.17
C GLN A 863 31.03 -55.45 8.20
N PHE A 864 30.43 -54.28 7.97
CA PHE A 864 31.13 -52.99 7.93
C PHE A 864 30.76 -52.07 9.10
N GLY A 865 29.89 -52.50 10.03
CA GLY A 865 29.48 -51.71 11.18
C GLY A 865 28.65 -50.47 10.83
N LEU A 866 27.98 -50.49 9.66
CA LEU A 866 27.20 -49.38 9.14
C LEU A 866 25.83 -49.29 9.83
N SER A 867 25.29 -48.08 9.97
CA SER A 867 23.92 -47.88 10.44
C SER A 867 22.90 -48.22 9.36
N ASP A 868 21.64 -48.40 9.76
CA ASP A 868 20.51 -48.63 8.86
C ASP A 868 20.41 -47.57 7.75
N ILE A 869 20.54 -46.30 8.13
CA ILE A 869 20.48 -45.15 7.22
C ILE A 869 21.68 -45.14 6.26
N GLN A 870 22.90 -45.42 6.75
CA GLN A 870 24.11 -45.50 5.91
C GLN A 870 24.00 -46.65 4.90
N ALA A 871 23.60 -47.84 5.34
CA ALA A 871 23.47 -49.01 4.47
C ALA A 871 22.42 -48.80 3.37
N THR A 872 21.28 -48.18 3.72
CA THR A 872 20.24 -47.80 2.73
C THR A 872 20.81 -46.80 1.72
N TYR A 873 21.48 -45.75 2.20
CA TYR A 873 22.07 -44.72 1.33
C TYR A 873 23.14 -45.27 0.38
N ILE A 874 23.96 -46.22 0.83
CA ILE A 874 24.96 -46.90 0.01
C ILE A 874 24.31 -47.72 -1.10
N LEU A 875 23.23 -48.46 -0.80
CA LEU A 875 22.49 -49.24 -1.80
C LEU A 875 21.86 -48.35 -2.89
N ASP A 876 21.41 -47.15 -2.50
CA ASP A 876 20.82 -46.17 -3.42
C ASP A 876 21.87 -45.33 -4.18
N THR A 877 23.15 -45.49 -3.85
CA THR A 877 24.23 -44.69 -4.46
C THR A 877 24.57 -45.21 -5.87
N PRO A 878 24.57 -44.34 -6.90
CA PRO A 878 24.89 -44.77 -8.26
C PRO A 878 26.39 -45.08 -8.42
N LEU A 879 26.71 -46.12 -9.20
CA LEU A 879 28.08 -46.61 -9.46
C LEU A 879 29.07 -45.52 -9.94
N ARG A 880 28.58 -44.43 -10.55
CA ARG A 880 29.42 -43.31 -10.98
C ARG A 880 30.12 -42.57 -9.83
N ARG A 881 29.63 -42.70 -8.59
CA ARG A 881 30.19 -42.04 -7.40
C ARG A 881 31.37 -42.81 -6.78
N LEU A 882 31.89 -43.81 -7.48
CA LEU A 882 32.94 -44.72 -7.00
C LEU A 882 34.31 -44.39 -7.61
N THR A 883 34.49 -43.19 -8.17
CA THR A 883 35.77 -42.81 -8.76
C THR A 883 36.76 -42.32 -7.70
N LYS A 884 38.05 -42.32 -8.03
CA LYS A 884 39.09 -41.76 -7.16
C LYS A 884 38.88 -40.27 -6.88
N PHE A 885 38.29 -39.54 -7.82
CA PHE A 885 37.96 -38.13 -7.65
C PHE A 885 36.82 -37.92 -6.65
N ASP A 886 35.75 -38.72 -6.72
CA ASP A 886 34.65 -38.66 -5.75
C ASP A 886 35.11 -38.91 -4.31
N ARG A 887 36.08 -39.82 -4.12
CA ARG A 887 36.66 -40.06 -2.79
C ARG A 887 37.33 -38.81 -2.23
N ILE A 888 38.13 -38.10 -3.03
CA ILE A 888 38.80 -36.86 -2.61
C ILE A 888 37.75 -35.78 -2.29
N GLU A 889 36.69 -35.68 -3.10
CA GLU A 889 35.57 -34.76 -2.83
C GLU A 889 34.86 -35.09 -1.51
N LEU A 890 34.62 -36.38 -1.22
CA LEU A 890 34.00 -36.83 0.03
C LEU A 890 34.92 -36.62 1.25
N GLU A 891 36.23 -36.83 1.12
CA GLU A 891 37.20 -36.53 2.18
C GLU A 891 37.24 -35.02 2.48
N ALA A 892 37.22 -34.18 1.44
CA ALA A 892 37.11 -32.73 1.59
C ALA A 892 35.77 -32.29 2.19
N GLU A 893 34.66 -32.93 1.78
CA GLU A 893 33.33 -32.71 2.37
C GLU A 893 33.31 -33.10 3.85
N GLN A 894 33.92 -34.24 4.23
CA GLN A 894 34.04 -34.71 5.61
C GLN A 894 34.80 -33.70 6.48
N GLU A 895 35.97 -33.23 6.02
CA GLU A 895 36.79 -32.25 6.76
C GLU A 895 36.02 -30.93 6.95
N LYS A 896 35.36 -30.45 5.89
CA LYS A 896 34.51 -29.26 5.95
C LYS A 896 33.36 -29.43 6.95
N LEU A 897 32.64 -30.55 6.90
CA LEU A 897 31.52 -30.83 7.81
C LEU A 897 31.99 -30.91 9.26
N ARG A 898 33.11 -31.58 9.54
CA ARG A 898 33.70 -31.63 10.90
C ARG A 898 34.05 -30.24 11.42
N LYS A 899 34.64 -29.40 10.56
CA LYS A 899 34.94 -28.00 10.90
C LYS A 899 33.67 -27.21 11.21
N GLU A 900 32.65 -27.27 10.35
CA GLU A 900 31.37 -26.59 10.56
C GLU A 900 30.65 -27.06 11.83
N ILE A 901 30.68 -28.37 12.13
CA ILE A 901 30.12 -28.94 13.36
C ILE A 901 30.86 -28.42 14.60
N ALA A 902 32.19 -28.35 14.56
CA ALA A 902 32.98 -27.81 15.67
C ALA A 902 32.68 -26.32 15.91
N GLU A 903 32.56 -25.52 14.85
CA GLU A 903 32.17 -24.12 14.93
C GLU A 903 30.75 -23.96 15.52
N LEU A 904 29.78 -24.73 15.04
CA LEU A 904 28.40 -24.71 15.55
C LEU A 904 28.30 -25.19 17.00
N SER A 905 29.10 -26.20 17.38
CA SER A 905 29.15 -26.69 18.76
C SER A 905 29.73 -25.63 19.69
N THR A 906 30.78 -24.92 19.25
CA THR A 906 31.36 -23.80 20.02
C THR A 906 30.33 -22.70 20.28
N ILE A 907 29.46 -22.40 19.30
CA ILE A 907 28.36 -21.42 19.48
C ILE A 907 27.34 -21.90 20.52
N LEU A 908 27.04 -23.20 20.56
CA LEU A 908 26.05 -23.79 21.47
C LEU A 908 26.60 -23.99 22.90
N ASP A 909 27.89 -24.27 23.02
CA ASP A 909 28.55 -24.60 24.29
C ASP A 909 29.01 -23.35 25.07
N ASP A 910 29.34 -22.25 24.37
CA ASP A 910 29.77 -20.99 25.00
C ASP A 910 28.74 -19.85 24.79
N PRO A 911 28.02 -19.44 25.85
CA PRO A 911 27.08 -18.32 25.81
C PRO A 911 27.71 -17.00 25.35
N LYS A 912 29.02 -16.77 25.58
CA LYS A 912 29.70 -15.56 25.11
C LYS A 912 29.86 -15.57 23.60
N VAL A 913 30.13 -16.73 23.01
CA VAL A 913 30.22 -16.89 21.55
C VAL A 913 28.84 -16.69 20.92
N LEU A 914 27.79 -17.29 21.50
CA LEU A 914 26.40 -17.06 21.07
C LEU A 914 26.05 -15.56 21.06
N LYS A 915 26.30 -14.87 22.17
CA LYS A 915 26.06 -13.42 22.31
C LYS A 915 26.84 -12.60 21.29
N LYS A 916 28.10 -12.98 21.01
CA LYS A 916 28.93 -12.34 20.00
C LYS A 916 28.33 -12.52 18.59
N VAL A 917 27.92 -13.73 18.23
CA VAL A 917 27.26 -14.00 16.94
C VAL A 917 26.01 -13.14 16.77
N VAL A 918 25.15 -13.07 17.80
CA VAL A 918 23.94 -12.23 17.77
C VAL A 918 24.29 -10.75 17.60
N SER A 919 25.31 -10.26 18.32
CA SER A 919 25.80 -8.87 18.15
C SER A 919 26.33 -8.61 16.73
N ASP A 920 27.07 -9.55 16.15
CA ASP A 920 27.66 -9.42 14.81
C ASP A 920 26.59 -9.46 13.72
N GLU A 921 25.56 -10.31 13.86
CA GLU A 921 24.39 -10.33 12.98
C GLU A 921 23.61 -9.02 13.02
N LEU A 922 23.35 -8.49 14.22
CA LEU A 922 22.69 -7.19 14.39
C LEU A 922 23.50 -6.05 13.75
N ALA A 923 24.83 -6.08 13.88
CA ALA A 923 25.71 -5.12 13.21
C ALA A 923 25.63 -5.23 11.68
N ALA A 924 25.54 -6.45 11.13
CA ALA A 924 25.36 -6.67 9.71
C ALA A 924 24.01 -6.13 9.20
N VAL A 925 22.93 -6.27 9.98
CA VAL A 925 21.62 -5.68 9.66
C VAL A 925 21.72 -4.16 9.53
N VAL A 926 22.35 -3.47 10.49
CA VAL A 926 22.53 -2.00 10.42
C VAL A 926 23.38 -1.60 9.22
N LYS A 927 24.43 -2.36 8.90
CA LYS A 927 25.25 -2.10 7.72
C LYS A 927 24.47 -2.19 6.41
N GLN A 928 23.47 -3.07 6.35
CA GLN A 928 22.68 -3.30 5.13
C GLN A 928 21.42 -2.42 5.03
N PHE A 929 20.78 -2.10 6.16
CA PHE A 929 19.45 -1.47 6.22
C PHE A 929 19.41 -0.18 7.07
N GLY A 930 20.53 0.24 7.66
CA GLY A 930 20.60 1.45 8.48
C GLY A 930 20.32 2.71 7.66
N ALA A 931 19.57 3.63 8.26
CA ALA A 931 19.25 4.94 7.69
C ALA A 931 19.59 6.06 8.70
N PRO A 932 19.97 7.26 8.24
CA PRO A 932 20.16 8.40 9.12
C PRO A 932 18.84 8.80 9.79
N ARG A 933 18.94 9.44 10.96
CA ARG A 933 17.80 10.00 11.68
C ARG A 933 17.07 11.04 10.83
N ARG A 934 15.74 11.02 10.85
CA ARG A 934 14.89 11.98 10.15
C ARG A 934 14.38 13.08 11.09
N THR A 935 13.97 12.71 12.30
CA THR A 935 13.41 13.65 13.28
C THR A 935 14.49 14.45 13.99
N THR A 936 14.29 15.76 14.11
CA THR A 936 15.16 16.65 14.90
C THR A 936 14.67 16.71 16.35
N LEU A 937 15.56 16.45 17.31
CA LEU A 937 15.26 16.53 18.73
C LEU A 937 15.62 17.93 19.25
N VAL A 938 14.68 18.60 19.89
CA VAL A 938 14.91 19.91 20.50
C VAL A 938 14.90 19.76 22.02
N ASP A 939 16.04 20.05 22.63
CA ASP A 939 16.23 20.01 24.07
C ASP A 939 15.71 21.31 24.70
N GLY A 940 14.84 21.18 25.70
CA GLY A 940 14.19 22.31 26.38
C GLY A 940 13.05 21.85 27.27
N ASP A 941 12.95 22.43 28.47
CA ASP A 941 11.82 22.20 29.38
C ASP A 941 10.52 22.55 28.63
N LEU A 942 9.53 21.67 28.67
CA LEU A 942 8.24 21.86 27.99
C LEU A 942 7.64 23.23 28.35
N LYS A 943 7.89 23.73 29.57
CA LYS A 943 7.48 25.07 30.01
C LYS A 943 8.21 26.21 29.30
N GLU A 944 9.50 26.08 29.04
CA GLU A 944 10.31 27.08 28.33
C GLU A 944 9.97 27.08 26.83
N VAL A 945 9.75 25.90 26.23
CA VAL A 945 9.31 25.78 24.82
C VAL A 945 7.89 26.33 24.63
N LEU A 946 7.00 26.12 25.60
CA LEU A 946 5.67 26.73 25.62
C LEU A 946 5.72 28.25 25.85
N ALA A 947 6.66 28.73 26.67
CA ALA A 947 6.90 30.17 26.86
C ALA A 947 7.49 30.82 25.60
N ALA A 948 8.33 30.11 24.84
CA ALA A 948 8.83 30.53 23.52
C ALA A 948 7.77 30.44 22.40
N SER A 949 6.66 29.74 22.66
CA SER A 949 5.50 29.67 21.75
C SER A 949 4.46 30.78 22.03
N VAL A 950 4.77 31.71 22.94
CA VAL A 950 4.06 32.98 23.12
C VAL A 950 4.43 33.91 21.95
N PRO A 951 3.47 34.64 21.34
CA PRO A 951 3.74 35.43 20.15
C PRO A 951 4.95 36.36 20.32
N ALA A 952 5.87 36.31 19.36
CA ALA A 952 7.09 37.12 19.32
C ALA A 952 6.83 38.62 18.99
N GLY A 953 5.74 39.18 19.50
CA GLY A 953 5.28 40.53 19.22
C GLY A 953 3.87 40.58 18.61
N PRO A 954 3.34 41.79 18.34
CA PRO A 954 2.03 41.98 17.73
C PRO A 954 1.95 41.35 16.33
N LEU A 955 0.76 40.88 15.96
CA LEU A 955 0.48 40.26 14.67
C LEU A 955 0.73 41.21 13.49
N GLU A 956 0.55 42.51 13.71
CA GLU A 956 0.84 43.59 12.76
C GLU A 956 2.20 44.22 13.07
N VAL A 957 2.98 44.51 12.02
CA VAL A 957 4.24 45.26 12.15
C VAL A 957 3.95 46.67 12.67
N ALA A 958 4.64 47.07 13.74
CA ALA A 958 4.51 48.39 14.34
C ALA A 958 5.01 49.49 13.37
N ASP A 959 4.51 50.71 13.54
CA ASP A 959 4.78 51.86 12.66
C ASP A 959 5.98 52.66 13.13
N ASP A 960 7.09 51.98 13.36
CA ASP A 960 8.26 52.61 13.93
C ASP A 960 8.92 53.55 12.91
N PRO A 961 9.48 54.70 13.34
CA PRO A 961 10.27 55.55 12.45
C PRO A 961 11.47 54.78 11.89
N CYS A 962 11.78 55.00 10.61
CA CYS A 962 12.90 54.32 9.94
C CYS A 962 13.48 55.19 8.80
N GLN A 963 14.69 54.82 8.35
CA GLN A 963 15.35 55.42 7.19
C GLN A 963 15.22 54.50 5.98
N VAL A 964 14.82 55.06 4.85
CA VAL A 964 14.88 54.43 3.53
C VAL A 964 16.16 54.86 2.82
N ILE A 965 16.94 53.88 2.37
CA ILE A 965 18.27 54.10 1.79
C ILE A 965 18.25 53.64 0.33
N LEU A 966 18.76 54.49 -0.57
CA LEU A 966 18.99 54.20 -1.98
C LEU A 966 20.50 54.12 -2.22
N SER A 967 20.98 52.97 -2.70
CA SER A 967 22.37 52.80 -3.14
C SER A 967 22.63 53.46 -4.50
N ALA A 968 23.90 53.82 -4.76
CA ALA A 968 24.34 54.32 -6.05
C ALA A 968 24.20 53.30 -7.19
N THR A 969 24.04 52.01 -6.86
CA THR A 969 23.76 50.92 -7.81
C THR A 969 22.26 50.68 -8.05
N GLY A 970 21.36 51.41 -7.38
CA GLY A 970 19.91 51.31 -7.61
C GLY A 970 19.15 50.29 -6.75
N LEU A 971 19.73 49.81 -5.66
CA LEU A 971 19.04 49.01 -4.63
C LEU A 971 18.43 49.91 -3.54
N VAL A 972 17.28 49.51 -3.01
CA VAL A 972 16.50 50.21 -1.98
C VAL A 972 16.24 49.27 -0.79
N ALA A 973 16.44 49.76 0.43
CA ALA A 973 16.16 49.04 1.67
C ALA A 973 15.78 50.02 2.79
N ARG A 974 15.30 49.51 3.93
CA ARG A 974 14.97 50.32 5.12
C ARG A 974 15.68 49.87 6.39
N THR A 975 15.83 50.74 7.37
CA THR A 975 16.27 50.38 8.74
C THR A 975 15.11 49.81 9.57
N ALA A 976 15.40 49.11 10.68
CA ALA A 976 14.35 48.50 11.50
C ALA A 976 13.67 49.51 12.43
N ALA A 977 14.42 50.46 12.99
CA ALA A 977 13.92 51.49 13.90
C ALA A 977 14.74 52.80 13.86
N GLU A 978 14.26 53.84 14.55
CA GLU A 978 14.92 55.16 14.72
C GLU A 978 16.26 55.04 15.49
N SER A 979 16.34 54.12 16.46
CA SER A 979 17.57 53.84 17.22
C SER A 979 18.68 53.20 16.37
N GLU A 980 18.34 52.73 15.18
CA GLU A 980 19.25 52.12 14.19
C GLU A 980 19.47 53.02 12.97
N GLU A 981 19.05 54.28 13.07
CA GLU A 981 19.49 55.32 12.15
C GLU A 981 21.02 55.33 12.13
N ALA A 982 21.58 55.52 10.94
CA ALA A 982 23.02 55.49 10.80
C ALA A 982 23.65 56.67 11.55
N SER A 983 24.12 56.45 12.78
CA SER A 983 24.99 57.40 13.48
C SER A 983 26.37 57.33 12.84
N GLU A 984 26.83 58.43 12.24
CA GLU A 984 28.11 58.46 11.55
C GLU A 984 29.32 58.36 12.51
N GLY A 985 29.65 57.14 12.90
CA GLY A 985 30.83 56.80 13.70
C GLY A 985 32.17 56.96 12.96
N ARG A 986 33.29 56.79 13.69
CA ARG A 986 34.66 56.78 13.12
C ARG A 986 34.98 55.43 12.47
N ARG A 987 35.57 55.45 11.27
CA ARG A 987 36.13 54.32 10.49
C ARG A 987 36.63 53.15 11.34
N ARG A 988 35.87 52.05 11.37
CA ARG A 988 36.24 50.82 12.09
C ARG A 988 36.34 49.56 11.23
N HIS A 989 35.73 49.49 10.04
CA HIS A 989 35.71 48.26 9.22
C HIS A 989 35.83 48.50 7.70
N GLY A 990 36.27 47.46 6.98
CA GLY A 990 36.58 47.53 5.54
C GLY A 990 35.34 47.67 4.63
N ARG A 991 35.58 48.03 3.36
CA ARG A 991 34.56 48.23 2.32
C ARG A 991 33.83 46.92 1.97
N VAL A 992 32.53 47.01 1.68
CA VAL A 992 31.66 45.85 1.37
C VAL A 992 30.83 46.12 0.12
N LYS A 993 30.29 45.08 -0.50
CA LYS A 993 29.51 45.23 -1.74
C LYS A 993 28.26 46.08 -1.52
N HIS A 994 27.93 46.96 -2.46
CA HIS A 994 26.79 47.90 -2.41
C HIS A 994 26.81 48.85 -1.19
N ASP A 995 27.99 49.36 -0.82
CA ASP A 995 28.19 50.31 0.28
C ASP A 995 28.21 51.79 -0.13
N ALA A 996 28.16 52.09 -1.43
CA ALA A 996 28.05 53.44 -1.95
C ALA A 996 26.57 53.89 -1.91
N VAL A 997 26.23 54.80 -0.97
CA VAL A 997 24.86 55.32 -0.81
C VAL A 997 24.65 56.56 -1.66
N ARG A 998 23.50 56.65 -2.34
CA ARG A 998 23.12 57.80 -3.17
C ARG A 998 22.21 58.77 -2.44
N ALA A 999 21.22 58.27 -1.69
CA ALA A 999 20.27 59.10 -0.97
C ALA A 999 19.69 58.36 0.23
N VAL A 1000 19.26 59.11 1.24
CA VAL A 1000 18.56 58.64 2.44
C VAL A 1000 17.33 59.52 2.65
N ALA A 1001 16.21 58.93 3.06
CA ALA A 1001 15.00 59.64 3.43
C ALA A 1001 14.37 59.05 4.68
N HIS A 1002 13.91 59.89 5.60
CA HIS A 1002 13.20 59.44 6.81
C HIS A 1002 11.72 59.22 6.54
N SER A 1003 11.18 58.12 7.07
CA SER A 1003 9.77 57.74 6.99
C SER A 1003 9.39 56.89 8.21
N THR A 1004 8.24 56.22 8.18
CA THR A 1004 7.86 55.19 9.16
C THR A 1004 7.66 53.85 8.47
N ALA A 1005 7.67 52.75 9.23
CA ALA A 1005 7.55 51.41 8.68
C ALA A 1005 6.25 51.21 7.84
N ARG A 1006 5.15 51.91 8.17
CA ARG A 1006 3.91 51.92 7.37
C ARG A 1006 3.75 53.20 6.52
N GLY A 1007 4.78 54.03 6.48
CA GLY A 1007 4.81 55.27 5.71
C GLY A 1007 5.08 55.07 4.22
N ARG A 1008 5.23 56.18 3.51
CA ARG A 1008 5.60 56.23 2.09
C ARG A 1008 6.81 57.13 1.86
N VAL A 1009 7.51 56.92 0.75
CA VAL A 1009 8.58 57.79 0.24
C VAL A 1009 8.41 58.05 -1.26
N LEU A 1010 9.07 59.08 -1.79
CA LEU A 1010 9.14 59.34 -3.22
C LEU A 1010 10.44 58.82 -3.82
N LEU A 1011 10.33 58.00 -4.87
CA LEU A 1011 11.44 57.67 -5.77
C LEU A 1011 11.37 58.59 -6.99
N VAL A 1012 12.48 59.24 -7.32
CA VAL A 1012 12.58 60.21 -8.43
C VAL A 1012 13.44 59.63 -9.54
N THR A 1013 12.98 59.68 -10.78
CA THR A 1013 13.66 59.07 -11.94
C THR A 1013 14.37 60.09 -12.82
N SER A 1014 15.31 59.60 -13.65
CA SER A 1014 16.02 60.41 -14.64
C SER A 1014 15.11 61.00 -15.72
N ALA A 1015 13.94 60.40 -15.97
CA ALA A 1015 12.92 60.97 -16.86
C ALA A 1015 12.10 62.10 -16.20
N GLY A 1016 12.43 62.51 -14.98
CA GLY A 1016 11.72 63.58 -14.28
C GLY A 1016 10.37 63.14 -13.70
N ARG A 1017 10.15 61.83 -13.54
CA ARG A 1017 8.95 61.26 -12.89
C ARG A 1017 9.23 61.00 -11.40
N ALA A 1018 8.19 61.01 -10.59
CA ALA A 1018 8.24 60.60 -9.21
C ALA A 1018 7.13 59.62 -8.87
N PHE A 1019 7.46 58.64 -8.05
CA PHE A 1019 6.57 57.56 -7.63
C PHE A 1019 6.47 57.51 -6.11
N LYS A 1020 5.26 57.42 -5.58
CA LYS A 1020 5.02 57.14 -4.16
C LYS A 1020 5.13 55.64 -3.92
N VAL A 1021 6.01 55.24 -3.01
CA VAL A 1021 6.25 53.83 -2.70
C VAL A 1021 6.06 53.58 -1.21
N ASP A 1022 5.36 52.50 -0.89
CA ASP A 1022 5.17 52.03 0.49
C ASP A 1022 6.49 51.53 1.06
N VAL A 1023 6.77 51.91 2.30
CA VAL A 1023 8.02 51.53 3.00
C VAL A 1023 7.95 50.11 3.56
N LEU A 1024 6.76 49.68 3.97
CA LEU A 1024 6.51 48.38 4.57
C LEU A 1024 7.07 47.15 3.80
N PRO A 1025 6.92 47.06 2.46
CA PRO A 1025 7.44 45.94 1.67
C PRO A 1025 8.96 45.98 1.45
N LEU A 1026 9.65 47.06 1.82
CA LEU A 1026 11.10 47.17 1.62
C LEU A 1026 11.86 46.21 2.56
N PRO A 1027 12.92 45.55 2.06
CA PRO A 1027 13.78 44.72 2.90
C PRO A 1027 14.36 45.53 4.07
N VAL A 1028 14.27 44.97 5.27
CA VAL A 1028 14.90 45.52 6.47
C VAL A 1028 16.37 45.16 6.44
N LEU A 1029 17.24 46.16 6.52
CA LEU A 1029 18.67 45.94 6.64
C LEU A 1029 18.97 45.29 8.01
N PRO A 1030 19.74 44.19 8.05
CA PRO A 1030 20.08 43.54 9.31
C PRO A 1030 20.83 44.50 10.24
N GLU A 1031 20.60 44.35 11.54
CA GLU A 1031 21.30 45.08 12.59
C GLU A 1031 22.75 44.56 12.65
N GLN A 1032 23.67 45.33 12.08
CA GLN A 1032 25.11 45.02 12.08
C GLN A 1032 25.90 46.30 12.37
N ALA A 1033 26.85 46.22 13.29
CA ALA A 1033 27.88 47.24 13.50
C ALA A 1033 28.81 47.28 12.28
N GLY A 1034 29.21 48.49 11.84
CA GLY A 1034 30.11 48.68 10.69
C GLY A 1034 29.45 49.30 9.45
N THR A 1035 29.99 49.03 8.26
CA THR A 1035 29.58 49.69 7.00
C THR A 1035 28.19 49.25 6.55
N VAL A 1036 27.32 50.20 6.25
CA VAL A 1036 25.97 49.94 5.72
C VAL A 1036 26.07 49.38 4.31
N SER A 1037 25.51 48.18 4.10
CA SER A 1037 25.48 47.48 2.81
C SER A 1037 24.05 47.18 2.37
N LEU A 1038 23.75 47.42 1.10
CA LEU A 1038 22.46 47.07 0.50
C LEU A 1038 22.49 45.73 -0.25
N ARG A 1039 23.41 44.79 0.09
CA ARG A 1039 23.55 43.48 -0.57
C ARG A 1039 22.28 42.61 -0.55
N GLY A 1040 21.30 42.92 0.30
CA GLY A 1040 19.95 42.30 0.33
C GLY A 1040 18.80 43.27 0.02
N GLY A 1041 19.10 44.46 -0.53
CA GLY A 1041 18.10 45.44 -0.92
C GLY A 1041 17.34 45.04 -2.18
N MET A 1042 16.16 45.62 -2.36
CA MET A 1042 15.29 45.40 -3.52
C MET A 1042 15.72 46.31 -4.68
N ALA A 1043 15.73 45.82 -5.91
CA ALA A 1043 16.04 46.68 -7.05
C ALA A 1043 14.96 47.74 -7.24
N ALA A 1044 15.34 48.99 -7.49
CA ALA A 1044 14.37 50.08 -7.66
C ALA A 1044 13.39 49.82 -8.84
N ALA A 1045 13.84 49.09 -9.86
CA ALA A 1045 13.00 48.65 -10.99
C ALA A 1045 11.88 47.67 -10.60
N GLU A 1046 11.97 47.00 -9.44
CA GLU A 1046 10.89 46.13 -8.92
C GLU A 1046 9.79 46.95 -8.21
N LEU A 1047 10.16 48.13 -7.69
CA LEU A 1047 9.26 49.02 -6.97
C LEU A 1047 8.45 49.91 -7.92
N VAL A 1048 9.06 50.35 -9.04
CA VAL A 1048 8.46 51.30 -9.96
C VAL A 1048 8.68 50.90 -11.42
N PRO A 1049 7.72 51.15 -12.33
CA PRO A 1049 7.87 50.83 -13.74
C PRO A 1049 8.81 51.82 -14.45
N LEU A 1050 10.03 51.38 -14.75
CA LEU A 1050 11.04 52.17 -15.45
C LEU A 1050 11.04 51.88 -16.96
N GLU A 1051 11.16 52.93 -17.77
CA GLU A 1051 11.37 52.83 -19.22
C GLU A 1051 12.82 52.43 -19.55
N PRO A 1052 13.10 51.87 -20.75
CA PRO A 1052 14.46 51.50 -21.15
C PRO A 1052 15.44 52.70 -21.08
N GLY A 1053 16.48 52.59 -20.25
CA GLY A 1053 17.47 53.64 -20.03
C GLY A 1053 17.10 54.65 -18.92
N GLU A 1054 15.92 54.52 -18.31
CA GLU A 1054 15.52 55.30 -17.14
C GLU A 1054 16.09 54.68 -15.85
N SER A 1055 16.55 55.52 -14.93
CA SER A 1055 17.07 55.09 -13.63
C SER A 1055 16.53 55.95 -12.50
N VAL A 1056 16.55 55.44 -11.27
CA VAL A 1056 16.19 56.22 -10.09
C VAL A 1056 17.39 57.07 -9.66
N VAL A 1057 17.18 58.38 -9.57
CA VAL A 1057 18.23 59.38 -9.34
C VAL A 1057 18.13 60.07 -7.98
N GLY A 1058 17.07 59.85 -7.19
CA GLY A 1058 16.95 60.38 -5.84
C GLY A 1058 15.77 59.85 -5.03
N LEU A 1059 15.76 60.21 -3.74
CA LEU A 1059 14.71 59.93 -2.76
C LEU A 1059 14.20 61.23 -2.15
N ALA A 1060 12.92 61.27 -1.77
CA ALA A 1060 12.37 62.33 -0.93
C ALA A 1060 11.37 61.79 0.11
N PRO A 1061 11.35 62.36 1.33
CA PRO A 1061 10.36 62.01 2.36
C PRO A 1061 8.95 62.46 1.96
N LEU A 1062 7.93 61.79 2.53
CA LEU A 1062 6.52 62.15 2.42
C LEU A 1062 5.90 62.27 3.82
N GLY A 1063 4.98 63.21 3.98
CA GLY A 1063 4.26 63.41 5.25
C GLY A 1063 4.96 64.42 6.18
N PRO A 1064 4.80 64.29 7.51
CA PRO A 1064 5.31 65.26 8.48
C PRO A 1064 6.82 65.47 8.42
N THR A 1065 7.58 64.46 8.00
CA THR A 1065 9.04 64.52 7.83
C THR A 1065 9.49 65.43 6.67
N ALA A 1066 8.57 65.95 5.87
CA ALA A 1066 8.83 66.92 4.82
C ALA A 1066 8.58 68.38 5.25
N GLU A 1067 8.06 68.62 6.46
CA GLU A 1067 7.76 69.98 6.96
C GLU A 1067 9.05 70.79 7.21
N GLY A 1068 9.06 72.06 6.77
CA GLY A 1068 10.21 72.96 6.94
C GLY A 1068 11.25 72.93 5.81
N SER A 1069 11.18 71.96 4.90
CA SER A 1069 12.07 71.86 3.73
C SER A 1069 11.66 72.81 2.58
N PRO A 1070 12.62 73.44 1.88
CA PRO A 1070 12.36 74.12 0.61
C PRO A 1070 11.87 73.19 -0.53
N GLY A 1071 12.06 71.88 -0.39
CA GLY A 1071 11.63 70.85 -1.33
C GLY A 1071 12.77 70.11 -2.05
N LEU A 1072 12.44 69.48 -3.17
CA LEU A 1072 13.34 68.63 -3.95
C LEU A 1072 14.13 69.45 -4.98
N ALA A 1073 15.45 69.55 -4.81
CA ALA A 1073 16.34 70.13 -5.80
C ALA A 1073 16.62 69.14 -6.95
N LEU A 1074 16.44 69.60 -8.18
CA LEU A 1074 16.60 68.86 -9.42
C LEU A 1074 17.58 69.58 -10.33
N GLY A 1075 18.51 68.84 -10.92
CA GLY A 1075 19.43 69.33 -11.94
C GLY A 1075 19.36 68.44 -13.17
N THR A 1076 19.34 69.06 -14.36
CA THR A 1076 19.23 68.35 -15.64
C THR A 1076 20.55 68.32 -16.40
N ARG A 1077 20.65 67.39 -17.35
CA ARG A 1077 21.80 67.21 -18.24
C ARG A 1077 22.11 68.47 -19.04
N GLN A 1078 21.09 69.23 -19.46
CA GLN A 1078 21.24 70.50 -20.19
C GLN A 1078 21.52 71.72 -19.27
N GLY A 1079 21.78 71.51 -17.97
CA GLY A 1079 22.17 72.57 -17.05
C GLY A 1079 21.00 73.38 -16.48
N VAL A 1080 19.78 72.84 -16.52
CA VAL A 1080 18.61 73.42 -15.84
C VAL A 1080 18.63 73.03 -14.36
N VAL A 1081 18.25 73.96 -13.49
CA VAL A 1081 18.05 73.74 -12.05
C VAL A 1081 16.61 74.07 -11.66
N LYS A 1082 16.01 73.25 -10.80
CA LYS A 1082 14.69 73.49 -10.23
C LYS A 1082 14.70 73.08 -8.77
N ILE A 1083 14.05 73.86 -7.91
CA ILE A 1083 13.61 73.39 -6.60
C ILE A 1083 12.11 73.14 -6.73
N CYS A 1084 11.68 71.90 -6.62
CA CYS A 1084 10.27 71.52 -6.64
C CYS A 1084 9.74 71.60 -5.20
N ALA A 1085 8.78 72.50 -4.97
CA ALA A 1085 8.12 72.62 -3.67
C ALA A 1085 7.44 71.28 -3.31
N PRO A 1086 7.40 70.90 -2.02
CA PRO A 1086 6.91 69.59 -1.59
C PRO A 1086 5.37 69.50 -1.55
N GLU A 1087 4.71 70.06 -2.55
CA GLU A 1087 3.26 70.06 -2.73
C GLU A 1087 2.85 68.93 -3.69
N TRP A 1088 2.96 67.69 -3.21
CA TRP A 1088 2.76 66.50 -4.03
C TRP A 1088 1.26 66.21 -4.29
N PRO A 1089 0.87 65.76 -5.50
CA PRO A 1089 -0.53 65.43 -5.81
C PRO A 1089 -1.06 64.34 -4.89
N VAL A 1090 -2.21 64.52 -4.22
CA VAL A 1090 -2.71 63.55 -3.22
C VAL A 1090 -3.13 62.22 -3.84
N ARG A 1091 -3.88 62.25 -4.95
CA ARG A 1091 -4.53 61.07 -5.55
C ARG A 1091 -3.68 60.26 -6.53
N SER A 1092 -2.58 60.83 -7.01
CA SER A 1092 -1.71 60.16 -7.99
C SER A 1092 -0.52 59.55 -7.27
N ASP A 1093 -0.23 58.28 -7.54
CA ASP A 1093 0.99 57.61 -7.06
C ASP A 1093 2.17 57.80 -8.04
N GLU A 1094 1.90 58.26 -9.26
CA GLU A 1094 2.89 58.66 -10.27
C GLU A 1094 2.61 60.09 -10.76
N PHE A 1095 3.64 60.92 -10.89
CA PHE A 1095 3.54 62.27 -11.46
C PHE A 1095 4.90 62.83 -11.90
N GLU A 1096 4.91 63.83 -12.79
CA GLU A 1096 6.13 64.51 -13.25
C GLU A 1096 6.58 65.57 -12.24
N VAL A 1097 7.86 65.60 -11.86
CA VAL A 1097 8.42 66.63 -10.96
C VAL A 1097 9.13 67.75 -11.70
N ILE A 1098 9.37 67.62 -13.01
CA ILE A 1098 9.94 68.65 -13.88
C ILE A 1098 9.54 68.39 -15.34
N GLY A 1099 9.17 69.45 -16.06
CA GLY A 1099 8.98 69.34 -17.52
C GLY A 1099 10.33 69.37 -18.24
N LEU A 1100 10.72 68.25 -18.84
CA LEU A 1100 11.98 68.12 -19.58
C LEU A 1100 11.83 68.51 -21.05
N ARG A 1101 12.90 69.06 -21.63
CA ARG A 1101 13.00 69.26 -23.07
C ARG A 1101 13.44 67.97 -23.75
N GLU A 1102 13.21 67.87 -25.06
CA GLU A 1102 13.67 66.72 -25.85
C GLU A 1102 15.19 66.51 -25.68
N GLY A 1103 15.59 65.28 -25.36
CA GLY A 1103 16.98 64.91 -25.09
C GLY A 1103 17.56 65.40 -23.76
N ASP A 1104 16.76 66.00 -22.87
CA ASP A 1104 17.17 66.33 -21.49
C ASP A 1104 16.78 65.22 -20.51
N GLU A 1105 17.50 65.11 -19.41
CA GLU A 1105 17.24 64.15 -18.33
C GLU A 1105 17.65 64.75 -16.98
N VAL A 1106 17.02 64.31 -15.90
CA VAL A 1106 17.45 64.64 -14.53
C VAL A 1106 18.68 63.82 -14.19
N VAL A 1107 19.80 64.48 -13.92
CA VAL A 1107 21.08 63.83 -13.54
C VAL A 1107 21.25 63.70 -12.03
N GLY A 1108 20.54 64.53 -11.26
CA GLY A 1108 20.54 64.48 -9.80
C GLY A 1108 19.25 65.04 -9.21
N ALA A 1109 18.78 64.39 -8.15
CA ALA A 1109 17.64 64.81 -7.35
C ALA A 1109 18.00 64.68 -5.86
N THR A 1110 18.00 65.80 -5.14
CA THR A 1110 18.43 65.86 -3.73
C THR A 1110 17.40 66.62 -2.91
N TRP A 1111 16.97 66.03 -1.80
CA TRP A 1111 16.09 66.69 -0.85
C TRP A 1111 16.85 67.78 -0.08
N LEU A 1112 16.28 68.98 0.02
CA LEU A 1112 16.88 70.08 0.79
C LEU A 1112 16.40 70.02 2.25
N THR A 1113 17.27 70.37 3.18
CA THR A 1113 16.97 70.41 4.61
C THR A 1113 16.35 71.76 4.97
N ASP A 1114 17.08 72.84 4.73
CA ASP A 1114 16.72 74.20 5.17
C ASP A 1114 17.03 75.27 4.11
N GLY A 1115 17.67 74.91 3.00
CA GLY A 1115 18.04 75.84 1.91
C GLY A 1115 19.39 76.52 2.09
N ALA A 1116 20.14 76.21 3.15
CA ALA A 1116 21.52 76.66 3.34
C ALA A 1116 22.52 75.94 2.41
N GLU A 1117 22.08 74.87 1.74
CA GLU A 1117 22.93 74.04 0.89
C GLU A 1117 23.48 74.79 -0.34
N ALA A 1118 24.68 74.41 -0.75
CA ALA A 1118 25.26 74.82 -2.02
C ALA A 1118 24.85 73.84 -3.13
N LEU A 1119 24.06 74.32 -4.10
CA LEU A 1119 23.75 73.56 -5.30
C LEU A 1119 24.99 73.50 -6.19
N THR A 1120 25.38 72.29 -6.58
CA THR A 1120 26.64 72.03 -7.26
C THR A 1120 26.41 71.28 -8.56
N PHE A 1121 26.98 71.80 -9.64
CA PHE A 1121 27.02 71.20 -10.97
C PHE A 1121 28.45 70.80 -11.33
N VAL A 1122 28.64 69.63 -11.92
CA VAL A 1122 29.89 69.23 -12.58
C VAL A 1122 29.60 68.86 -14.03
N THR A 1123 30.34 69.43 -14.97
CA THR A 1123 30.16 69.18 -16.41
C THR A 1123 31.16 68.17 -16.96
N SER A 1124 30.84 67.62 -18.14
CA SER A 1124 31.70 66.72 -18.91
C SER A 1124 33.05 67.36 -19.29
N GLU A 1125 33.11 68.68 -19.44
CA GLU A 1125 34.36 69.42 -19.67
C GLU A 1125 35.13 69.75 -18.38
N ALA A 1126 34.82 69.04 -17.29
CA ALA A 1126 35.41 69.24 -15.98
C ALA A 1126 35.23 70.65 -15.40
N SER A 1127 34.10 71.30 -15.68
CA SER A 1127 33.76 72.59 -15.06
C SER A 1127 32.81 72.37 -13.88
N LEU A 1128 33.18 72.88 -12.70
CA LEU A 1128 32.36 72.82 -11.50
C LEU A 1128 31.80 74.21 -11.17
N LEU A 1129 30.48 74.31 -11.04
CA LEU A 1129 29.81 75.52 -10.56
C LEU A 1129 29.10 75.20 -9.23
N ARG A 1130 29.32 76.03 -8.21
CA ARG A 1130 28.52 76.00 -6.98
C ARG A 1130 27.94 77.37 -6.65
N PHE A 1131 26.70 77.39 -6.17
CA PHE A 1131 26.00 78.59 -5.72
C PHE A 1131 24.96 78.23 -4.64
N SER A 1132 24.54 79.20 -3.83
CA SER A 1132 23.55 78.96 -2.76
C SER A 1132 22.18 78.57 -3.33
N ALA A 1133 21.52 77.57 -2.72
CA ALA A 1133 20.17 77.15 -3.07
C ALA A 1133 19.15 78.31 -3.01
N GLY A 1134 19.36 79.31 -2.14
CA GLY A 1134 18.51 80.50 -2.04
C GLY A 1134 18.44 81.36 -3.32
N LEU A 1135 19.36 81.17 -4.28
CA LEU A 1135 19.29 81.82 -5.60
C LEU A 1135 18.31 81.14 -6.58
N VAL A 1136 17.68 80.04 -6.18
CA VAL A 1136 16.70 79.28 -6.94
C VAL A 1136 15.37 79.34 -6.20
N ARG A 1137 14.39 80.04 -6.76
CA ARG A 1137 13.03 80.06 -6.18
C ARG A 1137 12.37 78.67 -6.31
N PRO A 1138 11.70 78.16 -5.26
CA PRO A 1138 10.85 76.99 -5.36
C PRO A 1138 9.74 77.16 -6.42
N GLN A 1139 9.42 76.09 -7.13
CA GLN A 1139 8.41 76.03 -8.17
C GLN A 1139 7.49 74.83 -7.95
N GLY A 1140 6.25 74.93 -8.42
CA GLY A 1140 5.33 73.79 -8.41
C GLY A 1140 5.76 72.66 -9.35
N VAL A 1141 5.06 71.54 -9.22
CA VAL A 1141 5.28 70.26 -9.92
C VAL A 1141 5.43 70.44 -11.45
N LYS A 1142 4.59 71.26 -12.09
CA LYS A 1142 4.62 71.53 -13.55
C LYS A 1142 5.72 72.51 -14.03
N GLY A 1143 6.53 73.08 -13.14
CA GLY A 1143 7.58 74.02 -13.54
C GLY A 1143 8.70 73.36 -14.35
N GLY A 1144 9.21 74.06 -15.37
CA GLY A 1144 10.33 73.60 -16.22
C GLY A 1144 11.72 73.94 -15.70
N GLY A 1145 11.84 74.62 -14.55
CA GLY A 1145 13.13 75.02 -13.97
C GLY A 1145 13.71 76.33 -14.54
N MET A 1146 14.94 76.64 -14.16
CA MET A 1146 15.69 77.84 -14.56
C MET A 1146 17.11 77.46 -14.98
N SER A 1147 17.83 78.31 -15.73
CA SER A 1147 19.24 78.04 -16.04
C SER A 1147 20.08 77.96 -14.76
N GLY A 1148 20.72 76.83 -14.53
CA GLY A 1148 21.59 76.55 -13.37
C GLY A 1148 23.06 76.84 -13.68
N ILE A 1149 23.57 76.25 -14.74
CA ILE A 1149 24.94 76.43 -15.24
C ILE A 1149 24.91 76.77 -16.73
N ASN A 1150 25.84 77.62 -17.17
CA ASN A 1150 26.02 77.88 -18.61
C ASN A 1150 26.93 76.81 -19.22
N LEU A 1151 26.44 76.11 -20.24
CA LEU A 1151 27.16 75.04 -20.95
C LEU A 1151 27.70 75.54 -22.29
N THR A 1152 28.93 75.13 -22.61
CA THR A 1152 29.53 75.24 -23.94
C THR A 1152 28.87 74.26 -24.92
N ALA A 1153 28.99 74.51 -26.22
CA ALA A 1153 28.37 73.66 -27.24
C ALA A 1153 28.92 72.22 -27.15
N GLY A 1154 28.05 71.25 -26.88
CA GLY A 1154 28.40 69.83 -26.73
C GLY A 1154 28.75 69.40 -25.30
N ALA A 1155 28.89 70.32 -24.35
CA ALA A 1155 29.06 69.99 -22.95
C ALA A 1155 27.74 69.59 -22.30
N ARG A 1156 27.80 68.64 -21.36
CA ARG A 1156 26.65 68.17 -20.57
C ARG A 1156 26.97 68.19 -19.09
N VAL A 1157 25.94 68.26 -18.25
CA VAL A 1157 26.10 68.03 -16.81
C VAL A 1157 26.24 66.52 -16.56
N VAL A 1158 27.21 66.16 -15.73
CA VAL A 1158 27.51 64.78 -15.31
C VAL A 1158 27.04 64.54 -13.87
N PHE A 1159 27.06 65.57 -13.02
CA PHE A 1159 26.58 65.50 -11.65
C PHE A 1159 25.83 66.76 -11.23
N PHE A 1160 24.77 66.55 -10.47
CA PHE A 1160 24.08 67.57 -9.69
C PHE A 1160 23.78 67.07 -8.29
N GLY A 1161 23.97 67.93 -7.28
CA GLY A 1161 23.59 67.65 -5.90
C GLY A 1161 23.58 68.90 -5.03
N ALA A 1162 23.00 68.78 -3.85
CA ALA A 1162 23.02 69.80 -2.80
C ALA A 1162 24.03 69.41 -1.72
N VAL A 1163 24.97 70.31 -1.40
CA VAL A 1163 26.09 70.03 -0.51
C VAL A 1163 26.06 70.99 0.67
N ARG A 1164 26.05 70.45 1.90
CA ARG A 1164 26.26 71.22 3.13
C ARG A 1164 27.75 71.40 3.40
N THR A 1165 28.13 72.57 3.89
CA THR A 1165 29.50 72.91 4.28
C THR A 1165 29.60 73.31 5.76
N ASP A 1166 28.48 73.34 6.45
CA ASP A 1166 28.28 73.74 7.84
C ASP A 1166 28.10 72.54 8.79
N ASP A 1167 28.28 71.32 8.30
CA ASP A 1167 28.11 70.06 9.04
C ASP A 1167 29.43 69.29 9.15
N PRO A 1168 30.25 69.55 10.19
CA PRO A 1168 31.52 68.85 10.38
C PRO A 1168 31.34 67.39 10.84
N GLY A 1169 30.15 66.98 11.29
CA GLY A 1169 29.87 65.62 11.75
C GLY A 1169 29.85 64.61 10.60
N HIS A 1170 29.34 65.03 9.44
CA HIS A 1170 29.21 64.17 8.26
C HIS A 1170 30.53 64.01 7.46
N GLY A 1171 31.58 64.71 7.87
CA GLY A 1171 32.88 64.75 7.21
C GLY A 1171 33.03 65.86 6.18
N GLU A 1172 34.26 66.18 5.79
CA GLU A 1172 34.53 67.27 4.84
C GLU A 1172 34.04 66.88 3.42
N PRO A 1173 33.24 67.74 2.75
CA PRO A 1173 32.79 67.48 1.38
C PRO A 1173 33.95 67.45 0.39
N MET A 1174 33.93 66.46 -0.49
CA MET A 1174 34.93 66.21 -1.52
C MET A 1174 34.29 66.20 -2.90
N VAL A 1175 35.05 66.62 -3.91
CA VAL A 1175 34.72 66.54 -5.32
C VAL A 1175 35.49 65.38 -5.93
N VAL A 1176 34.77 64.38 -6.44
CA VAL A 1176 35.33 63.27 -7.18
C VAL A 1176 35.04 63.48 -8.67
N THR A 1177 36.09 63.39 -9.50
CA THR A 1177 35.96 63.37 -10.96
C THR A 1177 36.73 62.19 -11.50
N SER A 1178 36.10 61.40 -12.37
CA SER A 1178 36.71 60.29 -13.08
C SER A 1178 36.56 60.50 -14.57
N THR A 1179 37.68 60.41 -15.28
CA THR A 1179 37.70 60.02 -16.68
C THR A 1179 37.70 58.47 -16.74
N ASP A 1180 37.64 57.88 -17.93
CA ASP A 1180 37.81 56.43 -18.09
C ASP A 1180 39.23 55.95 -17.72
N ALA A 1181 40.20 56.87 -17.58
CA ALA A 1181 41.62 56.56 -17.36
C ALA A 1181 42.18 57.09 -16.03
N THR A 1182 41.65 58.20 -15.51
CA THR A 1182 42.15 58.85 -14.30
C THR A 1182 41.04 59.27 -13.35
N VAL A 1183 41.34 59.20 -12.05
CA VAL A 1183 40.43 59.62 -10.97
C VAL A 1183 41.10 60.72 -10.16
N LYS A 1184 40.32 61.71 -9.74
CA LYS A 1184 40.78 62.80 -8.89
C LYS A 1184 39.78 63.07 -7.78
N VAL A 1185 40.29 63.18 -6.56
CA VAL A 1185 39.54 63.62 -5.38
C VAL A 1185 40.10 64.97 -4.93
N THR A 1186 39.25 65.97 -4.69
CA THR A 1186 39.68 67.33 -4.31
C THR A 1186 38.73 67.91 -3.27
N PRO A 1187 39.23 68.57 -2.21
CA PRO A 1187 38.38 69.24 -1.22
C PRO A 1187 37.41 70.23 -1.87
N PHE A 1188 36.13 70.19 -1.47
CA PHE A 1188 35.09 71.05 -2.05
C PHE A 1188 35.33 72.55 -1.78
N GLU A 1189 36.02 72.88 -0.70
CA GLU A 1189 36.42 74.25 -0.36
C GLU A 1189 37.34 74.90 -1.40
N ALA A 1190 38.13 74.11 -2.15
CA ALA A 1190 39.04 74.61 -3.18
C ALA A 1190 38.29 75.26 -4.37
N TYR A 1191 36.98 75.07 -4.46
CA TYR A 1191 36.12 75.58 -5.51
C TYR A 1191 35.37 76.85 -5.04
N PRO A 1192 35.68 78.03 -5.57
CA PRO A 1192 34.97 79.26 -5.18
C PRO A 1192 33.50 79.23 -5.62
N ALA A 1193 32.62 79.78 -4.80
CA ALA A 1193 31.23 80.01 -5.19
C ALA A 1193 31.14 81.11 -6.25
N LYS A 1194 30.25 80.95 -7.22
CA LYS A 1194 29.97 81.93 -8.28
C LYS A 1194 28.45 82.18 -8.36
N GLY A 1195 28.03 83.09 -9.24
CA GLY A 1195 26.61 83.30 -9.53
C GLY A 1195 25.99 82.13 -10.31
N ARG A 1196 24.67 81.94 -10.14
CA ARG A 1196 23.86 81.02 -10.97
C ARG A 1196 23.93 81.42 -12.46
N ALA A 1197 23.79 80.44 -13.35
CA ALA A 1197 23.84 80.60 -14.81
C ALA A 1197 25.17 81.17 -15.34
N THR A 1198 26.24 81.07 -14.55
CA THR A 1198 27.61 81.38 -15.01
C THR A 1198 28.34 80.12 -15.45
N GLY A 1199 29.54 80.28 -16.03
CA GLY A 1199 30.45 79.15 -16.24
C GLY A 1199 31.15 78.76 -14.94
N GLY A 1200 31.36 77.45 -14.75
CA GLY A 1200 32.08 76.90 -13.61
C GLY A 1200 33.57 77.25 -13.57
N VAL A 1201 34.29 76.65 -12.62
CA VAL A 1201 35.75 76.65 -12.54
C VAL A 1201 36.27 75.26 -12.88
N ARG A 1202 37.44 75.17 -13.51
CA ARG A 1202 38.02 73.88 -13.90
C ARG A 1202 38.32 73.03 -12.65
N ALA A 1203 37.85 71.79 -12.67
CA ALA A 1203 37.92 70.79 -11.61
C ALA A 1203 38.89 69.64 -11.93
N HIS A 1204 39.08 69.35 -13.21
CA HIS A 1204 39.98 68.32 -13.70
C HIS A 1204 40.69 68.84 -14.95
N ARG A 1205 42.01 68.63 -15.04
CA ARG A 1205 42.78 68.92 -16.24
C ARG A 1205 43.04 67.65 -17.04
N PHE A 1206 42.44 67.55 -18.23
CA PHE A 1206 42.58 66.38 -19.09
C PHE A 1206 44.03 66.15 -19.55
N LEU A 1207 44.46 64.88 -19.49
CA LEU A 1207 45.68 64.36 -20.07
C LEU A 1207 45.46 63.97 -21.55
N LYS A 1208 46.55 63.67 -22.25
CA LYS A 1208 46.50 63.27 -23.66
C LYS A 1208 45.72 61.96 -23.80
N GLY A 1209 44.58 62.02 -24.49
CA GLY A 1209 43.66 60.88 -24.68
C GLY A 1209 42.38 60.97 -23.85
N GLU A 1210 42.28 61.92 -22.92
CA GLU A 1210 41.06 62.17 -22.16
C GLU A 1210 40.24 63.28 -22.82
N THR A 1211 38.94 63.05 -22.98
CA THR A 1211 38.02 63.97 -23.66
C THR A 1211 36.96 64.54 -22.73
N ASP A 1212 36.49 63.75 -21.77
CA ASP A 1212 35.41 64.13 -20.87
C ASP A 1212 35.49 63.44 -19.51
N VAL A 1213 34.88 64.08 -18.51
CA VAL A 1213 34.55 63.48 -17.22
C VAL A 1213 33.32 62.60 -17.41
N VAL A 1214 33.46 61.32 -17.06
CA VAL A 1214 32.41 60.30 -17.26
C VAL A 1214 31.62 60.06 -15.98
N VAL A 1215 32.29 60.17 -14.82
CA VAL A 1215 31.67 60.08 -13.50
C VAL A 1215 32.11 61.27 -12.64
N ALA A 1216 31.15 61.93 -12.02
CA ALA A 1216 31.41 62.98 -11.04
C ALA A 1216 30.48 62.81 -9.84
N TRP A 1217 30.97 63.19 -8.66
CA TRP A 1217 30.17 63.20 -7.45
C TRP A 1217 30.73 64.21 -6.45
N VAL A 1218 29.84 64.86 -5.70
CA VAL A 1218 30.22 65.81 -4.66
C VAL A 1218 29.44 65.54 -3.39
N GLY A 1219 30.15 65.39 -2.28
CA GLY A 1219 29.57 65.14 -0.96
C GLY A 1219 30.63 64.68 0.03
N ALA A 1220 30.22 64.42 1.27
CA ALA A 1220 31.14 63.98 2.32
C ALA A 1220 31.45 62.48 2.21
N ARG A 1221 32.62 62.05 2.71
CA ARG A 1221 33.08 60.64 2.74
C ARG A 1221 32.83 59.88 1.41
N PRO A 1222 33.39 60.35 0.27
CA PRO A 1222 33.16 59.71 -1.02
C PRO A 1222 33.72 58.28 -1.06
N VAL A 1223 32.96 57.37 -1.67
CA VAL A 1223 33.39 56.00 -1.98
C VAL A 1223 33.02 55.63 -3.40
N GLY A 1224 33.95 54.97 -4.10
CA GLY A 1224 33.76 54.45 -5.46
C GLY A 1224 33.26 53.02 -5.45
N ALA A 1225 32.44 52.65 -6.44
CA ALA A 1225 32.05 51.27 -6.70
C ALA A 1225 31.88 51.00 -8.20
N THR A 1226 31.90 49.73 -8.58
CA THR A 1226 31.52 49.26 -9.92
C THR A 1226 29.99 49.21 -10.07
N ALA A 1227 29.50 49.02 -11.29
CA ALA A 1227 28.06 48.92 -11.57
C ALA A 1227 27.43 47.69 -10.89
N THR A 1228 28.23 46.66 -10.62
CA THR A 1228 27.82 45.47 -9.87
C THR A 1228 27.94 45.64 -8.36
N GLY A 1229 28.36 46.82 -7.86
CA GLY A 1229 28.48 47.15 -6.44
C GLY A 1229 29.79 46.76 -5.77
N GLU A 1230 30.80 46.31 -6.52
CA GLU A 1230 32.11 45.97 -5.93
C GLU A 1230 32.85 47.27 -5.54
N PRO A 1231 33.48 47.34 -4.35
CA PRO A 1231 34.23 48.52 -3.93
C PRO A 1231 35.40 48.87 -4.87
N VAL A 1232 35.53 50.15 -5.21
CA VAL A 1232 36.67 50.73 -5.92
C VAL A 1232 37.37 51.73 -5.00
N GLU A 1233 38.69 51.60 -4.88
CA GLU A 1233 39.51 52.50 -4.06
C GLU A 1233 39.70 53.84 -4.78
N LEU A 1234 39.42 54.94 -4.07
CA LEU A 1234 39.63 56.29 -4.58
C LEU A 1234 41.05 56.78 -4.21
N PRO A 1235 41.72 57.55 -5.08
CA PRO A 1235 43.04 58.10 -4.77
C PRO A 1235 42.97 59.11 -3.64
N ALA A 1236 44.12 59.37 -3.00
CA ALA A 1236 44.25 60.40 -1.98
C ALA A 1236 43.85 61.79 -2.52
N ALA A 1237 43.32 62.64 -1.63
CA ALA A 1237 42.87 63.97 -2.00
C ALA A 1237 44.04 64.86 -2.51
N ASP A 1238 43.86 65.44 -3.69
CA ASP A 1238 44.76 66.47 -4.25
C ASP A 1238 44.14 67.85 -3.98
N PRO A 1239 44.82 68.75 -3.23
CA PRO A 1239 44.30 70.08 -2.93
C PRO A 1239 44.23 71.00 -4.17
N ARG A 1240 44.88 70.64 -5.28
CA ARG A 1240 44.89 71.46 -6.50
C ARG A 1240 43.59 71.28 -7.27
N ARG A 1241 42.72 72.29 -7.18
CA ARG A 1241 41.51 72.40 -8.03
C ARG A 1241 41.80 72.15 -9.52
N ASP A 1242 42.91 72.71 -10.00
CA ASP A 1242 43.33 72.66 -11.40
C ASP A 1242 44.45 71.64 -11.69
N GLY A 1243 44.41 70.49 -11.00
CA GLY A 1243 45.26 69.32 -11.28
C GLY A 1243 44.61 68.29 -12.21
N SER A 1244 45.44 67.43 -12.81
CA SER A 1244 45.03 66.20 -13.50
C SER A 1244 44.76 65.06 -12.50
N GLY A 1245 44.02 64.04 -12.90
CA GLY A 1245 43.78 62.85 -12.07
C GLY A 1245 44.96 61.88 -11.99
N PHE A 1246 44.84 60.91 -11.09
CA PHE A 1246 45.75 59.77 -10.96
C PHE A 1246 45.30 58.63 -11.86
N ALA A 1247 46.23 58.00 -12.57
CA ALA A 1247 45.93 56.85 -13.43
C ALA A 1247 45.44 55.66 -12.58
N VAL A 1248 44.34 55.04 -13.01
CA VAL A 1248 43.74 53.87 -12.36
C VAL A 1248 43.51 52.76 -13.39
N MET A 1249 43.62 51.50 -12.97
CA MET A 1249 43.40 50.34 -13.86
C MET A 1249 41.91 50.15 -14.19
N LEU A 1250 41.03 50.43 -13.22
CA LEU A 1250 39.58 50.56 -13.39
C LEU A 1250 39.10 51.70 -12.50
N GLY A 1251 38.49 52.73 -13.10
CA GLY A 1251 37.84 53.81 -12.37
C GLY A 1251 36.48 53.38 -11.79
N PRO A 1252 35.92 54.14 -10.82
CA PRO A 1252 34.58 53.90 -10.33
C PRO A 1252 33.55 54.22 -11.42
N THR A 1253 32.56 53.34 -11.61
CA THR A 1253 31.43 53.62 -12.50
C THR A 1253 30.33 54.39 -11.78
N VAL A 1254 30.27 54.27 -10.45
CA VAL A 1254 29.40 55.04 -9.58
C VAL A 1254 30.16 55.49 -8.33
N VAL A 1255 29.79 56.64 -7.81
CA VAL A 1255 30.34 57.18 -6.56
C VAL A 1255 29.18 57.57 -5.66
N GLY A 1256 29.31 57.30 -4.37
CA GLY A 1256 28.33 57.62 -3.36
C GLY A 1256 28.96 58.00 -2.03
N HIS A 1257 28.11 58.18 -1.04
CA HIS A 1257 28.46 58.48 0.33
C HIS A 1257 28.61 57.18 1.13
N GLN A 1258 29.65 57.10 1.96
CA GLN A 1258 29.87 55.96 2.85
C GLN A 1258 29.18 56.20 4.19
N ILE A 1259 28.28 55.28 4.56
CA ILE A 1259 27.59 55.28 5.84
C ILE A 1259 28.15 54.15 6.72
N GLU A 1260 28.52 54.47 7.95
CA GLU A 1260 29.01 53.51 8.97
C GLU A 1260 28.16 53.65 10.23
N ARG A 1261 27.83 52.51 10.86
CA ARG A 1261 27.12 52.41 12.15
C ARG A 1261 28.12 52.09 13.26
N ASP A 1262 27.86 52.64 14.46
CA ASP A 1262 28.69 52.45 15.67
C ASP A 1262 28.69 51.02 16.24
#